data_AF-A0A078LDC6-F1
#
_entry.id   AF-A0A078LDC6-F1
#
_cell.length_a   1.000
_cell.length_b   1.000
_cell.length_c   1.000
_cell.angle_alpha   90.00
_cell.angle_beta   90.00
_cell.angle_gamma   90.00
#
_symmetry.space_group_name_H-M   'P 1'
#
loop_
_entity.id
_entity.type
_entity.pdbx_description
1 polymer ?
#
loop_
_entity_poly.entity_id
_entity_poly.type
_entity_poly.pdbx_seq_one_letter_code
_entity_poly.pdbx_strand_id
1 'polypeptide(L)'
;MTQRLVIIGNGMAATRLVEALLAQAPQAFTITVVGEEPQHAYNRIQLSPVLGGEKRFAQTLLHPPEWYQRHGVTVLTGEAVIAVDAIARTATTTGRTLAWDALVFATGSVPFIPPIPGADLPHVHAFRTINDVDSILHGCGPVAVLGGGVLGVEAAAALRLKGDNVTLIHRGNRFMEQQLDEQAGELLAEHLAARGIDCVLSSGIDRITPDDVTLTNGCVLSATRVVIATGVKPNTALAQASGVPCQRGIVVDGQLRTAVAGISAIGECCEVDGQTWGLVAPCLAHAEVLAARLAGTPGADFHWQDSGTRLKVTGIDLFSAGEVNATAGDDLLRTFDPLSGHYRRLLIRNGRLQGGLLMGDCRSAAPLTDLLAQAASANPDWLFDRFDTQPAAAGQVTMTKPTLAVVGHGMVGHHFLEQCVSRNLHLDYQIVVFGEERYAAYDRVHLSEYFAGRSAESLSLVEGDFFARHGIELRLSQCVTAIDRDARVIRTASGHETHWDKLVLATGSYPFVPPVKGGDSAACFVYRTLDDLDAIAAKAKHSRRGVVIGGGLLGLEAANALRQLGLETHVVEFAPSLMAVQLDNAGAAILREKIEALGVSVHTSKSTAEIDSTLQGLQLVFTDGERLETDMVVFSAGIRPQDALARGAGLRIGERGGVCIDNHCLTSDADVLAIGECALWDGRVFGLVAPGYQMARVAAAQLAGEDAAFSGADMSTKLKLLGVDVASFGDAQGRTPGAQSYQWTHGPEQIYKKIVVSAGATEMGAIKQCTKAATGCGGCSALVKQVMEFQLAAQGVEVKKDICEHFAYSRQEIYHQVRVNRIHTFEQLISRYGRGHGCEICKPLVGSVLASCWNEYLLKPAHLPLQDTNDRYFANIQKDGSYSVVPRMAAGEVTPDGLIAIGEIAKRYQLYSKITGGQRIDLFGARLEQLPDIWRDLVAAGFETGHAYGKSLRTVKSCVGSTWCRYGVQDSTGLAVTLENRYKGLRAPHKIKMAVSGCTRECAEAQGKDVGVIATDKGWNLYVCGNGGMKPRHADLFASDLDDATLIKFVDRFLMFYIRTADRLQRTSTWMDNLEGGIDYLREVVIHDSLGIGEELEQEMARIVETYQCEWQTTLNDPQRLALFRTSVNGDEPDEAVARQMLRGQPQLAKPAAPARAILPTKPWQEVCQLEEIPEQAGIGARLGNLQIALFRFGQTIYALDNHEPGSDANVLSRGILGDAGGEPVVISPLYKQRIRLRDGRQYDSGEPVVRAWPVKVEAGKVWVGNQALLLRAEAS
;
A
#
# COMPACT_ATOMS: atom_id res chain seq x y z
N MET A 1 28.54 48.77 -43.94
CA MET A 1 27.20 49.23 -43.52
C MET A 1 26.46 48.03 -42.97
N THR A 2 25.79 48.16 -41.83
CA THR A 2 24.93 47.10 -41.26
C THR A 2 23.75 46.87 -42.20
N GLN A 3 23.52 45.63 -42.60
CA GLN A 3 22.43 45.25 -43.52
C GLN A 3 21.12 45.06 -42.75
N ARG A 4 19.96 45.34 -43.35
CA ARG A 4 18.65 45.08 -42.75
C ARG A 4 18.20 43.67 -43.05
N LEU A 5 17.97 42.87 -42.01
CA LEU A 5 17.45 41.52 -42.11
C LEU A 5 16.01 41.47 -41.62
N VAL A 6 15.08 41.07 -42.50
CA VAL A 6 13.68 40.83 -42.13
C VAL A 6 13.41 39.32 -42.15
N ILE A 7 12.94 38.79 -41.01
CA ILE A 7 12.55 37.39 -40.85
C ILE A 7 11.03 37.31 -40.70
N ILE A 8 10.37 36.61 -41.61
CA ILE A 8 8.92 36.45 -41.66
C ILE A 8 8.54 35.14 -40.98
N GLY A 9 8.00 35.22 -39.77
CA GLY A 9 7.68 34.10 -38.90
C GLY A 9 8.49 34.16 -37.60
N ASN A 10 7.79 34.06 -36.46
CA ASN A 10 8.37 34.15 -35.11
C ASN A 10 8.40 32.78 -34.41
N GLY A 11 8.84 31.75 -35.13
CA GLY A 11 8.91 30.36 -34.64
C GLY A 11 10.32 29.93 -34.21
N MET A 12 10.46 28.67 -33.81
CA MET A 12 11.73 28.11 -33.31
C MET A 12 12.91 28.25 -34.30
N ALA A 13 12.66 28.07 -35.61
CA ALA A 13 13.69 28.23 -36.64
C ALA A 13 14.17 29.68 -36.77
N ALA A 14 13.25 30.65 -36.69
CA ALA A 14 13.58 32.07 -36.73
C ALA A 14 14.40 32.49 -35.51
N THR A 15 13.98 32.09 -34.31
CA THR A 15 14.74 32.36 -33.08
C THR A 15 16.13 31.75 -33.14
N ARG A 16 16.28 30.51 -33.64
CA ARG A 16 17.59 29.88 -33.78
C ARG A 16 18.49 30.62 -34.78
N LEU A 17 17.93 31.10 -35.89
CA LEU A 17 18.68 31.90 -36.86
C LEU A 17 19.23 33.17 -36.22
N VAL A 18 18.40 33.85 -35.42
CA VAL A 18 18.81 35.06 -34.69
C VAL A 18 19.92 34.74 -33.69
N GLU A 19 19.81 33.67 -32.90
CA GLU A 19 20.87 33.24 -31.97
C GLU A 19 22.20 32.98 -32.69
N ALA A 20 22.17 32.17 -33.75
CA ALA A 20 23.36 31.79 -34.50
C ALA A 20 24.02 33.01 -35.18
N LEU A 21 23.22 33.92 -35.72
CA LEU A 21 23.71 35.18 -36.31
C LEU A 21 24.32 36.11 -35.26
N LEU A 22 23.70 36.27 -34.10
CA LEU A 22 24.26 37.08 -33.02
C LEU A 22 25.58 36.51 -32.49
N ALA A 23 25.73 35.18 -32.51
CA ALA A 23 26.98 34.52 -32.12
C ALA A 23 28.09 34.69 -33.15
N GLN A 24 27.78 34.59 -34.45
CA GLN A 24 28.78 34.59 -35.52
C GLN A 24 29.08 36.00 -36.07
N ALA A 25 28.08 36.87 -36.11
CA ALA A 25 28.12 38.18 -36.76
C ALA A 25 27.24 39.24 -36.05
N PRO A 26 27.50 39.56 -34.77
CA PRO A 26 26.62 40.36 -33.91
C PRO A 26 26.29 41.78 -34.41
N GLN A 27 27.08 42.33 -35.36
CA GLN A 27 26.91 43.68 -35.89
C GLN A 27 26.66 43.72 -37.41
N ALA A 28 26.55 42.56 -38.05
CA ALA A 28 26.35 42.49 -39.51
C ALA A 28 24.94 42.92 -39.92
N PHE A 29 23.94 42.68 -39.06
CA PHE A 29 22.53 42.92 -39.38
C PHE A 29 21.78 43.73 -38.33
N THR A 30 20.86 44.59 -38.79
CA THR A 30 19.73 45.09 -38.01
C THR A 30 18.55 44.15 -38.24
N ILE A 31 18.19 43.39 -37.21
CA ILE A 31 17.26 42.25 -37.33
C ILE A 31 15.85 42.67 -36.92
N THR A 32 14.88 42.42 -37.80
CA THR A 32 13.44 42.53 -37.51
C THR A 32 12.76 41.17 -37.75
N VAL A 33 12.14 40.63 -36.71
CA VAL A 33 11.32 39.41 -36.77
C VAL A 33 9.85 39.80 -36.72
N VAL A 34 9.05 39.28 -37.65
CA VAL A 34 7.60 39.57 -37.73
C VAL A 34 6.82 38.29 -37.50
N GLY A 35 5.88 38.29 -36.56
CA GLY A 35 5.04 37.13 -36.24
C GLY A 35 3.56 37.51 -36.07
N GLU A 36 2.70 36.73 -36.70
CA GLU A 36 1.24 36.93 -36.64
C GLU A 36 0.64 36.60 -35.27
N GLU A 37 1.25 35.68 -34.52
CA GLU A 37 0.82 35.34 -33.16
C GLU A 37 1.17 36.50 -32.20
N PRO A 38 0.27 36.86 -31.25
CA PRO A 38 0.51 37.96 -30.31
C PRO A 38 1.59 37.64 -29.26
N GLN A 39 1.99 36.38 -29.12
CA GLN A 39 3.01 35.92 -28.19
C GLN A 39 4.42 35.97 -28.79
N HIS A 40 5.43 36.05 -27.90
CA HIS A 40 6.82 35.81 -28.30
C HIS A 40 7.06 34.34 -28.66
N ALA A 41 8.15 34.07 -29.40
CA ALA A 41 8.48 32.73 -29.87
C ALA A 41 8.56 31.73 -28.72
N TYR A 42 7.89 30.59 -28.91
CA TYR A 42 7.79 29.53 -27.91
C TYR A 42 8.04 28.15 -28.55
N ASN A 43 8.36 27.18 -27.69
CA ASN A 43 8.58 25.81 -28.07
C ASN A 43 7.26 25.10 -28.36
N ARG A 44 6.84 25.10 -29.62
CA ARG A 44 5.57 24.54 -30.08
C ARG A 44 5.43 23.03 -29.78
N ILE A 45 6.53 22.30 -29.63
CA ILE A 45 6.50 20.86 -29.28
C ILE A 45 6.03 20.61 -27.85
N GLN A 46 5.98 21.65 -27.01
CA GLN A 46 5.54 21.59 -25.61
C GLN A 46 4.07 21.97 -25.44
N LEU A 47 3.32 22.20 -26.52
CA LEU A 47 1.88 22.47 -26.42
C LEU A 47 1.07 21.26 -25.92
N SER A 48 1.47 20.01 -26.21
CA SER A 48 0.80 18.81 -25.68
C SER A 48 0.86 18.73 -24.15
N PRO A 49 2.04 18.92 -23.50
CA PRO A 49 2.12 19.07 -22.05
C PRO A 49 1.34 20.28 -21.48
N VAL A 50 1.20 21.37 -22.24
CA VAL A 50 0.36 22.51 -21.82
C VAL A 50 -1.12 22.14 -21.85
N LEU A 51 -1.57 21.46 -22.92
CA LEU A 51 -2.92 20.92 -23.05
C LEU A 51 -3.25 19.96 -21.88
N GLY A 52 -2.31 19.08 -21.54
CA GLY A 52 -2.45 18.14 -20.40
C GLY A 52 -2.38 18.80 -19.03
N GLY A 53 -1.96 20.07 -18.94
CA GLY A 53 -1.78 20.80 -17.68
C GLY A 53 -0.49 20.47 -16.93
N GLU A 54 0.42 19.73 -17.54
CA GLU A 54 1.74 19.37 -16.99
C GLU A 54 2.69 20.57 -17.02
N LYS A 55 2.49 21.52 -17.95
CA LYS A 55 3.28 22.75 -18.07
C LYS A 55 2.40 23.98 -18.21
N ARG A 56 2.90 25.12 -17.71
CA ARG A 56 2.32 26.44 -17.98
C ARG A 56 2.88 27.00 -19.29
N PHE A 57 2.07 27.68 -20.08
CA PHE A 57 2.50 28.30 -21.35
C PHE A 57 3.76 29.16 -21.22
N ALA A 58 3.87 29.96 -20.15
CA ALA A 58 5.05 30.80 -19.89
C ALA A 58 6.38 30.02 -19.85
N GLN A 59 6.36 28.74 -19.48
CA GLN A 59 7.55 27.88 -19.45
C GLN A 59 7.97 27.39 -20.85
N THR A 60 7.17 27.66 -21.87
CA THR A 60 7.46 27.27 -23.26
C THR A 60 8.15 28.38 -24.05
N LEU A 61 8.18 29.61 -23.55
CA LEU A 61 8.86 30.74 -24.22
C LEU A 61 10.35 30.41 -24.43
N LEU A 62 10.85 30.62 -25.65
CA LEU A 62 12.26 30.34 -25.97
C LEU A 62 13.21 31.35 -25.33
N HIS A 63 12.80 32.62 -25.33
CA HIS A 63 13.49 33.70 -24.66
C HIS A 63 12.49 34.68 -24.06
N PRO A 64 12.82 35.30 -22.92
CA PRO A 64 11.99 36.36 -22.37
C PRO A 64 12.12 37.65 -23.22
N PRO A 65 11.13 38.56 -23.23
CA PRO A 65 11.12 39.76 -24.08
C PRO A 65 12.39 40.62 -23.96
N GLU A 66 12.98 40.69 -22.76
CA GLU A 66 14.18 41.47 -22.45
C GLU A 66 15.44 40.91 -23.12
N TRP A 67 15.44 39.64 -23.55
CA TRP A 67 16.54 39.08 -24.32
C TRP A 67 16.65 39.73 -25.69
N TYR A 68 15.53 39.91 -26.40
CA TYR A 68 15.51 40.53 -27.73
C TYR A 68 15.95 41.99 -27.66
N GLN A 69 15.47 42.72 -26.66
CA GLN A 69 15.83 44.12 -26.42
C GLN A 69 17.34 44.28 -26.18
N ARG A 70 17.93 43.42 -25.34
CA ARG A 70 19.37 43.44 -25.03
C ARG A 70 20.26 43.19 -26.25
N HIS A 71 19.79 42.42 -27.22
CA HIS A 71 20.54 42.10 -28.44
C HIS A 71 20.16 42.99 -29.63
N GLY A 72 19.35 44.03 -29.44
CA GLY A 72 18.96 44.95 -30.50
C GLY A 72 18.07 44.31 -31.58
N VAL A 73 17.37 43.22 -31.25
CA VAL A 73 16.46 42.53 -32.17
C VAL A 73 15.05 43.10 -32.01
N THR A 74 14.48 43.60 -33.10
CA THR A 74 13.09 44.08 -33.10
C THR A 74 12.15 42.91 -33.40
N VAL A 75 11.21 42.63 -32.49
CA VAL A 75 10.19 41.59 -32.69
C VAL A 75 8.82 42.26 -32.75
N LEU A 76 8.12 42.09 -33.86
CA LEU A 76 6.75 42.57 -34.07
C LEU A 76 5.79 41.38 -33.90
N THR A 77 5.19 41.27 -32.71
CA THR A 77 4.16 40.24 -32.41
C THR A 77 2.77 40.75 -32.76
N GLY A 78 1.88 39.86 -33.18
CA GLY A 78 0.52 40.21 -33.61
C GLY A 78 0.45 40.96 -34.97
N GLU A 79 1.55 41.03 -35.72
CA GLU A 79 1.60 41.66 -37.05
C GLU A 79 1.86 40.58 -38.12
N ALA A 80 1.02 40.52 -39.15
CA ALA A 80 1.20 39.61 -40.28
C ALA A 80 1.85 40.33 -41.46
N VAL A 81 2.74 39.65 -42.19
CA VAL A 81 3.24 40.15 -43.48
C VAL A 81 2.25 39.76 -44.56
N ILE A 82 1.69 40.75 -45.27
CA ILE A 82 0.64 40.56 -46.27
C ILE A 82 1.15 40.59 -47.71
N ALA A 83 2.30 41.23 -47.95
CA ALA A 83 2.94 41.28 -49.27
C ALA A 83 4.46 41.43 -49.15
N VAL A 84 5.21 40.81 -50.05
CA VAL A 84 6.65 41.06 -50.24
C VAL A 84 6.90 41.44 -51.70
N ASP A 85 7.57 42.57 -51.90
CA ASP A 85 8.06 43.01 -53.20
C ASP A 85 9.56 42.76 -53.29
N ALA A 86 9.93 41.75 -54.08
CA ALA A 86 11.32 41.36 -54.28
C ALA A 86 12.15 42.38 -55.09
N ILE A 87 11.49 43.18 -55.93
CA ILE A 87 12.14 44.19 -56.78
C ILE A 87 12.40 45.45 -55.97
N ALA A 88 11.39 45.96 -55.27
CA ALA A 88 11.49 47.13 -54.40
C ALA A 88 12.23 46.83 -53.07
N ARG A 89 12.43 45.54 -52.75
CA ARG A 89 13.00 45.03 -51.49
C ARG A 89 12.26 45.56 -50.26
N THR A 90 10.94 45.43 -50.30
CA THR A 90 10.05 45.83 -49.20
C THR A 90 9.13 44.67 -48.79
N ALA A 91 8.78 44.62 -47.50
CA ALA A 91 7.77 43.72 -46.93
C ALA A 91 6.69 44.57 -46.24
N THR A 92 5.44 44.43 -46.65
CA THR A 92 4.30 45.15 -46.07
C THR A 92 3.64 44.27 -45.02
N THR A 93 3.59 44.77 -43.78
CA THR A 93 2.84 44.17 -42.67
C THR A 93 1.45 44.81 -42.56
N THR A 94 0.61 44.26 -41.68
CA THR A 94 -0.68 44.86 -41.32
C THR A 94 -0.56 46.27 -40.71
N GLY A 95 0.61 46.65 -40.19
CA GLY A 95 0.84 47.94 -39.54
C GLY A 95 1.82 48.88 -40.25
N ARG A 96 2.75 48.37 -41.08
CA ARG A 96 3.84 49.17 -41.65
C ARG A 96 4.47 48.55 -42.90
N THR A 97 5.36 49.29 -43.57
CA THR A 97 6.23 48.73 -44.62
C THR A 97 7.68 48.73 -44.14
N LEU A 98 8.34 47.58 -44.29
CA LEU A 98 9.73 47.35 -43.89
C LEU A 98 10.60 47.18 -45.14
N ALA A 99 11.67 47.95 -45.25
CA ALA A 99 12.67 47.76 -46.30
C ALA A 99 13.77 46.80 -45.80
N TRP A 100 14.26 45.93 -46.69
CA TRP A 100 15.19 44.86 -46.34
C TRP A 100 16.36 44.77 -47.33
N ASP A 101 17.50 44.27 -46.84
CA ASP A 101 18.66 43.93 -47.67
C ASP A 101 18.81 42.41 -47.80
N ALA A 102 18.36 41.66 -46.78
CA ALA A 102 18.13 40.23 -46.80
C ALA A 102 16.75 39.90 -46.18
N LEU A 103 16.05 38.91 -46.75
CA LEU A 103 14.74 38.47 -46.28
C LEU A 103 14.71 36.95 -46.11
N VAL A 104 14.08 36.49 -45.04
CA VAL A 104 13.96 35.07 -44.71
C VAL A 104 12.49 34.71 -44.47
N PHE A 105 11.97 33.76 -45.24
CA PHE A 105 10.71 33.10 -44.94
C PHE A 105 10.94 32.01 -43.89
N ALA A 106 10.28 32.14 -42.75
CA ALA A 106 10.25 31.19 -41.64
C ALA A 106 8.78 30.96 -41.19
N THR A 107 7.86 30.94 -42.16
CA THR A 107 6.40 30.93 -41.96
C THR A 107 5.83 29.60 -41.46
N GLY A 108 6.67 28.58 -41.32
CA GLY A 108 6.29 27.28 -40.78
C GLY A 108 5.24 26.56 -41.64
N SER A 109 4.25 25.96 -40.98
CA SER A 109 3.20 25.15 -41.61
C SER A 109 1.84 25.42 -40.98
N VAL A 110 0.78 25.14 -41.75
CA VAL A 110 -0.62 25.24 -41.32
C VAL A 110 -1.23 23.84 -41.13
N PRO A 111 -2.20 23.66 -40.20
CA PRO A 111 -2.90 22.39 -40.04
C PRO A 111 -3.58 21.94 -41.33
N PHE A 112 -3.50 20.65 -41.64
CA PHE A 112 -4.30 20.06 -42.71
C PHE A 112 -5.65 19.58 -42.16
N ILE A 113 -6.72 20.30 -42.50
CA ILE A 113 -8.09 19.90 -42.18
C ILE A 113 -8.68 19.13 -43.37
N PRO A 114 -9.08 17.86 -43.21
CA PRO A 114 -9.74 17.10 -44.27
C PRO A 114 -11.12 17.70 -44.58
N PRO A 115 -11.61 17.58 -45.83
CA PRO A 115 -12.90 18.12 -46.23
C PRO A 115 -14.06 17.29 -45.67
N ILE A 116 -14.34 17.43 -44.38
CA ILE A 116 -15.40 16.74 -43.65
C ILE A 116 -16.59 17.70 -43.48
N PRO A 117 -17.81 17.32 -43.86
CA PRO A 117 -19.02 18.09 -43.54
C PRO A 117 -19.11 18.38 -42.04
N GLY A 118 -19.14 19.67 -41.67
CA GLY A 118 -19.14 20.14 -40.28
C GLY A 118 -17.76 20.42 -39.68
N ALA A 119 -16.67 20.33 -40.44
CA ALA A 119 -15.31 20.67 -39.97
C ALA A 119 -15.09 22.16 -39.66
N ASP A 120 -16.02 23.02 -40.08
CA ASP A 120 -16.06 24.46 -39.83
C ASP A 120 -16.90 24.84 -38.59
N LEU A 121 -17.46 23.86 -37.88
CA LEU A 121 -18.24 24.11 -36.68
C LEU A 121 -17.36 24.64 -35.53
N PRO A 122 -17.90 25.49 -34.62
CA PRO A 122 -17.11 26.19 -33.61
C PRO A 122 -16.37 25.31 -32.60
N HIS A 123 -16.84 24.08 -32.37
CA HIS A 123 -16.25 23.10 -31.45
C HIS A 123 -15.24 22.16 -32.12
N VAL A 124 -14.94 22.39 -33.40
CA VAL A 124 -13.92 21.67 -34.16
C VAL A 124 -12.65 22.50 -34.18
N HIS A 125 -11.59 21.96 -33.60
CA HIS A 125 -10.33 22.66 -33.41
C HIS A 125 -9.19 21.93 -34.13
N ALA A 126 -8.32 22.69 -34.78
CA ALA A 126 -6.97 22.21 -35.08
C ALA A 126 -6.16 22.14 -33.79
N PHE A 127 -4.96 21.54 -33.83
CA PHE A 127 -4.04 21.56 -32.69
C PHE A 127 -2.63 21.98 -33.13
N ARG A 128 -2.30 23.27 -33.03
CA ARG A 128 -1.03 23.80 -33.54
C ARG A 128 -0.50 25.03 -32.79
N THR A 129 -1.37 25.92 -32.37
CA THR A 129 -1.04 27.18 -31.70
C THR A 129 -1.48 27.18 -30.25
N ILE A 130 -1.02 28.14 -29.45
CA ILE A 130 -1.54 28.31 -28.08
C ILE A 130 -3.02 28.70 -28.10
N ASN A 131 -3.46 29.47 -29.11
CA ASN A 131 -4.87 29.80 -29.28
C ASN A 131 -5.73 28.55 -29.54
N ASP A 132 -5.20 27.56 -30.26
CA ASP A 132 -5.87 26.28 -30.43
C ASP A 132 -6.02 25.53 -29.11
N VAL A 133 -4.94 25.47 -28.30
CA VAL A 133 -4.96 24.85 -26.97
C VAL A 133 -6.00 25.53 -26.08
N ASP A 134 -5.98 26.86 -26.03
CA ASP A 134 -6.95 27.62 -25.26
C ASP A 134 -8.36 27.27 -25.75
N SER A 135 -8.62 27.31 -27.06
CA SER A 135 -9.94 26.98 -27.63
C SER A 135 -10.41 25.57 -27.26
N ILE A 136 -9.53 24.56 -27.35
CA ILE A 136 -9.84 23.17 -26.97
C ILE A 136 -10.20 23.06 -25.47
N LEU A 137 -9.51 23.82 -24.62
CA LEU A 137 -9.71 23.81 -23.16
C LEU A 137 -10.94 24.58 -22.69
N HIS A 138 -11.51 25.47 -23.52
CA HIS A 138 -12.73 26.22 -23.15
C HIS A 138 -14.01 25.36 -23.18
N GLY A 139 -14.03 24.26 -23.95
CA GLY A 139 -15.17 23.34 -23.98
C GLY A 139 -15.06 22.20 -22.96
N CYS A 140 -16.19 21.54 -22.68
CA CYS A 140 -16.26 20.35 -21.82
C CYS A 140 -17.08 19.24 -22.48
N GLY A 141 -16.94 18.00 -22.00
CA GLY A 141 -17.67 16.83 -22.50
C GLY A 141 -16.83 15.93 -23.41
N PRO A 142 -17.44 14.88 -24.02
CA PRO A 142 -16.75 13.88 -24.81
C PRO A 142 -15.98 14.47 -25.99
N VAL A 143 -14.78 13.96 -26.24
CA VAL A 143 -13.86 14.47 -27.27
C VAL A 143 -13.51 13.40 -28.28
N ALA A 144 -13.70 13.73 -29.57
CA ALA A 144 -13.18 12.93 -30.68
C ALA A 144 -11.87 13.54 -31.20
N VAL A 145 -10.78 12.77 -31.17
CA VAL A 145 -9.50 13.18 -31.74
C VAL A 145 -9.29 12.46 -33.07
N LEU A 146 -9.22 13.20 -34.16
CA LEU A 146 -9.01 12.66 -35.51
C LEU A 146 -7.53 12.74 -35.91
N GLY A 147 -6.90 11.58 -36.10
CA GLY A 147 -5.53 11.45 -36.61
C GLY A 147 -4.62 10.70 -35.63
N GLY A 148 -4.21 9.49 -36.00
CA GLY A 148 -3.39 8.59 -35.19
C GLY A 148 -1.88 8.80 -35.23
N GLY A 149 -1.41 9.95 -35.72
CA GLY A 149 0.02 10.28 -35.72
C GLY A 149 0.50 10.75 -34.35
N VAL A 150 1.80 11.07 -34.22
CA VAL A 150 2.44 11.52 -32.96
C VAL A 150 1.60 12.58 -32.25
N LEU A 151 1.18 13.63 -32.96
CA LEU A 151 0.46 14.75 -32.39
C LEU A 151 -0.95 14.39 -31.90
N GLY A 152 -1.67 13.52 -32.61
CA GLY A 152 -3.01 13.11 -32.19
C GLY A 152 -2.99 12.12 -31.03
N VAL A 153 -1.99 11.24 -30.97
CA VAL A 153 -1.72 10.39 -29.80
C VAL A 153 -1.40 11.25 -28.57
N GLU A 154 -0.51 12.24 -28.71
CA GLU A 154 -0.18 13.18 -27.64
C GLU A 154 -1.40 14.01 -27.19
N ALA A 155 -2.23 14.48 -28.13
CA ALA A 155 -3.44 15.25 -27.83
C ALA A 155 -4.49 14.42 -27.08
N ALA A 156 -4.74 13.19 -27.53
CA ALA A 156 -5.69 12.29 -26.88
C ALA A 156 -5.26 11.95 -25.44
N ALA A 157 -3.97 11.66 -25.24
CA ALA A 157 -3.44 11.42 -23.91
C ALA A 157 -3.52 12.65 -22.99
N ALA A 158 -3.21 13.84 -23.53
CA ALA A 158 -3.30 15.10 -22.79
C ALA A 158 -4.73 15.42 -22.34
N LEU A 159 -5.72 15.23 -23.21
CA LEU A 159 -7.14 15.43 -22.89
C LEU A 159 -7.64 14.40 -21.87
N ARG A 160 -7.22 13.13 -22.01
CA ARG A 160 -7.56 12.10 -21.03
C ARG A 160 -7.01 12.42 -19.65
N LEU A 161 -5.80 12.96 -19.56
CA LEU A 161 -5.20 13.41 -18.31
C LEU A 161 -6.00 14.55 -17.64
N LYS A 162 -6.73 15.35 -18.41
CA LYS A 162 -7.66 16.37 -17.91
C LYS A 162 -9.00 15.82 -17.42
N GLY A 163 -9.22 14.51 -17.55
CA GLY A 163 -10.45 13.83 -17.12
C GLY A 163 -11.52 13.73 -18.21
N ASP A 164 -11.18 14.04 -19.47
CA ASP A 164 -12.12 13.90 -20.58
C ASP A 164 -12.38 12.43 -20.94
N ASN A 165 -13.58 12.17 -21.48
CA ASN A 165 -13.84 10.94 -22.23
C ASN A 165 -13.35 11.13 -23.66
N VAL A 166 -12.36 10.34 -24.08
CA VAL A 166 -11.61 10.59 -25.31
C VAL A 166 -11.66 9.39 -26.23
N THR A 167 -12.07 9.61 -27.47
CA THR A 167 -11.95 8.62 -28.54
C THR A 167 -10.94 9.09 -29.58
N LEU A 168 -9.86 8.33 -29.76
CA LEU A 168 -8.85 8.54 -30.79
C LEU A 168 -9.20 7.74 -32.04
N ILE A 169 -9.44 8.45 -33.15
CA ILE A 169 -9.91 7.90 -34.41
C ILE A 169 -8.79 8.02 -35.44
N HIS A 170 -8.48 6.91 -36.11
CA HIS A 170 -7.47 6.87 -37.15
C HIS A 170 -7.86 5.97 -38.32
N ARG A 171 -7.64 6.49 -39.53
CA ARG A 171 -7.98 5.80 -40.78
C ARG A 171 -7.10 4.57 -41.06
N GLY A 172 -5.90 4.54 -40.51
CA GLY A 172 -4.96 3.44 -40.66
C GLY A 172 -5.32 2.28 -39.74
N ASN A 173 -4.79 1.10 -40.04
CA ASN A 173 -4.98 -0.09 -39.20
C ASN A 173 -4.10 -0.11 -37.94
N ARG A 174 -3.23 0.90 -37.76
CA ARG A 174 -2.37 1.09 -36.58
C ARG A 174 -2.05 2.56 -36.38
N PHE A 175 -1.79 2.96 -35.15
CA PHE A 175 -1.31 4.30 -34.83
C PHE A 175 0.16 4.48 -35.22
N MET A 176 0.54 5.73 -35.52
CA MET A 176 1.90 6.12 -35.88
C MET A 176 2.53 5.22 -36.96
N GLU A 177 1.78 4.90 -38.01
CA GLU A 177 2.16 3.91 -39.05
C GLU A 177 3.43 4.27 -39.84
N GLN A 178 3.85 5.54 -39.77
CA GLN A 178 5.11 6.02 -40.35
C GLN A 178 6.32 5.74 -39.45
N GLN A 179 6.11 5.58 -38.14
CA GLN A 179 7.15 5.38 -37.13
C GLN A 179 7.15 3.96 -36.56
N LEU A 180 6.01 3.26 -36.60
CA LEU A 180 5.80 1.97 -35.94
C LEU A 180 5.49 0.86 -36.93
N ASP A 181 6.02 -0.32 -36.60
CA ASP A 181 5.56 -1.57 -37.18
C ASP A 181 4.24 -2.03 -36.53
N GLU A 182 3.75 -3.20 -36.95
CA GLU A 182 2.47 -3.75 -36.49
C GLU A 182 2.49 -4.02 -34.97
N GLN A 183 3.50 -4.72 -34.47
CA GLN A 183 3.61 -5.09 -33.05
C GLN A 183 3.71 -3.87 -32.13
N ALA A 184 4.56 -2.87 -32.47
CA ALA A 184 4.62 -1.66 -31.66
C ALA A 184 3.34 -0.81 -31.76
N GLY A 185 2.63 -0.88 -32.89
CA GLY A 185 1.34 -0.23 -33.07
C GLY A 185 0.25 -0.83 -32.20
N GLU A 186 0.20 -2.16 -32.09
CA GLU A 186 -0.70 -2.90 -31.18
C GLU A 186 -0.40 -2.55 -29.73
N LEU A 187 0.87 -2.65 -29.32
CA LEU A 187 1.30 -2.27 -27.97
C LEU A 187 0.94 -0.82 -27.66
N LEU A 188 1.10 0.11 -28.61
CA LEU A 188 0.70 1.51 -28.39
C LEU A 188 -0.81 1.64 -28.17
N ALA A 189 -1.63 0.95 -28.97
CA ALA A 189 -3.08 0.95 -28.81
C ALA A 189 -3.51 0.37 -27.45
N GLU A 190 -2.89 -0.74 -27.01
CA GLU A 190 -3.11 -1.33 -25.69
C GLU A 190 -2.74 -0.37 -24.55
N HIS A 191 -1.57 0.29 -24.65
CA HIS A 191 -1.14 1.29 -23.66
C HIS A 191 -2.09 2.49 -23.59
N LEU A 192 -2.69 2.91 -24.72
CA LEU A 192 -3.67 4.00 -24.75
C LEU A 192 -5.03 3.55 -24.18
N ALA A 193 -5.49 2.34 -24.55
CA ALA A 193 -6.72 1.76 -24.03
C ALA A 193 -6.67 1.53 -22.51
N ALA A 194 -5.54 1.05 -21.98
CA ALA A 194 -5.30 0.90 -20.55
C ALA A 194 -5.38 2.24 -19.77
N ARG A 195 -5.21 3.37 -20.46
CA ARG A 195 -5.38 4.73 -19.90
C ARG A 195 -6.81 5.27 -20.05
N GLY A 196 -7.72 4.46 -20.58
CA GLY A 196 -9.12 4.83 -20.82
C GLY A 196 -9.30 5.75 -22.02
N ILE A 197 -8.48 5.60 -23.07
CA ILE A 197 -8.66 6.25 -24.36
C ILE A 197 -9.26 5.21 -25.31
N ASP A 198 -10.46 5.47 -25.82
CA ASP A 198 -11.10 4.59 -26.79
C ASP A 198 -10.38 4.72 -28.13
N CYS A 199 -9.90 3.61 -28.67
CA CYS A 199 -9.11 3.58 -29.90
C CYS A 199 -9.93 3.02 -31.06
N VAL A 200 -10.16 3.83 -32.09
CA VAL A 200 -10.88 3.43 -33.30
C VAL A 200 -9.95 3.48 -34.50
N LEU A 201 -9.50 2.30 -34.94
CA LEU A 201 -8.63 2.13 -36.10
C LEU A 201 -9.44 1.79 -37.35
N SER A 202 -8.81 1.90 -38.51
CA SER A 202 -9.41 1.61 -39.83
C SER A 202 -10.70 2.40 -40.10
N SER A 203 -10.86 3.58 -39.50
CA SER A 203 -12.04 4.43 -39.66
C SER A 203 -11.67 5.90 -39.63
N GLY A 204 -12.39 6.72 -40.39
CA GLY A 204 -12.35 8.18 -40.32
C GLY A 204 -13.64 8.75 -39.76
N ILE A 205 -13.73 10.08 -39.71
CA ILE A 205 -14.98 10.81 -39.51
C ILE A 205 -15.58 11.14 -40.88
N ASP A 206 -16.83 10.73 -41.10
CA ASP A 206 -17.61 11.03 -42.29
C ASP A 206 -18.35 12.37 -42.17
N ARG A 207 -18.92 12.67 -40.99
CA ARG A 207 -19.67 13.91 -40.72
C ARG A 207 -19.59 14.31 -39.25
N ILE A 208 -19.54 15.62 -39.00
CA ILE A 208 -19.58 16.22 -37.65
C ILE A 208 -20.90 16.98 -37.47
N THR A 209 -21.57 16.79 -36.34
CA THR A 209 -22.73 17.56 -35.89
C THR A 209 -22.39 18.27 -34.56
N PRO A 210 -23.28 19.11 -34.00
CA PRO A 210 -23.01 19.78 -32.72
C PRO A 210 -22.71 18.84 -31.55
N ASP A 211 -23.34 17.67 -31.50
CA ASP A 211 -23.28 16.76 -30.35
C ASP A 211 -22.63 15.40 -30.67
N ASP A 212 -22.47 15.05 -31.95
CA ASP A 212 -22.00 13.75 -32.39
C ASP A 212 -21.02 13.81 -33.58
N VAL A 213 -20.23 12.75 -33.74
CA VAL A 213 -19.47 12.45 -34.96
C VAL A 213 -19.93 11.13 -35.56
N THR A 214 -20.22 11.12 -36.85
CA THR A 214 -20.50 9.91 -37.62
C THR A 214 -19.21 9.42 -38.26
N LEU A 215 -18.85 8.16 -38.01
CA LEU A 215 -17.67 7.51 -38.56
C LEU A 215 -17.94 6.91 -39.94
N THR A 216 -16.88 6.71 -40.72
CA THR A 216 -16.96 6.08 -42.04
C THR A 216 -17.45 4.63 -42.03
N ASN A 217 -17.38 3.96 -40.87
CA ASN A 217 -17.91 2.60 -40.68
C ASN A 217 -19.40 2.58 -40.23
N GLY A 218 -20.06 3.75 -40.16
CA GLY A 218 -21.46 3.89 -39.77
C GLY A 218 -21.71 4.04 -38.27
N CYS A 219 -20.67 3.93 -37.43
CA CYS A 219 -20.79 4.18 -35.99
C CYS A 219 -21.01 5.67 -35.70
N VAL A 220 -21.84 5.99 -34.72
CA VAL A 220 -22.05 7.36 -34.24
C VAL A 220 -21.50 7.46 -32.82
N LEU A 221 -20.63 8.43 -32.59
CA LEU A 221 -20.02 8.70 -31.28
C LEU A 221 -20.47 10.06 -30.79
N SER A 222 -20.83 10.17 -29.51
CA SER A 222 -21.07 11.47 -28.90
C SER A 222 -19.75 12.23 -28.75
N ALA A 223 -19.71 13.45 -29.25
CA ALA A 223 -18.54 14.32 -29.20
C ALA A 223 -18.96 15.79 -29.27
N THR A 224 -18.87 16.48 -28.14
CA THR A 224 -19.11 17.92 -28.04
C THR A 224 -17.88 18.75 -28.37
N ARG A 225 -16.73 18.09 -28.56
CA ARG A 225 -15.47 18.67 -29.06
C ARG A 225 -14.80 17.73 -30.05
N VAL A 226 -14.23 18.29 -31.11
CA VAL A 226 -13.44 17.53 -32.10
C VAL A 226 -12.08 18.17 -32.26
N VAL A 227 -11.01 17.39 -32.13
CA VAL A 227 -9.63 17.83 -32.35
C VAL A 227 -9.08 17.17 -33.61
N ILE A 228 -8.66 17.97 -34.59
CA ILE A 228 -8.12 17.49 -35.87
C ILE A 228 -6.59 17.58 -35.85
N ALA A 229 -5.94 16.42 -35.85
CA ALA A 229 -4.49 16.24 -35.82
C ALA A 229 -3.98 15.42 -37.02
N THR A 230 -4.53 15.69 -38.21
CA THR A 230 -4.27 14.95 -39.46
C THR A 230 -3.04 15.42 -40.26
N GLY A 231 -2.07 16.04 -39.59
CA GLY A 231 -0.83 16.55 -40.20
C GLY A 231 -0.88 18.03 -40.58
N VAL A 232 0.18 18.51 -41.24
CA VAL A 232 0.39 19.92 -41.58
C VAL A 232 0.83 20.09 -43.04
N LYS A 233 0.70 21.31 -43.57
CA LYS A 233 1.16 21.72 -44.90
C LYS A 233 2.08 22.94 -44.81
N PRO A 234 3.21 22.98 -45.53
CA PRO A 234 4.09 24.16 -45.59
C PRO A 234 3.33 25.44 -45.93
N ASN A 235 3.59 26.51 -45.20
CA ASN A 235 2.92 27.81 -45.41
C ASN A 235 3.67 28.62 -46.48
N THR A 236 3.32 28.36 -47.76
CA THR A 236 4.01 28.93 -48.93
C THR A 236 3.28 30.10 -49.59
N ALA A 237 2.05 30.40 -49.17
CA ALA A 237 1.15 31.32 -49.87
C ALA A 237 1.76 32.71 -50.10
N LEU A 238 2.39 33.29 -49.07
CA LEU A 238 3.02 34.60 -49.16
C LEU A 238 4.23 34.58 -50.12
N ALA A 239 5.08 33.56 -50.04
CA ALA A 239 6.25 33.44 -50.90
C ALA A 239 5.84 33.26 -52.38
N GLN A 240 4.82 32.44 -52.63
CA GLN A 240 4.27 32.23 -53.97
C GLN A 240 3.68 33.52 -54.55
N ALA A 241 2.89 34.26 -53.76
CA ALA A 241 2.35 35.56 -54.15
C ALA A 241 3.45 36.61 -54.43
N SER A 242 4.63 36.43 -53.83
CA SER A 242 5.80 37.31 -53.99
C SER A 242 6.71 36.89 -55.15
N GLY A 243 6.31 35.92 -55.96
CA GLY A 243 7.06 35.43 -57.12
C GLY A 243 8.22 34.50 -56.77
N VAL A 244 8.31 33.99 -55.54
CA VAL A 244 9.30 32.99 -55.15
C VAL A 244 8.82 31.60 -55.57
N PRO A 245 9.66 30.76 -56.21
CA PRO A 245 9.27 29.41 -56.60
C PRO A 245 8.87 28.54 -55.39
N CYS A 246 7.68 27.95 -55.47
CA CYS A 246 7.15 27.03 -54.47
C CYS A 246 6.64 25.76 -55.16
N GLN A 247 6.86 24.61 -54.53
CA GLN A 247 6.26 23.32 -54.89
C GLN A 247 5.46 22.78 -53.69
N ARG A 248 5.99 21.77 -52.98
CA ARG A 248 5.43 21.31 -51.69
C ARG A 248 5.75 22.33 -50.60
N GLY A 249 6.93 22.94 -50.66
CA GLY A 249 7.39 24.07 -49.84
C GLY A 249 8.00 25.17 -50.71
N ILE A 250 8.63 26.16 -50.08
CA ILE A 250 9.43 27.20 -50.74
C ILE A 250 10.74 26.56 -51.20
N VAL A 251 11.00 26.55 -52.50
CA VAL A 251 12.14 25.83 -53.07
C VAL A 251 13.43 26.58 -52.80
N VAL A 252 14.39 25.90 -52.18
CA VAL A 252 15.74 26.41 -51.94
C VAL A 252 16.82 25.40 -52.31
N ASP A 253 18.06 25.89 -52.47
CA ASP A 253 19.24 25.02 -52.59
C ASP A 253 19.79 24.56 -51.23
N GLY A 254 20.86 23.76 -51.23
CA GLY A 254 21.52 23.28 -50.01
C GLY A 254 22.08 24.40 -49.10
N GLN A 255 22.26 25.62 -49.61
CA GLN A 255 22.64 26.80 -48.83
C GLN A 255 21.43 27.66 -48.43
N LEU A 256 20.22 27.13 -48.63
CA LEU A 256 18.93 27.72 -48.28
C LEU A 256 18.65 29.03 -49.02
N ARG A 257 19.17 29.16 -50.25
CA ARG A 257 18.89 30.26 -51.17
C ARG A 257 17.68 29.91 -52.02
N THR A 258 16.75 30.85 -52.13
CA THR A 258 15.71 30.75 -53.18
C THR A 258 16.30 31.18 -54.53
N ALA A 259 15.53 30.99 -55.61
CA ALA A 259 15.89 31.52 -56.93
C ALA A 259 15.90 33.07 -56.98
N VAL A 260 15.34 33.75 -55.96
CA VAL A 260 15.27 35.21 -55.89
C VAL A 260 16.40 35.73 -55.01
N ALA A 261 17.25 36.59 -55.60
CA ALA A 261 18.43 37.11 -54.91
C ALA A 261 18.08 37.89 -53.63
N GLY A 262 18.77 37.57 -52.53
CA GLY A 262 18.53 38.18 -51.21
C GLY A 262 17.40 37.53 -50.40
N ILE A 263 16.68 36.55 -50.96
CA ILE A 263 15.59 35.83 -50.29
C ILE A 263 16.00 34.40 -49.97
N SER A 264 15.75 33.98 -48.72
CA SER A 264 16.03 32.65 -48.18
C SER A 264 14.77 32.07 -47.52
N ALA A 265 14.72 30.76 -47.29
CA ALA A 265 13.65 30.13 -46.52
C ALA A 265 14.20 29.06 -45.57
N ILE A 266 13.63 28.99 -44.36
CA ILE A 266 14.01 28.03 -43.31
C ILE A 266 12.77 27.49 -42.59
N GLY A 267 12.96 26.44 -41.79
CA GLY A 267 11.85 25.79 -41.08
C GLY A 267 10.95 24.93 -41.97
N GLU A 268 9.75 24.60 -41.48
CA GLU A 268 8.81 23.69 -42.16
C GLU A 268 8.24 24.25 -43.47
N CYS A 269 8.34 25.55 -43.72
CA CYS A 269 7.89 26.17 -44.97
C CYS A 269 8.84 25.86 -46.15
N CYS A 270 10.03 25.34 -45.86
CA CYS A 270 11.13 25.19 -46.79
C CYS A 270 11.15 23.80 -47.45
N GLU A 271 11.51 23.75 -48.73
CA GLU A 271 11.73 22.54 -49.51
C GLU A 271 13.17 22.50 -50.04
N VAL A 272 13.92 21.45 -49.67
CA VAL A 272 15.29 21.18 -50.14
C VAL A 272 15.28 19.82 -50.85
N ASP A 273 15.79 19.77 -52.07
CA ASP A 273 15.87 18.54 -52.89
C ASP A 273 14.55 17.76 -52.99
N GLY A 274 13.42 18.47 -53.12
CA GLY A 274 12.08 17.89 -53.22
C GLY A 274 11.47 17.41 -51.89
N GLN A 275 12.16 17.64 -50.78
CA GLN A 275 11.76 17.20 -49.44
C GLN A 275 11.39 18.38 -48.53
N THR A 276 10.35 18.18 -47.73
CA THR A 276 9.87 19.13 -46.71
C THR A 276 9.92 18.45 -45.35
N TRP A 277 10.30 19.18 -44.30
CA TRP A 277 10.48 18.61 -42.97
C TRP A 277 9.40 19.08 -41.99
N GLY A 278 8.69 18.13 -41.38
CA GLY A 278 7.74 18.38 -40.29
C GLY A 278 8.36 18.20 -38.89
N LEU A 279 9.69 18.33 -38.78
CA LEU A 279 10.47 18.06 -37.57
C LEU A 279 11.27 19.30 -37.17
N VAL A 280 11.43 19.52 -35.86
CA VAL A 280 12.15 20.70 -35.34
C VAL A 280 13.64 20.64 -35.62
N ALA A 281 14.27 19.48 -35.47
CA ALA A 281 15.72 19.36 -35.60
C ALA A 281 16.27 19.76 -37.01
N PRO A 282 15.71 19.31 -38.15
CA PRO A 282 16.13 19.82 -39.46
C PRO A 282 15.85 21.32 -39.62
N CYS A 283 14.75 21.82 -39.04
CA CYS A 283 14.42 23.24 -39.06
C CYS A 283 15.46 24.11 -38.31
N LEU A 284 16.03 23.60 -37.20
CA LEU A 284 17.11 24.27 -36.47
C LEU A 284 18.43 24.19 -37.25
N ALA A 285 18.72 23.06 -37.90
CA ALA A 285 19.89 22.92 -38.76
C ALA A 285 19.81 23.85 -39.99
N HIS A 286 18.62 24.09 -40.55
CA HIS A 286 18.43 25.12 -41.58
C HIS A 286 18.91 26.49 -41.08
N ALA A 287 18.56 26.85 -39.84
CA ALA A 287 18.95 28.13 -39.25
C ALA A 287 20.48 28.27 -39.12
N GLU A 288 21.20 27.21 -38.78
CA GLU A 288 22.68 27.21 -38.70
C GLU A 288 23.34 27.41 -40.06
N VAL A 289 22.92 26.65 -41.07
CA VAL A 289 23.45 26.75 -42.43
C VAL A 289 23.23 28.15 -42.99
N LEU A 290 22.02 28.70 -42.78
CA LEU A 290 21.71 30.05 -43.22
C LEU A 290 22.50 31.11 -42.44
N ALA A 291 22.67 30.96 -41.13
CA ALA A 291 23.45 31.89 -40.31
C ALA A 291 24.90 31.97 -40.79
N ALA A 292 25.54 30.81 -41.02
CA ALA A 292 26.91 30.72 -41.51
C ALA A 292 27.08 31.41 -42.88
N ARG A 293 26.12 31.19 -43.80
CA ARG A 293 26.11 31.89 -45.10
C ARG A 293 25.96 33.39 -44.94
N LEU A 294 25.00 33.85 -44.14
CA LEU A 294 24.75 35.28 -43.93
C LEU A 294 25.90 35.97 -43.18
N ALA A 295 26.63 35.26 -42.32
CA ALA A 295 27.84 35.74 -41.65
C ALA A 295 29.07 35.82 -42.58
N GLY A 296 28.97 35.33 -43.82
CA GLY A 296 30.05 35.34 -44.80
C GLY A 296 31.02 34.16 -44.69
N THR A 297 30.68 33.12 -43.93
CA THR A 297 31.46 31.89 -43.75
C THR A 297 30.61 30.66 -44.12
N PRO A 298 30.20 30.51 -45.40
CA PRO A 298 29.34 29.40 -45.80
C PRO A 298 30.03 28.05 -45.52
N GLY A 299 29.31 27.17 -44.82
CA GLY A 299 29.73 25.81 -44.54
C GLY A 299 29.31 24.83 -45.64
N ALA A 300 29.24 23.55 -45.30
CA ALA A 300 28.69 22.52 -46.19
C ALA A 300 27.20 22.77 -46.48
N ASP A 301 26.72 22.23 -47.59
CA ASP A 301 25.29 22.21 -47.93
C ASP A 301 24.49 21.46 -46.85
N PHE A 302 23.25 21.86 -46.68
CA PHE A 302 22.32 21.22 -45.77
C PHE A 302 22.10 19.77 -46.18
N HIS A 303 22.49 18.87 -45.29
CA HIS A 303 22.17 17.45 -45.36
C HIS A 303 21.55 17.05 -44.03
N TRP A 304 20.37 16.42 -44.07
CA TRP A 304 19.71 15.94 -42.87
C TRP A 304 19.89 14.44 -42.71
N GLN A 305 20.21 14.04 -41.49
CA GLN A 305 20.19 12.66 -41.05
C GLN A 305 19.15 12.52 -39.95
N ASP A 306 18.33 11.47 -40.05
CA ASP A 306 17.29 11.21 -39.07
C ASP A 306 17.88 11.06 -37.66
N SER A 307 17.37 11.86 -36.71
CA SER A 307 17.75 11.85 -35.30
C SER A 307 16.76 11.07 -34.43
N GLY A 308 15.77 10.43 -35.06
CA GLY A 308 14.70 9.69 -34.41
C GLY A 308 13.56 10.55 -33.88
N THR A 309 12.42 9.89 -33.70
CA THR A 309 11.17 10.42 -33.15
C THR A 309 10.93 9.82 -31.77
N ARG A 310 10.53 10.66 -30.81
CA ARG A 310 10.09 10.24 -29.47
C ARG A 310 8.66 10.67 -29.21
N LEU A 311 7.89 9.81 -28.55
CA LEU A 311 6.53 10.14 -28.10
C LEU A 311 6.57 10.89 -26.76
N LYS A 312 5.79 11.96 -26.61
CA LYS A 312 5.67 12.70 -25.35
C LYS A 312 4.38 12.38 -24.61
N VAL A 313 4.18 11.11 -24.30
CA VAL A 313 3.08 10.67 -23.45
C VAL A 313 3.68 10.12 -22.16
N THR A 314 3.37 10.78 -21.04
CA THR A 314 3.89 10.37 -19.73
C THR A 314 3.55 8.91 -19.44
N GLY A 315 4.59 8.10 -19.21
CA GLY A 315 4.49 6.65 -18.97
C GLY A 315 4.40 5.79 -20.24
N ILE A 316 4.58 6.33 -21.44
CA ILE A 316 4.78 5.55 -22.67
C ILE A 316 6.12 5.99 -23.29
N ASP A 317 7.17 5.24 -22.98
CA ASP A 317 8.50 5.45 -23.55
C ASP A 317 8.59 4.79 -24.94
N LEU A 318 8.80 5.61 -25.97
CA LEU A 318 8.85 5.17 -27.36
C LEU A 318 9.87 5.98 -28.15
N PHE A 319 10.70 5.28 -28.91
CA PHE A 319 11.70 5.85 -29.82
C PHE A 319 11.73 5.10 -31.16
N SER A 320 11.74 5.83 -32.28
CA SER A 320 11.86 5.24 -33.62
C SER A 320 12.78 6.09 -34.50
N ALA A 321 13.71 5.49 -35.23
CA ALA A 321 14.64 6.17 -36.13
C ALA A 321 14.94 5.33 -37.38
N GLY A 322 15.15 5.99 -38.52
CA GLY A 322 15.50 5.37 -39.79
C GLY A 322 14.32 4.69 -40.49
N GLU A 323 14.60 3.67 -41.31
CA GLU A 323 13.59 2.94 -42.06
C GLU A 323 12.77 2.01 -41.17
N VAL A 324 11.43 2.15 -41.22
CA VAL A 324 10.50 1.30 -40.45
C VAL A 324 10.07 0.07 -41.25
N ASN A 325 9.79 0.23 -42.54
CA ASN A 325 9.28 -0.83 -43.40
C ASN A 325 10.43 -1.61 -44.05
N ALA A 326 10.42 -2.94 -43.88
CA ALA A 326 11.40 -3.81 -44.52
C ALA A 326 11.04 -4.13 -45.97
N THR A 327 12.08 -4.31 -46.79
CA THR A 327 12.01 -4.77 -48.17
C THR A 327 12.56 -6.20 -48.31
N ALA A 328 12.35 -6.84 -49.46
CA ALA A 328 12.86 -8.18 -49.71
C ALA A 328 14.40 -8.18 -49.71
N GLY A 329 15.00 -8.88 -48.74
CA GLY A 329 16.46 -8.94 -48.53
C GLY A 329 16.97 -8.22 -47.29
N ASP A 330 16.08 -7.60 -46.50
CA ASP A 330 16.44 -7.01 -45.20
C ASP A 330 16.38 -8.04 -44.07
N ASP A 331 17.36 -7.99 -43.17
CA ASP A 331 17.38 -8.76 -41.94
C ASP A 331 16.67 -7.97 -40.83
N LEU A 332 15.69 -8.61 -40.19
CA LEU A 332 14.94 -8.04 -39.07
C LEU A 332 15.30 -8.73 -37.77
N LEU A 333 15.87 -7.97 -36.84
CA LEU A 333 16.15 -8.43 -35.49
C LEU A 333 15.11 -7.81 -34.55
N ARG A 334 14.45 -8.63 -33.74
CA ARG A 334 13.43 -8.16 -32.79
C ARG A 334 13.52 -8.91 -31.47
N THR A 335 13.17 -8.22 -30.40
CA THR A 335 12.95 -8.79 -29.07
C THR A 335 11.72 -8.14 -28.46
N PHE A 336 10.89 -8.94 -27.80
CA PHE A 336 9.77 -8.49 -27.01
C PHE A 336 9.84 -9.19 -25.66
N ASP A 337 9.87 -8.41 -24.59
CA ASP A 337 9.70 -8.93 -23.24
C ASP A 337 8.24 -8.70 -22.83
N PRO A 338 7.41 -9.75 -22.79
CA PRO A 338 5.99 -9.63 -22.41
C PRO A 338 5.81 -9.23 -20.94
N LEU A 339 6.86 -9.36 -20.12
CA LEU A 339 6.78 -9.00 -18.70
C LEU A 339 6.92 -7.48 -18.53
N SER A 340 8.00 -6.92 -19.06
CA SER A 340 8.23 -5.47 -19.00
C SER A 340 7.49 -4.67 -20.08
N GLY A 341 6.89 -5.34 -21.07
CA GLY A 341 6.31 -4.70 -22.25
C GLY A 341 7.37 -4.08 -23.17
N HIS A 342 8.65 -4.39 -22.97
CA HIS A 342 9.75 -3.80 -23.73
C HIS A 342 9.85 -4.45 -25.11
N TYR A 343 9.70 -3.65 -26.16
CA TYR A 343 9.87 -4.08 -27.54
C TYR A 343 11.06 -3.36 -28.15
N ARG A 344 11.93 -4.12 -28.82
CA ARG A 344 13.06 -3.56 -29.57
C ARG A 344 13.15 -4.24 -30.94
N ARG A 345 13.40 -3.45 -31.98
CA ARG A 345 13.57 -3.93 -33.36
C ARG A 345 14.67 -3.16 -34.06
N LEU A 346 15.51 -3.88 -34.80
CA LEU A 346 16.55 -3.35 -35.69
C LEU A 346 16.32 -3.86 -37.11
N LEU A 347 16.43 -2.97 -38.09
CA LEU A 347 16.37 -3.28 -39.52
C LEU A 347 17.77 -3.17 -40.11
N ILE A 348 18.24 -4.25 -40.73
CA ILE A 348 19.59 -4.36 -41.28
C ILE A 348 19.51 -4.66 -42.78
N ARG A 349 20.26 -3.91 -43.59
CA ARG A 349 20.38 -4.12 -45.04
C ARG A 349 21.85 -4.14 -45.43
N ASN A 350 22.26 -5.16 -46.18
CA ASN A 350 23.66 -5.36 -46.60
C ASN A 350 24.65 -5.31 -45.42
N GLY A 351 24.25 -5.87 -44.27
CA GLY A 351 25.07 -5.87 -43.05
C GLY A 351 25.20 -4.51 -42.36
N ARG A 352 24.37 -3.51 -42.68
CA ARG A 352 24.38 -2.17 -42.04
C ARG A 352 23.02 -1.85 -41.42
N LEU A 353 23.01 -1.20 -40.27
CA LEU A 353 21.78 -0.74 -39.63
C LEU A 353 21.11 0.35 -40.49
N GLN A 354 19.82 0.17 -40.76
CA GLN A 354 18.99 1.10 -41.54
C GLN A 354 17.83 1.69 -40.72
N GLY A 355 17.41 1.01 -39.65
CA GLY A 355 16.37 1.52 -38.75
C GLY A 355 16.37 0.86 -37.38
N GLY A 356 15.84 1.56 -36.38
CA GLY A 356 15.74 1.11 -35.00
C GLY A 356 14.45 1.60 -34.33
N LEU A 357 13.76 0.71 -33.62
CA LEU A 357 12.51 0.97 -32.92
C LEU A 357 12.60 0.40 -31.50
N LEU A 358 12.34 1.23 -30.50
CA LEU A 358 12.36 0.89 -29.08
C LEU A 358 11.03 1.35 -28.43
N MET A 359 10.45 0.50 -27.61
CA MET A 359 9.28 0.80 -26.78
C MET A 359 9.49 0.21 -25.38
N GLY A 360 9.11 0.96 -24.36
CA GLY A 360 9.42 0.66 -22.95
C GLY A 360 10.82 1.15 -22.57
N ASP A 361 11.88 0.46 -22.98
CA ASP A 361 13.24 0.91 -22.70
C ASP A 361 13.90 1.60 -23.89
N CYS A 362 14.01 2.93 -23.80
CA CYS A 362 14.59 3.77 -24.84
C CYS A 362 16.02 4.28 -24.52
N ARG A 363 16.72 3.71 -23.52
CA ARG A 363 18.09 4.17 -23.14
C ARG A 363 19.08 4.09 -24.31
N SER A 364 18.97 3.07 -25.16
CA SER A 364 19.86 2.85 -26.31
C SER A 364 19.53 3.72 -27.54
N ALA A 365 18.56 4.64 -27.44
CA ALA A 365 18.15 5.50 -28.56
C ALA A 365 19.28 6.35 -29.15
N ALA A 366 20.08 7.03 -28.30
CA ALA A 366 21.18 7.86 -28.77
C ALA A 366 22.30 7.03 -29.44
N PRO A 367 22.82 5.95 -28.81
CA PRO A 367 23.79 5.06 -29.47
C PRO A 367 23.32 4.49 -30.81
N LEU A 368 22.05 4.06 -30.92
CA LEU A 368 21.51 3.53 -32.18
C LEU A 368 21.43 4.61 -33.27
N THR A 369 21.14 5.86 -32.90
CA THR A 369 21.15 7.00 -33.82
C THR A 369 22.57 7.26 -34.35
N ASP A 370 23.58 7.21 -33.48
CA ASP A 370 24.99 7.37 -33.89
C ASP A 370 25.46 6.23 -34.82
N LEU A 371 24.98 4.99 -34.59
CA LEU A 371 25.29 3.84 -35.44
C LEU A 371 24.64 3.94 -36.81
N LEU A 372 23.40 4.43 -36.89
CA LEU A 372 22.74 4.80 -38.15
C LEU A 372 23.57 5.84 -38.92
N ALA A 373 24.24 6.76 -38.21
CA ALA A 373 25.10 7.78 -38.82
C ALA A 373 26.42 7.26 -39.39
N GLN A 374 27.08 6.35 -38.69
CA GLN A 374 28.43 5.89 -39.01
C GLN A 374 28.46 4.74 -40.03
N ALA A 375 27.29 4.22 -40.40
CA ALA A 375 27.12 3.14 -41.37
C ALA A 375 28.00 1.92 -41.03
N ALA A 376 28.00 1.57 -39.74
CA ALA A 376 28.76 0.48 -39.15
C ALA A 376 28.19 -0.91 -39.51
N SER A 377 29.03 -1.95 -39.42
CA SER A 377 28.60 -3.34 -39.62
C SER A 377 27.70 -3.79 -38.48
N ALA A 378 26.50 -4.25 -38.81
CA ALA A 378 25.48 -4.62 -37.85
C ALA A 378 25.90 -5.80 -36.97
N ASN A 379 25.65 -5.68 -35.67
CA ASN A 379 25.83 -6.75 -34.68
C ASN A 379 24.48 -7.03 -34.00
N PRO A 380 24.00 -8.30 -33.96
CA PRO A 380 22.80 -8.68 -33.22
C PRO A 380 22.79 -8.27 -31.73
N ASP A 381 23.97 -8.16 -31.11
CA ASP A 381 24.11 -7.68 -29.73
C ASP A 381 23.57 -6.25 -29.55
N TRP A 382 23.44 -5.46 -30.62
CA TRP A 382 22.87 -4.11 -30.54
C TRP A 382 21.39 -4.08 -30.16
N LEU A 383 20.69 -5.22 -30.18
CA LEU A 383 19.36 -5.32 -29.55
C LEU A 383 19.44 -5.07 -28.04
N PHE A 384 20.59 -5.34 -27.42
CA PHE A 384 20.80 -5.31 -25.98
C PHE A 384 21.86 -4.25 -25.61
N ASP A 385 21.68 -3.57 -24.48
CA ASP A 385 22.65 -2.57 -24.00
C ASP A 385 23.83 -3.27 -23.28
N ARG A 386 25.01 -2.64 -23.24
CA ARG A 386 26.14 -3.09 -22.40
C ARG A 386 25.84 -2.99 -20.90
N PHE A 387 24.77 -2.28 -20.53
CA PHE A 387 24.33 -2.05 -19.17
C PHE A 387 23.02 -2.76 -18.80
N ASP A 388 22.47 -3.59 -19.70
CA ASP A 388 21.35 -4.47 -19.41
C ASP A 388 21.81 -5.92 -19.43
N THR A 389 21.36 -6.68 -18.45
CA THR A 389 21.18 -8.12 -18.63
C THR A 389 20.35 -8.31 -19.89
N GLN A 390 20.83 -9.16 -20.79
CA GLN A 390 20.02 -9.99 -21.68
C GLN A 390 18.56 -10.13 -21.17
N PRO A 391 17.52 -10.13 -22.04
CA PRO A 391 16.15 -10.43 -21.62
C PRO A 391 16.20 -11.53 -20.58
N ALA A 392 15.39 -11.50 -19.51
CA ALA A 392 15.43 -12.59 -18.54
C ALA A 392 15.21 -13.99 -19.18
N ALA A 393 14.79 -14.02 -20.46
CA ALA A 393 14.69 -15.17 -21.35
C ALA A 393 15.93 -15.48 -22.25
N ALA A 394 16.99 -14.68 -22.27
CA ALA A 394 18.10 -14.85 -23.21
C ALA A 394 19.18 -15.79 -22.65
N GLY A 395 18.97 -17.07 -22.94
CA GLY A 395 19.96 -18.15 -22.82
C GLY A 395 19.57 -19.40 -23.61
N GLN A 396 18.51 -19.34 -24.41
CA GLN A 396 17.91 -20.52 -25.00
C GLN A 396 17.53 -20.26 -26.46
N VAL A 397 18.35 -20.80 -27.35
CA VAL A 397 18.01 -20.99 -28.76
C VAL A 397 16.81 -21.95 -28.76
N THR A 398 15.60 -21.40 -28.98
CA THR A 398 14.27 -21.99 -28.74
C THR A 398 14.03 -22.45 -27.30
N MET A 399 13.48 -21.60 -26.42
CA MET A 399 12.76 -22.10 -25.24
C MET A 399 11.68 -21.14 -24.75
N THR A 400 10.44 -21.57 -24.94
CA THR A 400 9.30 -21.11 -24.17
C THR A 400 9.41 -21.69 -22.77
N LYS A 401 9.31 -20.85 -21.72
CA LYS A 401 9.03 -21.37 -20.37
C LYS A 401 7.80 -22.30 -20.45
N PRO A 402 7.72 -23.37 -19.66
CA PRO A 402 6.49 -24.13 -19.56
C PRO A 402 5.33 -23.21 -19.15
N THR A 403 4.18 -23.37 -19.76
CA THR A 403 3.00 -22.53 -19.51
C THR A 403 2.24 -23.04 -18.29
N LEU A 404 2.11 -22.20 -17.27
CA LEU A 404 1.23 -22.43 -16.13
C LEU A 404 -0.07 -21.65 -16.35
N ALA A 405 -1.14 -22.35 -16.73
CA ALA A 405 -2.46 -21.75 -16.86
C ALA A 405 -3.22 -21.77 -15.53
N VAL A 406 -3.76 -20.63 -15.12
CA VAL A 406 -4.57 -20.48 -13.91
C VAL A 406 -5.98 -20.07 -14.32
N VAL A 407 -6.97 -20.94 -14.07
CA VAL A 407 -8.37 -20.68 -14.42
C VAL A 407 -9.12 -20.25 -13.17
N GLY A 408 -9.50 -18.98 -13.13
CA GLY A 408 -10.16 -18.33 -12.00
C GLY A 408 -9.27 -17.28 -11.33
N HIS A 409 -9.75 -16.04 -11.28
CA HIS A 409 -9.04 -14.90 -10.72
C HIS A 409 -9.80 -14.23 -9.56
N GLY A 410 -10.18 -15.04 -8.57
CA GLY A 410 -10.71 -14.57 -7.28
C GLY A 410 -9.63 -14.35 -6.23
N MET A 411 -10.03 -14.11 -4.98
CA MET A 411 -9.10 -13.87 -3.85
C MET A 411 -8.03 -14.98 -3.73
N VAL A 412 -8.45 -16.25 -3.80
CA VAL A 412 -7.55 -17.41 -3.69
C VAL A 412 -6.61 -17.53 -4.90
N GLY A 413 -7.14 -17.30 -6.11
CA GLY A 413 -6.35 -17.30 -7.34
C GLY A 413 -5.27 -16.21 -7.31
N HIS A 414 -5.59 -15.01 -6.86
CA HIS A 414 -4.59 -13.95 -6.71
C HIS A 414 -3.56 -14.26 -5.64
N HIS A 415 -3.97 -14.76 -4.47
CA HIS A 415 -3.01 -15.17 -3.43
C HIS A 415 -2.07 -16.28 -3.92
N PHE A 416 -2.56 -17.22 -4.74
CA PHE A 416 -1.72 -18.22 -5.38
C PHE A 416 -0.64 -17.60 -6.28
N LEU A 417 -0.97 -16.53 -7.03
CA LEU A 417 0.01 -15.80 -7.83
C LEU A 417 1.04 -15.08 -6.95
N GLU A 418 0.62 -14.46 -5.85
CA GLU A 418 1.57 -13.88 -4.86
C GLU A 418 2.52 -14.96 -4.32
N GLN A 419 2.02 -16.17 -4.06
CA GLN A 419 2.84 -17.28 -3.62
C GLN A 419 3.80 -17.76 -4.72
N CYS A 420 3.36 -17.82 -5.97
CA CYS A 420 4.20 -18.10 -7.13
C CYS A 420 5.32 -17.06 -7.26
N VAL A 421 4.99 -15.78 -7.09
CA VAL A 421 5.97 -14.70 -7.12
C VAL A 421 6.98 -14.84 -5.97
N SER A 422 6.51 -15.06 -4.75
CA SER A 422 7.39 -15.20 -3.57
C SER A 422 8.37 -16.37 -3.67
N ARG A 423 8.02 -17.40 -4.45
CA ARG A 423 8.85 -18.59 -4.74
C ARG A 423 9.60 -18.52 -6.07
N ASN A 424 9.56 -17.38 -6.76
CA ASN A 424 10.16 -17.18 -8.08
C ASN A 424 9.60 -18.06 -9.21
N LEU A 425 8.44 -18.71 -9.04
CA LEU A 425 7.82 -19.55 -10.07
C LEU A 425 7.42 -18.78 -11.34
N HIS A 426 7.17 -17.47 -11.23
CA HIS A 426 6.99 -16.58 -12.38
C HIS A 426 8.26 -16.44 -13.27
N LEU A 427 9.43 -16.76 -12.72
CA LEU A 427 10.67 -16.87 -13.49
C LEU A 427 10.76 -18.23 -14.21
N ASP A 428 10.19 -19.29 -13.63
CA ASP A 428 10.26 -20.65 -14.16
C ASP A 428 9.14 -20.99 -15.15
N TYR A 429 7.94 -20.41 -14.97
CA TYR A 429 6.77 -20.61 -15.81
C TYR A 429 6.36 -19.34 -16.57
N GLN A 430 5.78 -19.51 -17.75
CA GLN A 430 4.92 -18.48 -18.36
C GLN A 430 3.54 -18.61 -17.72
N ILE A 431 3.18 -17.70 -16.82
CA ILE A 431 1.91 -17.77 -16.09
C ILE A 431 0.83 -17.00 -16.85
N VAL A 432 -0.25 -17.69 -17.24
CA VAL A 432 -1.42 -17.11 -17.92
C VAL A 432 -2.66 -17.31 -17.05
N VAL A 433 -3.30 -16.22 -16.64
CA VAL A 433 -4.42 -16.20 -15.71
C VAL A 433 -5.69 -15.80 -16.43
N PHE A 434 -6.72 -16.64 -16.34
CA PHE A 434 -8.02 -16.41 -16.95
C PHE A 434 -9.03 -15.98 -15.88
N GLY A 435 -9.52 -14.74 -16.00
CA GLY A 435 -10.62 -14.20 -15.22
C GLY A 435 -11.89 -14.12 -16.07
N GLU A 436 -12.97 -14.75 -15.59
CA GLU A 436 -14.29 -14.63 -16.23
C GLU A 436 -14.86 -13.22 -16.07
N GLU A 437 -14.64 -12.60 -14.92
CA GLU A 437 -15.12 -11.25 -14.62
C GLU A 437 -14.27 -10.16 -15.30
N ARG A 438 -14.87 -8.99 -15.53
CA ARG A 438 -14.18 -7.81 -16.10
C ARG A 438 -13.20 -7.12 -15.14
N TYR A 439 -13.25 -7.47 -13.86
CA TYR A 439 -12.41 -6.91 -12.82
C TYR A 439 -11.30 -7.90 -12.41
N ALA A 440 -10.11 -7.37 -12.13
CA ALA A 440 -9.08 -8.15 -11.44
C ALA A 440 -9.52 -8.49 -10.01
N ALA A 441 -8.84 -9.46 -9.38
CA ALA A 441 -9.26 -9.98 -8.07
C ALA A 441 -9.49 -8.85 -7.04
N TYR A 442 -10.62 -8.93 -6.34
CA TYR A 442 -11.06 -7.97 -5.32
C TYR A 442 -11.57 -8.71 -4.09
N ASP A 443 -11.67 -7.98 -2.98
CA ASP A 443 -12.09 -8.51 -1.70
C ASP A 443 -13.61 -8.76 -1.67
N ARG A 444 -13.98 -10.03 -1.85
CA ARG A 444 -15.38 -10.45 -1.84
C ARG A 444 -16.00 -10.51 -0.44
N VAL A 445 -15.19 -10.44 0.61
CA VAL A 445 -15.69 -10.42 2.00
C VAL A 445 -16.34 -9.06 2.31
N HIS A 446 -15.87 -8.00 1.65
CA HIS A 446 -16.30 -6.61 1.87
C HIS A 446 -17.28 -6.09 0.80
N LEU A 447 -17.97 -6.99 0.07
CA LEU A 447 -18.91 -6.60 -0.99
C LEU A 447 -20.02 -5.64 -0.53
N SER A 448 -20.50 -5.76 0.71
CA SER A 448 -21.57 -4.89 1.22
C SER A 448 -21.12 -3.42 1.34
N GLU A 449 -19.82 -3.16 1.49
CA GLU A 449 -19.27 -1.80 1.54
C GLU A 449 -19.30 -1.07 0.19
N TYR A 450 -19.48 -1.79 -0.91
CA TYR A 450 -19.68 -1.19 -2.23
C TYR A 450 -20.92 -0.28 -2.24
N PHE A 451 -22.01 -0.72 -1.60
CA PHE A 451 -23.23 0.09 -1.45
C PHE A 451 -23.05 1.28 -0.48
N ALA A 452 -22.05 1.23 0.39
CA ALA A 452 -21.68 2.33 1.29
C ALA A 452 -20.75 3.37 0.61
N GLY A 453 -20.48 3.24 -0.69
CA GLY A 453 -19.72 4.21 -1.49
C GLY A 453 -18.26 3.84 -1.74
N ARG A 454 -17.81 2.62 -1.39
CA ARG A 454 -16.48 2.14 -1.82
C ARG A 454 -16.48 1.83 -3.32
N SER A 455 -15.43 2.26 -4.02
CA SER A 455 -15.24 1.92 -5.43
C SER A 455 -14.70 0.49 -5.61
N ALA A 456 -14.92 -0.09 -6.78
CA ALA A 456 -14.33 -1.37 -7.19
C ALA A 456 -12.79 -1.37 -7.05
N GLU A 457 -12.14 -0.23 -7.39
CA GLU A 457 -10.70 -0.03 -7.22
C GLU A 457 -10.27 -0.13 -5.75
N SER A 458 -11.04 0.46 -4.83
CA SER A 458 -10.74 0.39 -3.39
C SER A 458 -10.88 -1.02 -2.81
N LEU A 459 -11.63 -1.91 -3.48
CA LEU A 459 -11.80 -3.31 -3.11
C LEU A 459 -10.78 -4.21 -3.81
N SER A 460 -10.00 -3.71 -4.77
CA SER A 460 -9.02 -4.51 -5.50
C SER A 460 -7.97 -5.08 -4.54
N LEU A 461 -7.63 -6.35 -4.72
CA LEU A 461 -6.53 -7.01 -4.02
C LEU A 461 -5.21 -6.89 -4.76
N VAL A 462 -5.23 -6.39 -6.01
CA VAL A 462 -4.06 -6.29 -6.87
C VAL A 462 -3.28 -5.03 -6.51
N GLU A 463 -2.07 -5.20 -5.96
CA GLU A 463 -1.21 -4.07 -5.62
C GLU A 463 -0.49 -3.49 -6.86
N GLY A 464 -0.83 -2.25 -7.23
CA GLY A 464 -0.11 -1.48 -8.25
C GLY A 464 -0.04 -2.20 -9.60
N ASP A 465 1.18 -2.38 -10.10
CA ASP A 465 1.50 -3.02 -11.39
C ASP A 465 1.89 -4.50 -11.26
N PHE A 466 1.41 -5.21 -10.23
CA PHE A 466 1.78 -6.60 -9.89
C PHE A 466 1.99 -7.53 -11.11
N PHE A 467 1.03 -7.56 -12.03
CA PHE A 467 1.09 -8.42 -13.22
C PHE A 467 2.22 -8.07 -14.17
N ALA A 468 2.39 -6.78 -14.49
CA ALA A 468 3.48 -6.31 -15.33
C ALA A 468 4.83 -6.53 -14.64
N ARG A 469 4.96 -6.14 -13.36
CA ARG A 469 6.19 -6.29 -12.58
C ARG A 469 6.72 -7.73 -12.54
N HIS A 470 5.83 -8.71 -12.49
CA HIS A 470 6.17 -10.13 -12.39
C HIS A 470 5.98 -10.91 -13.67
N GLY A 471 5.54 -10.25 -14.75
CA GLY A 471 5.38 -10.91 -16.03
C GLY A 471 4.33 -12.00 -16.07
N ILE A 472 3.23 -11.77 -15.37
CA ILE A 472 2.09 -12.67 -15.33
C ILE A 472 1.04 -12.10 -16.28
N GLU A 473 0.63 -12.90 -17.27
CA GLU A 473 -0.38 -12.48 -18.23
C GLU A 473 -1.77 -12.64 -17.59
N LEU A 474 -2.49 -11.53 -17.43
CA LEU A 474 -3.86 -11.53 -16.92
C LEU A 474 -4.86 -11.27 -18.07
N ARG A 475 -5.77 -12.22 -18.27
CA ARG A 475 -6.85 -12.15 -19.28
C ARG A 475 -8.20 -12.04 -18.59
N LEU A 476 -8.72 -10.82 -18.48
CA LEU A 476 -10.05 -10.53 -17.93
C LEU A 476 -11.14 -10.65 -18.99
N SER A 477 -12.39 -10.87 -18.55
CA SER A 477 -13.53 -11.14 -19.44
C SER A 477 -13.30 -12.29 -20.42
N GLN A 478 -12.45 -13.26 -20.05
CA GLN A 478 -12.15 -14.45 -20.84
C GLN A 478 -12.67 -15.68 -20.09
N CYS A 479 -13.97 -15.93 -20.21
CA CYS A 479 -14.58 -17.14 -19.67
C CYS A 479 -14.01 -18.38 -20.39
N VAL A 480 -13.46 -19.30 -19.61
CA VAL A 480 -13.02 -20.62 -20.10
C VAL A 480 -14.23 -21.54 -20.19
N THR A 481 -14.44 -22.17 -21.34
CA THR A 481 -15.61 -23.01 -21.61
C THR A 481 -15.28 -24.50 -21.69
N ALA A 482 -14.03 -24.85 -22.02
CA ALA A 482 -13.58 -26.24 -22.08
C ALA A 482 -12.09 -26.39 -21.72
N ILE A 483 -11.75 -27.55 -21.17
CA ILE A 483 -10.37 -28.01 -20.96
C ILE A 483 -10.24 -29.36 -21.65
N ASP A 484 -9.33 -29.44 -22.62
CA ASP A 484 -8.92 -30.69 -23.25
C ASP A 484 -7.62 -31.15 -22.59
N ARG A 485 -7.68 -32.23 -21.80
CA ARG A 485 -6.52 -32.73 -21.06
C ARG A 485 -5.55 -33.51 -21.94
N ASP A 486 -6.06 -34.20 -22.95
CA ASP A 486 -5.24 -35.01 -23.84
C ASP A 486 -4.43 -34.10 -24.78
N ALA A 487 -5.05 -33.04 -25.30
CA ALA A 487 -4.37 -32.02 -26.10
C ALA A 487 -3.63 -30.96 -25.26
N ARG A 488 -3.88 -30.93 -23.94
CA ARG A 488 -3.41 -29.89 -23.00
C ARG A 488 -3.74 -28.47 -23.45
N VAL A 489 -5.01 -28.24 -23.75
CA VAL A 489 -5.53 -26.96 -24.24
C VAL A 489 -6.70 -26.48 -23.39
N ILE A 490 -6.76 -25.18 -23.16
CA ILE A 490 -7.93 -24.47 -22.64
C ILE A 490 -8.58 -23.70 -23.78
N ARG A 491 -9.91 -23.74 -23.86
CA ARG A 491 -10.69 -22.96 -24.83
C ARG A 491 -11.53 -21.90 -24.13
N THR A 492 -11.49 -20.66 -24.61
CA THR A 492 -12.32 -19.56 -24.12
C THR A 492 -13.63 -19.46 -24.90
N ALA A 493 -14.60 -18.69 -24.39
CA ALA A 493 -15.88 -18.41 -25.05
C ALA A 493 -15.71 -17.70 -26.41
N SER A 494 -14.62 -16.97 -26.62
CA SER A 494 -14.26 -16.34 -27.91
C SER A 494 -13.67 -17.31 -28.93
N GLY A 495 -13.48 -18.59 -28.55
CA GLY A 495 -12.88 -19.62 -29.40
C GLY A 495 -11.35 -19.60 -29.40
N HIS A 496 -10.70 -18.78 -28.57
CA HIS A 496 -9.25 -18.78 -28.44
C HIS A 496 -8.77 -20.01 -27.67
N GLU A 497 -7.68 -20.60 -28.14
CA GLU A 497 -7.06 -21.79 -27.56
C GLU A 497 -5.72 -21.43 -26.92
N THR A 498 -5.46 -21.94 -25.72
CA THR A 498 -4.19 -21.74 -25.02
C THR A 498 -3.67 -23.08 -24.51
N HIS A 499 -2.48 -23.45 -24.96
CA HIS A 499 -1.78 -24.64 -24.51
C HIS A 499 -1.19 -24.44 -23.11
N TRP A 500 -1.13 -25.50 -22.32
CA TRP A 500 -0.58 -25.47 -20.96
C TRP A 500 0.29 -26.69 -20.65
N ASP A 501 1.28 -26.50 -19.77
CA ASP A 501 2.11 -27.58 -19.22
C ASP A 501 1.64 -27.96 -17.81
N LYS A 502 1.19 -26.97 -17.04
CA LYS A 502 0.53 -27.13 -15.74
C LYS A 502 -0.75 -26.31 -15.72
N LEU A 503 -1.78 -26.82 -15.04
CA LEU A 503 -3.07 -26.17 -14.91
C LEU A 503 -3.48 -26.05 -13.44
N VAL A 504 -3.91 -24.87 -13.01
CA VAL A 504 -4.48 -24.64 -11.68
C VAL A 504 -5.92 -24.17 -11.83
N LEU A 505 -6.84 -24.94 -11.26
CA LEU A 505 -8.26 -24.58 -11.16
C LEU A 505 -8.49 -23.82 -9.85
N ALA A 506 -8.77 -22.52 -9.96
CA ALA A 506 -9.14 -21.63 -8.88
C ALA A 506 -10.51 -20.97 -9.17
N THR A 507 -11.42 -21.73 -9.79
CA THR A 507 -12.72 -21.28 -10.30
C THR A 507 -13.70 -20.89 -9.18
N GLY A 508 -13.40 -21.26 -7.93
CA GLY A 508 -14.19 -20.90 -6.77
C GLY A 508 -15.55 -21.59 -6.74
N SER A 509 -16.60 -20.83 -6.43
CA SER A 509 -17.97 -21.34 -6.30
C SER A 509 -18.99 -20.37 -6.90
N TYR A 510 -20.14 -20.89 -7.28
CA TYR A 510 -21.28 -20.13 -7.77
C TYR A 510 -22.45 -20.16 -6.77
N PRO A 511 -23.33 -19.13 -6.76
CA PRO A 511 -24.50 -19.10 -5.89
C PRO A 511 -25.50 -20.22 -6.22
N PHE A 512 -25.99 -20.91 -5.19
CA PHE A 512 -27.07 -21.87 -5.35
C PHE A 512 -28.41 -21.15 -5.36
N VAL A 513 -29.13 -21.26 -6.48
CA VAL A 513 -30.52 -20.79 -6.63
C VAL A 513 -31.45 -22.01 -6.53
N PRO A 514 -32.33 -22.10 -5.52
CA PRO A 514 -33.29 -23.19 -5.42
C PRO A 514 -34.24 -23.23 -6.64
N PRO A 515 -34.68 -24.41 -7.09
CA PRO A 515 -35.59 -24.53 -8.22
C PRO A 515 -37.01 -24.10 -7.81
N VAL A 516 -37.27 -22.80 -7.90
CA VAL A 516 -38.57 -22.16 -7.59
C VAL A 516 -39.15 -21.62 -8.89
N LYS A 517 -40.43 -21.93 -9.15
CA LYS A 517 -41.15 -21.41 -10.33
C LYS A 517 -41.16 -19.87 -10.28
N GLY A 518 -40.70 -19.20 -11.34
CA GLY A 518 -40.57 -17.74 -11.41
C GLY A 518 -39.28 -17.16 -10.83
N GLY A 519 -38.36 -18.00 -10.32
CA GLY A 519 -37.06 -17.58 -9.79
C GLY A 519 -36.04 -17.11 -10.83
N ASP A 520 -36.35 -17.27 -12.11
CA ASP A 520 -35.59 -16.79 -13.28
C ASP A 520 -36.04 -15.41 -13.79
N SER A 521 -36.98 -14.77 -13.08
CA SER A 521 -37.44 -13.40 -13.38
C SER A 521 -36.29 -12.39 -13.36
N ALA A 522 -36.34 -11.37 -14.23
CA ALA A 522 -35.36 -10.28 -14.28
C ALA A 522 -35.31 -9.41 -12.99
N ALA A 523 -36.26 -9.60 -12.07
CA ALA A 523 -36.26 -8.99 -10.74
C ALA A 523 -35.70 -9.92 -9.64
N CYS A 524 -35.15 -11.07 -10.02
CA CYS A 524 -34.42 -11.99 -9.16
C CYS A 524 -32.91 -11.88 -9.42
N PHE A 525 -32.13 -11.79 -8.35
CA PHE A 525 -30.68 -11.57 -8.40
C PHE A 525 -29.95 -12.59 -7.51
N VAL A 526 -28.65 -12.71 -7.69
CA VAL A 526 -27.74 -13.38 -6.76
C VAL A 526 -26.80 -12.35 -6.15
N TYR A 527 -26.09 -12.70 -5.07
CA TYR A 527 -25.17 -11.80 -4.39
C TYR A 527 -23.76 -12.40 -4.35
N ARG A 528 -22.92 -12.08 -5.35
CA ARG A 528 -21.59 -12.73 -5.47
C ARG A 528 -20.50 -11.91 -6.15
N THR A 529 -20.83 -11.11 -7.16
CA THR A 529 -19.88 -10.36 -7.98
C THR A 529 -20.20 -8.88 -8.01
N LEU A 530 -19.24 -8.01 -8.35
CA LEU A 530 -19.50 -6.57 -8.50
C LEU A 530 -20.58 -6.29 -9.57
N ASP A 531 -20.67 -7.12 -10.61
CA ASP A 531 -21.70 -7.00 -11.64
C ASP A 531 -23.11 -7.34 -11.10
N ASP A 532 -23.21 -8.34 -10.22
CA ASP A 532 -24.45 -8.62 -9.49
C ASP A 532 -24.87 -7.42 -8.64
N LEU A 533 -23.90 -6.79 -7.97
CA LEU A 533 -24.12 -5.64 -7.10
C LEU A 533 -24.58 -4.41 -7.89
N ASP A 534 -23.99 -4.16 -9.07
CA ASP A 534 -24.44 -3.11 -9.99
C ASP A 534 -25.89 -3.35 -10.43
N ALA A 535 -26.24 -4.59 -10.77
CA ALA A 535 -27.59 -4.97 -11.17
C ALA A 535 -28.60 -4.79 -10.02
N ILE A 536 -28.23 -5.21 -8.81
CA ILE A 536 -29.01 -5.00 -7.58
C ILE A 536 -29.22 -3.50 -7.32
N ALA A 537 -28.15 -2.69 -7.37
CA ALA A 537 -28.23 -1.24 -7.16
C ALA A 537 -29.14 -0.56 -8.19
N ALA A 538 -29.03 -0.96 -9.47
CA ALA A 538 -29.85 -0.42 -10.54
C ALA A 538 -31.34 -0.72 -10.33
N LYS A 539 -31.68 -1.95 -9.94
CA LYS A 539 -33.07 -2.33 -9.62
C LYS A 539 -33.57 -1.63 -8.37
N ALA A 540 -32.74 -1.55 -7.33
CA ALA A 540 -33.07 -0.95 -6.03
C ALA A 540 -33.54 0.51 -6.14
N LYS A 541 -32.99 1.30 -7.08
CA LYS A 541 -33.42 2.69 -7.33
C LYS A 541 -34.92 2.84 -7.65
N HIS A 542 -35.55 1.77 -8.11
CA HIS A 542 -36.96 1.75 -8.51
C HIS A 542 -37.80 0.76 -7.68
N SER A 543 -37.26 0.28 -6.55
CA SER A 543 -37.88 -0.69 -5.67
C SER A 543 -38.11 -0.07 -4.29
N ARG A 544 -39.17 -0.50 -3.61
CA ARG A 544 -39.44 -0.16 -2.21
C ARG A 544 -39.18 -1.34 -1.27
N ARG A 545 -39.45 -2.56 -1.72
CA ARG A 545 -39.39 -3.81 -0.93
C ARG A 545 -38.43 -4.79 -1.57
N GLY A 546 -37.60 -5.43 -0.75
CA GLY A 546 -36.64 -6.45 -1.19
C GLY A 546 -36.64 -7.67 -0.28
N VAL A 547 -36.62 -8.87 -0.87
CA VAL A 547 -36.55 -10.13 -0.12
C VAL A 547 -35.21 -10.82 -0.39
N VAL A 548 -34.53 -11.26 0.67
CA VAL A 548 -33.39 -12.17 0.58
C VAL A 548 -33.83 -13.58 0.95
N ILE A 549 -33.59 -14.55 0.07
CA ILE A 549 -33.84 -15.97 0.34
C ILE A 549 -32.52 -16.60 0.81
N GLY A 550 -32.46 -16.91 2.11
CA GLY A 550 -31.30 -17.43 2.84
C GLY A 550 -30.95 -16.55 4.05
N GLY A 551 -30.94 -17.15 5.24
CA GLY A 551 -30.60 -16.55 6.54
C GLY A 551 -29.24 -16.99 7.08
N GLY A 552 -28.35 -17.46 6.20
CA GLY A 552 -26.93 -17.70 6.48
C GLY A 552 -26.09 -16.42 6.40
N LEU A 553 -24.76 -16.56 6.53
CA LEU A 553 -23.81 -15.45 6.54
C LEU A 553 -23.97 -14.48 5.35
N LEU A 554 -23.90 -15.02 4.12
CA LEU A 554 -24.04 -14.22 2.90
C LEU A 554 -25.43 -13.59 2.78
N GLY A 555 -26.47 -14.29 3.26
CA GLY A 555 -27.84 -13.80 3.16
C GLY A 555 -28.08 -12.61 4.08
N LEU A 556 -27.51 -12.63 5.28
CA LEU A 556 -27.58 -11.48 6.19
C LEU A 556 -26.77 -10.28 5.70
N GLU A 557 -25.66 -10.51 4.98
CA GLU A 557 -24.93 -9.43 4.28
C GLU A 557 -25.72 -8.86 3.10
N ALA A 558 -26.35 -9.71 2.28
CA ALA A 558 -27.23 -9.27 1.21
C ALA A 558 -28.43 -8.47 1.75
N ALA A 559 -28.97 -8.87 2.91
CA ALA A 559 -30.05 -8.12 3.57
C ALA A 559 -29.58 -6.74 4.06
N ASN A 560 -28.35 -6.66 4.59
CA ASN A 560 -27.73 -5.38 4.93
C ASN A 560 -27.57 -4.48 3.70
N ALA A 561 -27.16 -5.05 2.56
CA ALA A 561 -27.01 -4.31 1.31
C ALA A 561 -28.35 -3.71 0.84
N LEU A 562 -29.43 -4.49 0.82
CA LEU A 562 -30.77 -3.99 0.45
C LEU A 562 -31.26 -2.89 1.41
N ARG A 563 -31.01 -3.04 2.72
CA ARG A 563 -31.32 -2.03 3.72
C ARG A 563 -30.55 -0.73 3.49
N GLN A 564 -29.25 -0.79 3.20
CA GLN A 564 -28.43 0.38 2.92
C GLN A 564 -28.86 1.12 1.64
N LEU A 565 -29.41 0.38 0.69
CA LEU A 565 -30.05 0.92 -0.52
C LEU A 565 -31.43 1.55 -0.24
N GLY A 566 -31.93 1.49 1.00
CA GLY A 566 -33.17 2.13 1.42
C GLY A 566 -34.43 1.27 1.28
N LEU A 567 -34.29 -0.04 1.04
CA LEU A 567 -35.45 -0.93 0.86
C LEU A 567 -35.97 -1.47 2.19
N GLU A 568 -37.29 -1.61 2.28
CA GLU A 568 -37.94 -2.45 3.27
C GLU A 568 -37.52 -3.91 3.02
N THR A 569 -36.73 -4.47 3.94
CA THR A 569 -35.98 -5.71 3.69
C THR A 569 -36.53 -6.87 4.52
N HIS A 570 -36.72 -8.00 3.86
CA HIS A 570 -37.15 -9.26 4.45
C HIS A 570 -36.10 -10.35 4.22
N VAL A 571 -35.86 -11.19 5.23
CA VAL A 571 -35.05 -12.41 5.12
C VAL A 571 -35.96 -13.62 5.26
N VAL A 572 -35.96 -14.50 4.28
CA VAL A 572 -36.69 -15.77 4.27
C VAL A 572 -35.68 -16.90 4.44
N GLU A 573 -35.79 -17.66 5.53
CA GLU A 573 -34.93 -18.80 5.85
C GLU A 573 -35.78 -20.06 5.99
N PHE A 574 -35.32 -21.13 5.33
CA PHE A 574 -35.95 -22.45 5.38
C PHE A 574 -35.76 -23.11 6.74
N ALA A 575 -34.58 -22.96 7.34
CA ALA A 575 -34.28 -23.46 8.66
C ALA A 575 -35.12 -22.75 9.75
N PRO A 576 -35.34 -23.40 10.92
CA PRO A 576 -36.07 -22.77 12.02
C PRO A 576 -35.34 -21.57 12.65
N SER A 577 -34.05 -21.43 12.39
CA SER A 577 -33.15 -20.46 13.03
C SER A 577 -32.18 -19.87 12.00
N LEU A 578 -31.82 -18.58 12.16
CA LEU A 578 -30.75 -17.94 11.39
C LEU A 578 -29.39 -18.58 11.70
N MET A 579 -28.50 -18.64 10.70
CA MET A 579 -27.15 -19.21 10.85
C MET A 579 -27.11 -20.58 11.52
N ALA A 580 -28.06 -21.47 11.19
CA ALA A 580 -28.25 -22.78 11.83
C ALA A 580 -27.02 -23.71 11.81
N VAL A 581 -26.03 -23.43 10.96
CA VAL A 581 -24.74 -24.15 10.95
C VAL A 581 -23.82 -23.65 12.06
N GLN A 582 -23.77 -22.35 12.31
CA GLN A 582 -22.81 -21.69 13.22
C GLN A 582 -23.35 -21.46 14.63
N LEU A 583 -24.67 -21.27 14.79
CA LEU A 583 -25.32 -20.92 16.05
C LEU A 583 -26.29 -22.01 16.51
N ASP A 584 -26.42 -22.16 17.82
CA ASP A 584 -27.53 -22.91 18.41
C ASP A 584 -28.76 -22.01 18.59
N ASN A 585 -29.87 -22.59 19.05
CA ASN A 585 -31.16 -21.89 19.11
C ASN A 585 -31.12 -20.61 19.98
N ALA A 586 -30.37 -20.62 21.08
CA ALA A 586 -30.27 -19.46 21.97
C ALA A 586 -29.49 -18.31 21.30
N GLY A 587 -28.35 -18.62 20.68
CA GLY A 587 -27.58 -17.63 19.92
C GLY A 587 -28.36 -17.08 18.71
N ALA A 588 -29.08 -17.95 17.99
CA ALA A 588 -29.88 -17.57 16.84
C ALA A 588 -31.11 -16.70 17.20
N ALA A 589 -31.73 -16.94 18.36
CA ALA A 589 -32.83 -16.12 18.85
C ALA A 589 -32.38 -14.67 19.14
N ILE A 590 -31.24 -14.50 19.81
CA ILE A 590 -30.65 -13.18 20.08
C ILE A 590 -30.24 -12.49 18.78
N LEU A 591 -29.67 -13.24 17.83
CA LEU A 591 -29.33 -12.70 16.51
C LEU A 591 -30.58 -12.19 15.79
N ARG A 592 -31.67 -12.96 15.79
CA ARG A 592 -32.95 -12.58 15.19
C ARG A 592 -33.48 -11.28 15.79
N GLU A 593 -33.53 -11.19 17.12
CA GLU A 593 -34.03 -9.99 17.82
C GLU A 593 -33.22 -8.73 17.44
N LYS A 594 -31.88 -8.86 17.35
CA LYS A 594 -31.02 -7.75 16.91
C LYS A 594 -31.25 -7.34 15.46
N ILE A 595 -31.45 -8.31 14.57
CA ILE A 595 -31.69 -8.03 13.14
C ILE A 595 -33.06 -7.38 12.93
N GLU A 596 -34.09 -7.85 13.63
CA GLU A 596 -35.44 -7.26 13.61
C GLU A 596 -35.41 -5.83 14.18
N ALA A 597 -34.66 -5.58 15.27
CA ALA A 597 -34.47 -4.24 15.82
C ALA A 597 -33.77 -3.26 14.86
N LEU A 598 -33.03 -3.77 13.87
CA LEU A 598 -32.38 -2.97 12.83
C LEU A 598 -33.30 -2.68 11.63
N GLY A 599 -34.54 -3.17 11.66
CA GLY A 599 -35.56 -2.93 10.63
C GLY A 599 -35.56 -3.97 9.50
N VAL A 600 -35.01 -5.16 9.73
CA VAL A 600 -35.06 -6.28 8.77
C VAL A 600 -36.04 -7.35 9.29
N SER A 601 -37.08 -7.65 8.52
CA SER A 601 -38.09 -8.64 8.92
C SER A 601 -37.59 -10.06 8.67
N VAL A 602 -37.62 -10.94 9.68
CA VAL A 602 -37.09 -12.32 9.55
C VAL A 602 -38.22 -13.35 9.54
N HIS A 603 -38.22 -14.21 8.53
CA HIS A 603 -39.20 -15.27 8.29
C HIS A 603 -38.49 -16.63 8.28
N THR A 604 -38.46 -17.32 9.42
CA THR A 604 -37.87 -18.67 9.54
C THR A 604 -38.89 -19.77 9.29
N SER A 605 -38.42 -21.00 9.02
CA SER A 605 -39.28 -22.14 8.67
C SER A 605 -40.17 -21.88 7.44
N LYS A 606 -39.74 -21.01 6.53
CA LYS A 606 -40.51 -20.66 5.31
C LYS A 606 -39.81 -21.21 4.07
N SER A 607 -40.59 -21.91 3.24
CA SER A 607 -40.14 -22.44 1.95
C SER A 607 -40.95 -21.80 0.83
N THR A 608 -40.28 -21.17 -0.14
CA THR A 608 -40.94 -20.53 -1.29
C THR A 608 -41.29 -21.58 -2.34
N ALA A 609 -42.57 -21.70 -2.68
CA ALA A 609 -43.09 -22.62 -3.70
C ALA A 609 -43.06 -22.00 -5.10
N GLU A 610 -43.48 -20.73 -5.21
CA GLU A 610 -43.47 -19.96 -6.46
C GLU A 610 -43.26 -18.46 -6.20
N ILE A 611 -42.77 -17.76 -7.23
CA ILE A 611 -42.61 -16.30 -7.28
C ILE A 611 -43.46 -15.81 -8.45
N ASP A 612 -44.63 -15.25 -8.15
CA ASP A 612 -45.56 -14.75 -9.15
C ASP A 612 -45.29 -13.28 -9.48
N SER A 613 -45.43 -12.93 -10.76
CA SER A 613 -45.43 -11.53 -11.21
C SER A 613 -46.82 -10.92 -11.04
N THR A 614 -46.89 -9.72 -10.46
CA THR A 614 -48.13 -8.97 -10.22
C THR A 614 -48.07 -7.60 -10.88
N LEU A 615 -49.19 -6.88 -10.96
CA LEU A 615 -49.24 -5.50 -11.46
C LEU A 615 -48.39 -4.52 -10.62
N GLN A 616 -48.04 -4.89 -9.39
CA GLN A 616 -47.35 -4.03 -8.41
C GLN A 616 -45.92 -4.50 -8.09
N GLY A 617 -45.42 -5.57 -8.72
CA GLY A 617 -44.11 -6.16 -8.41
C GLY A 617 -44.14 -7.69 -8.45
N LEU A 618 -43.47 -8.34 -7.50
CA LEU A 618 -43.44 -9.78 -7.29
C LEU A 618 -44.22 -10.18 -6.03
N GLN A 619 -44.66 -11.43 -5.98
CA GLN A 619 -45.23 -12.05 -4.79
C GLN A 619 -44.62 -13.44 -4.58
N LEU A 620 -43.98 -13.65 -3.42
CA LEU A 620 -43.55 -14.97 -2.98
C LEU A 620 -44.76 -15.70 -2.40
N VAL A 621 -45.00 -16.92 -2.88
CA VAL A 621 -46.00 -17.84 -2.33
C VAL A 621 -45.26 -18.95 -1.59
N PHE A 622 -45.51 -19.08 -0.29
CA PHE A 622 -44.89 -20.11 0.54
C PHE A 622 -45.66 -21.43 0.47
N THR A 623 -44.99 -22.54 0.79
CA THR A 623 -45.59 -23.89 0.78
C THR A 623 -46.75 -24.07 1.76
N ASP A 624 -46.82 -23.24 2.80
CA ASP A 624 -47.91 -23.21 3.79
C ASP A 624 -49.09 -22.33 3.36
N GLY A 625 -49.02 -21.70 2.17
CA GLY A 625 -50.06 -20.87 1.59
C GLY A 625 -49.97 -19.38 1.95
N GLU A 626 -49.07 -18.98 2.85
CA GLU A 626 -48.81 -17.57 3.11
C GLU A 626 -48.13 -16.88 1.92
N ARG A 627 -48.28 -15.55 1.83
CA ARG A 627 -47.79 -14.74 0.71
C ARG A 627 -47.01 -13.52 1.21
N LEU A 628 -45.94 -13.17 0.50
CA LEU A 628 -45.11 -11.99 0.79
C LEU A 628 -44.86 -11.18 -0.48
N GLU A 629 -45.30 -9.93 -0.50
CA GLU A 629 -45.07 -9.01 -1.63
C GLU A 629 -43.66 -8.42 -1.61
N THR A 630 -43.05 -8.26 -2.78
CA THR A 630 -41.71 -7.67 -2.93
C THR A 630 -41.50 -7.09 -4.33
N ASP A 631 -40.53 -6.19 -4.51
CA ASP A 631 -40.22 -5.64 -5.83
C ASP A 631 -38.99 -6.31 -6.45
N MET A 632 -38.20 -7.01 -5.64
CA MET A 632 -37.02 -7.77 -6.05
C MET A 632 -36.66 -8.87 -5.05
N VAL A 633 -36.04 -9.94 -5.55
CA VAL A 633 -35.56 -11.07 -4.75
C VAL A 633 -34.06 -11.23 -4.93
N VAL A 634 -33.32 -11.46 -3.84
CA VAL A 634 -31.90 -11.83 -3.86
C VAL A 634 -31.73 -13.24 -3.29
N PHE A 635 -31.23 -14.17 -4.10
CA PHE A 635 -30.95 -15.52 -3.67
C PHE A 635 -29.57 -15.62 -3.01
N SER A 636 -29.56 -16.12 -1.78
CA SER A 636 -28.36 -16.41 -1.00
C SER A 636 -28.54 -17.71 -0.19
N ALA A 637 -29.06 -18.76 -0.83
CA ALA A 637 -29.35 -20.05 -0.22
C ALA A 637 -28.11 -20.96 -0.04
N GLY A 638 -26.91 -20.42 -0.31
CA GLY A 638 -25.63 -21.12 -0.22
C GLY A 638 -24.84 -21.04 -1.53
N ILE A 639 -23.69 -21.71 -1.56
CA ILE A 639 -22.81 -21.80 -2.72
C ILE A 639 -22.60 -23.26 -3.13
N ARG A 640 -22.18 -23.48 -4.38
CA ARG A 640 -21.78 -24.77 -4.91
C ARG A 640 -20.42 -24.65 -5.60
N PRO A 641 -19.52 -25.64 -5.44
CA PRO A 641 -18.23 -25.65 -6.12
C PRO A 641 -18.40 -25.47 -7.62
N GLN A 642 -17.59 -24.60 -8.24
CA GLN A 642 -17.60 -24.41 -9.69
C GLN A 642 -16.79 -25.53 -10.37
N ASP A 643 -17.41 -26.71 -10.48
CA ASP A 643 -16.77 -27.95 -10.95
C ASP A 643 -17.08 -28.32 -12.40
N ALA A 644 -17.87 -27.51 -13.13
CA ALA A 644 -18.34 -27.83 -14.47
C ALA A 644 -17.18 -28.06 -15.46
N LEU A 645 -16.15 -27.22 -15.42
CA LEU A 645 -14.95 -27.37 -16.27
C LEU A 645 -14.18 -28.65 -15.96
N ALA A 646 -13.97 -28.96 -14.68
CA ALA A 646 -13.28 -30.17 -14.25
C ALA A 646 -14.07 -31.43 -14.62
N ARG A 647 -15.40 -31.39 -14.50
CA ARG A 647 -16.30 -32.47 -14.91
C ARG A 647 -16.26 -32.69 -16.41
N GLY A 648 -16.34 -31.62 -17.21
CA GLY A 648 -16.20 -31.67 -18.66
C GLY A 648 -14.83 -32.19 -19.12
N ALA A 649 -13.79 -31.92 -18.35
CA ALA A 649 -12.43 -32.43 -18.56
C ALA A 649 -12.21 -33.87 -18.07
N GLY A 650 -13.22 -34.52 -17.50
CA GLY A 650 -13.12 -35.89 -16.97
C GLY A 650 -12.26 -36.04 -15.71
N LEU A 651 -12.08 -34.99 -14.91
CA LEU A 651 -11.45 -35.08 -13.59
C LEU A 651 -12.41 -35.71 -12.57
N ARG A 652 -11.86 -36.36 -11.53
CA ARG A 652 -12.68 -36.96 -10.46
C ARG A 652 -13.39 -35.87 -9.65
N ILE A 653 -14.71 -35.95 -9.60
CA ILE A 653 -15.59 -35.04 -8.84
C ILE A 653 -16.23 -35.79 -7.68
N GLY A 654 -16.46 -35.12 -6.55
CA GLY A 654 -17.18 -35.70 -5.40
C GLY A 654 -18.67 -35.89 -5.66
N GLU A 655 -19.31 -36.74 -4.85
CA GLU A 655 -20.76 -37.03 -4.97
C GLU A 655 -21.65 -35.79 -4.86
N ARG A 656 -21.22 -34.78 -4.10
CA ARG A 656 -21.92 -33.49 -3.91
C ARG A 656 -21.28 -32.33 -4.66
N GLY A 657 -20.42 -32.63 -5.64
CA GLY A 657 -19.62 -31.66 -6.38
C GLY A 657 -18.27 -31.34 -5.76
N GLY A 658 -17.45 -30.60 -6.49
CA GLY A 658 -16.07 -30.22 -6.14
C GLY A 658 -15.01 -31.18 -6.70
N VAL A 659 -13.89 -30.63 -7.12
CA VAL A 659 -12.77 -31.36 -7.74
C VAL A 659 -11.99 -32.10 -6.66
N CYS A 660 -11.96 -33.43 -6.70
CA CYS A 660 -11.24 -34.22 -5.70
C CYS A 660 -9.74 -33.92 -5.75
N ILE A 661 -9.16 -33.54 -4.61
CA ILE A 661 -7.72 -33.29 -4.45
C ILE A 661 -7.11 -34.11 -3.31
N ASP A 662 -5.80 -34.34 -3.40
CA ASP A 662 -4.98 -34.90 -2.32
C ASP A 662 -4.40 -33.80 -1.39
N ASN A 663 -3.53 -34.20 -0.45
CA ASN A 663 -2.88 -33.27 0.49
C ASN A 663 -1.93 -32.27 -0.19
N HIS A 664 -1.54 -32.48 -1.45
CA HIS A 664 -0.67 -31.57 -2.21
C HIS A 664 -1.48 -30.74 -3.21
N CYS A 665 -2.82 -30.75 -3.10
CA CYS A 665 -3.76 -30.09 -3.99
C CYS A 665 -3.75 -30.63 -5.44
N LEU A 666 -3.22 -31.83 -5.67
CA LEU A 666 -3.24 -32.51 -6.97
C LEU A 666 -4.60 -33.16 -7.21
N THR A 667 -5.09 -33.09 -8.44
CA THR A 667 -6.35 -33.75 -8.84
C THR A 667 -6.10 -35.19 -9.28
N SER A 668 -7.09 -35.84 -9.91
CA SER A 668 -6.90 -37.15 -10.56
C SER A 668 -5.94 -37.11 -11.76
N ASP A 669 -5.55 -35.91 -12.21
CA ASP A 669 -4.49 -35.68 -13.20
C ASP A 669 -3.31 -34.96 -12.51
N ALA A 670 -2.11 -35.50 -12.67
CA ALA A 670 -0.90 -35.02 -11.98
C ALA A 670 -0.40 -33.66 -12.49
N ASP A 671 -0.87 -33.23 -13.67
CA ASP A 671 -0.55 -31.92 -14.24
C ASP A 671 -1.62 -30.86 -13.95
N VAL A 672 -2.70 -31.23 -13.24
CA VAL A 672 -3.80 -30.33 -12.86
C VAL A 672 -3.94 -30.28 -11.34
N LEU A 673 -3.87 -29.07 -10.79
CA LEU A 673 -4.15 -28.75 -9.38
C LEU A 673 -5.51 -28.06 -9.26
N ALA A 674 -6.14 -28.17 -8.09
CA ALA A 674 -7.33 -27.38 -7.76
C ALA A 674 -7.23 -26.79 -6.36
N ILE A 675 -7.60 -25.51 -6.20
CA ILE A 675 -7.47 -24.76 -4.95
C ILE A 675 -8.70 -23.91 -4.66
N GLY A 676 -8.95 -23.62 -3.39
CA GLY A 676 -10.09 -22.80 -2.96
C GLY A 676 -11.41 -23.55 -2.99
N GLU A 677 -12.51 -22.84 -3.18
CA GLU A 677 -13.87 -23.39 -3.00
C GLU A 677 -14.29 -24.42 -4.08
N CYS A 678 -13.57 -24.51 -5.20
CA CYS A 678 -13.81 -25.55 -6.20
C CYS A 678 -13.19 -26.90 -5.80
N ALA A 679 -12.24 -26.91 -4.87
CA ALA A 679 -11.50 -28.09 -4.47
C ALA A 679 -12.20 -28.87 -3.33
N LEU A 680 -12.21 -30.20 -3.46
CA LEU A 680 -12.75 -31.15 -2.51
C LEU A 680 -11.61 -31.97 -1.90
N TRP A 681 -11.26 -31.66 -0.66
CA TRP A 681 -10.21 -32.35 0.08
C TRP A 681 -10.82 -33.23 1.17
N ASP A 682 -10.44 -34.52 1.20
CA ASP A 682 -10.96 -35.52 2.16
C ASP A 682 -12.50 -35.51 2.29
N GLY A 683 -13.19 -35.42 1.14
CA GLY A 683 -14.65 -35.37 1.05
C GLY A 683 -15.29 -34.06 1.55
N ARG A 684 -14.50 -32.99 1.74
CA ARG A 684 -14.97 -31.69 2.25
C ARG A 684 -14.57 -30.53 1.34
N VAL A 685 -15.49 -29.59 1.16
CA VAL A 685 -15.24 -28.29 0.51
C VAL A 685 -15.22 -27.22 1.59
N PHE A 686 -14.29 -26.27 1.48
CA PHE A 686 -14.15 -25.15 2.41
C PHE A 686 -14.66 -23.86 1.78
N GLY A 687 -15.78 -23.31 2.27
CA GLY A 687 -16.34 -22.02 1.83
C GLY A 687 -15.77 -20.81 2.56
N LEU A 688 -14.45 -20.80 2.83
CA LEU A 688 -13.75 -19.74 3.56
C LEU A 688 -12.45 -19.38 2.82
N VAL A 689 -12.04 -18.11 2.91
CA VAL A 689 -10.83 -17.59 2.25
C VAL A 689 -9.55 -18.19 2.83
N ALA A 690 -9.44 -18.31 4.16
CA ALA A 690 -8.22 -18.77 4.83
C ALA A 690 -7.80 -20.21 4.45
N PRO A 691 -8.69 -21.21 4.41
CA PRO A 691 -8.39 -22.53 3.84
C PRO A 691 -7.92 -22.45 2.38
N GLY A 692 -8.58 -21.62 1.57
CA GLY A 692 -8.18 -21.38 0.17
C GLY A 692 -6.76 -20.83 0.06
N TYR A 693 -6.37 -19.89 0.93
CA TYR A 693 -5.00 -19.37 0.98
C TYR A 693 -3.97 -20.41 1.42
N GLN A 694 -4.34 -21.34 2.31
CA GLN A 694 -3.48 -22.47 2.66
C GLN A 694 -3.29 -23.41 1.46
N MET A 695 -4.38 -23.75 0.75
CA MET A 695 -4.31 -24.54 -0.48
C MET A 695 -3.46 -23.85 -1.55
N ALA A 696 -3.59 -22.54 -1.72
CA ALA A 696 -2.76 -21.75 -2.64
C ALA A 696 -1.26 -21.83 -2.29
N ARG A 697 -0.90 -21.77 -0.99
CA ARG A 697 0.48 -21.96 -0.54
C ARG A 697 1.01 -23.36 -0.85
N VAL A 698 0.19 -24.38 -0.59
CA VAL A 698 0.55 -25.78 -0.84
C VAL A 698 0.71 -26.05 -2.34
N ALA A 699 -0.22 -25.57 -3.17
CA ALA A 699 -0.12 -25.70 -4.63
C ALA A 699 1.11 -24.99 -5.20
N ALA A 700 1.45 -23.80 -4.71
CA ALA A 700 2.67 -23.11 -5.12
C ALA A 700 3.94 -23.83 -4.65
N ALA A 701 3.96 -24.35 -3.42
CA ALA A 701 5.07 -25.17 -2.91
C ALA A 701 5.25 -26.45 -3.76
N GLN A 702 4.15 -27.11 -4.12
CA GLN A 702 4.14 -28.29 -4.98
C GLN A 702 4.73 -27.99 -6.37
N LEU A 703 4.40 -26.85 -6.98
CA LEU A 703 4.98 -26.42 -8.25
C LEU A 703 6.47 -26.05 -8.15
N ALA A 704 6.93 -25.64 -6.96
CA ALA A 704 8.33 -25.34 -6.65
C ALA A 704 9.15 -26.58 -6.24
N GLY A 705 8.52 -27.75 -6.10
CA GLY A 705 9.18 -28.97 -5.61
C GLY A 705 9.49 -28.95 -4.11
N GLU A 706 8.81 -28.10 -3.33
CA GLU A 706 8.90 -28.03 -1.88
C GLU A 706 7.96 -29.05 -1.22
N ASP A 707 8.38 -29.63 -0.09
CA ASP A 707 7.54 -30.53 0.70
C ASP A 707 6.55 -29.72 1.56
N ALA A 708 5.29 -29.66 1.13
CA ALA A 708 4.22 -29.00 1.85
C ALA A 708 2.89 -29.74 1.65
N ALA A 709 2.13 -29.90 2.74
CA ALA A 709 0.86 -30.61 2.72
C ALA A 709 -0.26 -29.77 3.36
N PHE A 710 -1.44 -29.78 2.74
CA PHE A 710 -2.68 -29.30 3.31
C PHE A 710 -3.25 -30.35 4.26
N SER A 711 -3.33 -30.00 5.55
CA SER A 711 -3.81 -30.89 6.62
C SER A 711 -5.22 -30.56 7.10
N GLY A 712 -6.02 -29.90 6.25
CA GLY A 712 -7.31 -29.32 6.62
C GLY A 712 -7.19 -27.91 7.21
N ALA A 713 -8.33 -27.30 7.53
CA ALA A 713 -8.39 -25.92 7.99
C ALA A 713 -9.37 -25.71 9.15
N ASP A 714 -9.06 -24.70 9.97
CA ASP A 714 -9.93 -24.24 11.06
C ASP A 714 -11.17 -23.54 10.48
N MET A 715 -12.35 -23.98 10.91
CA MET A 715 -13.65 -23.45 10.49
C MET A 715 -14.10 -22.22 11.31
N SER A 716 -13.20 -21.70 12.15
CA SER A 716 -13.37 -20.48 12.92
C SER A 716 -13.85 -19.29 12.10
N THR A 717 -15.00 -18.71 12.50
CA THR A 717 -15.63 -17.58 11.84
C THR A 717 -15.91 -16.47 12.86
N LYS A 718 -15.41 -15.25 12.61
CA LYS A 718 -15.76 -14.03 13.36
C LYS A 718 -16.19 -12.96 12.37
N LEU A 719 -17.45 -12.55 12.43
CA LEU A 719 -18.04 -11.62 11.47
C LEU A 719 -18.88 -10.56 12.20
N LYS A 720 -19.08 -9.44 11.52
CA LYS A 720 -19.95 -8.37 12.00
C LYS A 720 -21.10 -8.21 11.01
N LEU A 721 -22.22 -8.86 11.30
CA LEU A 721 -23.38 -8.91 10.40
C LEU A 721 -24.35 -7.80 10.80
N LEU A 722 -24.64 -6.85 9.91
CA LEU A 722 -25.54 -5.71 10.21
C LEU A 722 -25.10 -4.87 11.44
N GLY A 723 -23.81 -4.90 11.80
CA GLY A 723 -23.31 -4.27 13.02
C GLY A 723 -23.38 -5.14 14.29
N VAL A 724 -23.90 -6.36 14.19
CA VAL A 724 -23.94 -7.38 15.26
C VAL A 724 -22.68 -8.24 15.21
N ASP A 725 -21.94 -8.29 16.31
CA ASP A 725 -20.77 -9.16 16.43
C ASP A 725 -21.21 -10.63 16.62
N VAL A 726 -20.82 -11.50 15.69
CA VAL A 726 -21.05 -12.95 15.76
C VAL A 726 -19.72 -13.69 15.59
N ALA A 727 -19.46 -14.62 16.50
CA ALA A 727 -18.25 -15.43 16.46
C ALA A 727 -18.60 -16.89 16.79
N SER A 728 -18.11 -17.83 15.98
CA SER A 728 -18.28 -19.27 16.18
C SER A 728 -16.99 -19.98 15.76
N PHE A 729 -16.46 -20.82 16.63
CA PHE A 729 -15.15 -21.45 16.47
C PHE A 729 -15.22 -22.93 16.87
N GLY A 730 -14.50 -23.79 16.15
CA GLY A 730 -14.48 -25.23 16.41
C GLY A 730 -15.87 -25.88 16.36
N ASP A 731 -16.10 -26.86 17.23
CA ASP A 731 -17.39 -27.55 17.36
C ASP A 731 -18.34 -26.80 18.31
N ALA A 732 -18.79 -25.62 17.90
CA ALA A 732 -19.71 -24.79 18.69
C ALA A 732 -21.06 -25.45 18.98
N GLN A 733 -21.41 -26.51 18.23
CA GLN A 733 -22.63 -27.29 18.41
C GLN A 733 -22.46 -28.45 19.41
N GLY A 734 -21.23 -28.79 19.80
CA GLY A 734 -20.96 -29.92 20.71
C GLY A 734 -21.31 -31.28 20.11
N ARG A 735 -21.07 -31.46 18.81
CA ARG A 735 -21.30 -32.73 18.09
C ARG A 735 -20.28 -33.81 18.46
N THR A 736 -19.12 -33.42 18.97
CA THR A 736 -18.05 -34.31 19.39
C THR A 736 -18.53 -35.15 20.57
N PRO A 737 -18.47 -36.49 20.51
CA PRO A 737 -18.89 -37.35 21.60
C PRO A 737 -18.17 -37.01 22.92
N GLY A 738 -18.93 -36.82 24.00
CA GLY A 738 -18.39 -36.46 25.32
C GLY A 738 -18.07 -34.97 25.51
N ALA A 739 -18.42 -34.11 24.55
CA ALA A 739 -18.29 -32.65 24.71
C ALA A 739 -19.25 -32.09 25.77
N GLN A 740 -18.78 -31.12 26.54
CA GLN A 740 -19.58 -30.34 27.48
C GLN A 740 -19.77 -28.92 26.93
N SER A 741 -20.96 -28.35 27.13
CA SER A 741 -21.30 -26.98 26.70
C SER A 741 -21.51 -26.08 27.90
N TYR A 742 -20.82 -24.94 27.93
CA TYR A 742 -21.01 -23.87 28.90
C TYR A 742 -21.59 -22.65 28.19
N GLN A 743 -22.63 -22.05 28.76
CA GLN A 743 -23.38 -20.96 28.12
C GLN A 743 -23.56 -19.81 29.10
N TRP A 744 -23.43 -18.57 28.61
CA TRP A 744 -23.69 -17.35 29.35
C TRP A 744 -24.52 -16.40 28.50
N THR A 745 -25.63 -15.92 29.06
CA THR A 745 -26.55 -15.00 28.41
C THR A 745 -26.75 -13.78 29.29
N HIS A 746 -26.50 -12.59 28.75
CA HIS A 746 -26.80 -11.30 29.37
C HIS A 746 -27.96 -10.64 28.64
N GLY A 747 -29.18 -10.83 29.14
CA GLY A 747 -30.43 -10.41 28.50
C GLY A 747 -30.49 -8.93 28.10
N PRO A 748 -30.31 -7.97 29.05
CA PRO A 748 -30.43 -6.54 28.76
C PRO A 748 -29.42 -6.00 27.73
N GLU A 749 -28.21 -6.58 27.67
CA GLU A 749 -27.20 -6.21 26.67
C GLU A 749 -27.26 -7.10 25.41
N GLN A 750 -28.19 -8.07 25.40
CA GLN A 750 -28.35 -9.08 24.35
C GLN A 750 -27.01 -9.73 23.98
N ILE A 751 -26.24 -10.15 24.99
CA ILE A 751 -24.95 -10.83 24.77
C ILE A 751 -25.12 -12.33 25.03
N TYR A 752 -24.72 -13.13 24.04
CA TYR A 752 -24.66 -14.59 24.15
C TYR A 752 -23.22 -15.06 23.98
N LYS A 753 -22.77 -15.96 24.86
CA LYS A 753 -21.48 -16.64 24.75
C LYS A 753 -21.66 -18.12 25.03
N LYS A 754 -21.02 -18.96 24.23
CA LYS A 754 -20.94 -20.41 24.46
C LYS A 754 -19.51 -20.88 24.27
N ILE A 755 -19.08 -21.78 25.15
CA ILE A 755 -17.82 -22.51 25.01
C ILE A 755 -18.16 -23.99 25.03
N VAL A 756 -17.66 -24.73 24.06
CA VAL A 756 -17.73 -26.19 24.01
C VAL A 756 -16.34 -26.72 24.30
N VAL A 757 -16.22 -27.60 25.29
CA VAL A 757 -14.95 -28.26 25.64
C VAL A 757 -15.11 -29.78 25.56
N SER A 758 -14.09 -30.46 25.05
CA SER A 758 -13.88 -31.88 25.34
C SER A 758 -13.43 -32.03 26.80
N ALA A 759 -13.79 -33.13 27.46
CA ALA A 759 -13.54 -33.32 28.90
C ALA A 759 -12.12 -32.90 29.35
N GLY A 760 -12.01 -31.93 30.27
CA GLY A 760 -10.81 -31.73 31.12
C GLY A 760 -10.09 -30.36 31.12
N ALA A 761 -10.44 -29.38 30.27
CA ALA A 761 -9.71 -28.11 30.25
C ALA A 761 -10.19 -27.12 31.34
N THR A 762 -9.44 -27.00 32.44
CA THR A 762 -9.73 -26.08 33.57
C THR A 762 -8.79 -24.88 33.66
N GLU A 763 -7.89 -24.70 32.69
CA GLU A 763 -6.93 -23.61 32.68
C GLU A 763 -6.71 -23.01 31.27
N MET A 764 -6.24 -21.76 31.23
CA MET A 764 -6.02 -21.02 29.97
C MET A 764 -4.99 -21.68 29.06
N GLY A 765 -4.00 -22.39 29.60
CA GLY A 765 -2.99 -23.13 28.82
C GLY A 765 -3.63 -24.24 27.99
N ALA A 766 -4.41 -25.10 28.65
CA ALA A 766 -5.17 -26.17 28.00
C ALA A 766 -6.14 -25.61 26.94
N ILE A 767 -6.88 -24.54 27.25
CA ILE A 767 -7.79 -23.88 26.30
C ILE A 767 -7.02 -23.35 25.08
N LYS A 768 -5.89 -22.67 25.26
CA LYS A 768 -5.05 -22.19 24.14
C LYS A 768 -4.57 -23.36 23.28
N GLN A 769 -4.17 -24.46 23.89
CA GLN A 769 -3.66 -25.63 23.18
C GLN A 769 -4.76 -26.29 22.32
N CYS A 770 -5.94 -26.53 22.90
CA CYS A 770 -7.02 -27.28 22.24
C CYS A 770 -7.92 -26.44 21.33
N THR A 771 -8.10 -25.14 21.63
CA THR A 771 -9.01 -24.26 20.86
C THR A 771 -8.28 -23.23 20.00
N LYS A 772 -6.97 -23.05 20.19
CA LYS A 772 -6.17 -21.93 19.63
C LYS A 772 -6.67 -20.53 20.02
N ALA A 773 -7.69 -20.41 20.89
CA ALA A 773 -8.12 -19.11 21.39
C ALA A 773 -6.96 -18.39 22.10
N ALA A 774 -6.84 -17.07 21.90
CA ALA A 774 -5.79 -16.23 22.49
C ALA A 774 -4.33 -16.52 22.06
N THR A 775 -4.11 -17.25 20.96
CA THR A 775 -2.76 -17.53 20.40
C THR A 775 -2.32 -16.53 19.32
N GLY A 776 -3.23 -15.74 18.75
CA GLY A 776 -2.95 -14.66 17.79
C GLY A 776 -2.61 -13.32 18.48
N CYS A 777 -3.37 -12.26 18.19
CA CYS A 777 -3.13 -10.91 18.77
C CYS A 777 -3.40 -10.79 20.28
N GLY A 778 -3.83 -11.87 20.94
CA GLY A 778 -4.15 -11.92 22.37
C GLY A 778 -5.40 -11.15 22.81
N GLY A 779 -6.10 -10.47 21.89
CA GLY A 779 -7.23 -9.59 22.22
C GLY A 779 -8.41 -10.27 22.92
N CYS A 780 -8.63 -11.57 22.69
CA CYS A 780 -9.67 -12.35 23.35
C CYS A 780 -9.22 -13.03 24.66
N SER A 781 -7.94 -12.93 25.05
CA SER A 781 -7.38 -13.70 26.18
C SER A 781 -8.07 -13.41 27.51
N ALA A 782 -8.36 -12.14 27.79
CA ALA A 782 -9.03 -11.75 29.03
C ALA A 782 -10.48 -12.27 29.07
N LEU A 783 -11.18 -12.18 27.94
CA LEU A 783 -12.58 -12.62 27.84
C LEU A 783 -12.71 -14.13 27.98
N VAL A 784 -11.83 -14.90 27.32
CA VAL A 784 -11.81 -16.36 27.43
C VAL A 784 -11.52 -16.80 28.86
N LYS A 785 -10.57 -16.11 29.53
CA LYS A 785 -10.27 -16.34 30.95
C LYS A 785 -11.50 -16.07 31.84
N GLN A 786 -12.16 -14.92 31.67
CA GLN A 786 -13.37 -14.57 32.45
C GLN A 786 -14.50 -15.60 32.32
N VAL A 787 -14.79 -16.08 31.10
CA VAL A 787 -15.86 -17.07 30.89
C VAL A 787 -15.50 -18.40 31.53
N MET A 788 -14.24 -18.84 31.41
CA MET A 788 -13.72 -20.04 32.07
C MET A 788 -13.84 -19.92 33.60
N GLU A 789 -13.35 -18.83 34.19
CA GLU A 789 -13.35 -18.61 35.63
C GLU A 789 -14.76 -18.53 36.22
N PHE A 790 -15.68 -17.82 35.56
CA PHE A 790 -17.08 -17.75 35.97
C PHE A 790 -17.72 -19.14 36.06
N GLN A 791 -17.47 -19.98 35.05
CA GLN A 791 -18.05 -21.32 35.01
C GLN A 791 -17.41 -22.26 36.03
N LEU A 792 -16.08 -22.20 36.21
CA LEU A 792 -15.38 -22.95 37.26
C LEU A 792 -15.96 -22.60 38.64
N ALA A 793 -16.14 -21.31 38.93
CA ALA A 793 -16.77 -20.85 40.15
C ALA A 793 -18.22 -21.36 40.29
N ALA A 794 -19.02 -21.33 39.21
CA ALA A 794 -20.38 -21.87 39.20
C ALA A 794 -20.44 -23.39 39.43
N GLN A 795 -19.37 -24.12 39.13
CA GLN A 795 -19.20 -25.55 39.41
C GLN A 795 -18.60 -25.84 40.79
N GLY A 796 -18.37 -24.81 41.62
CA GLY A 796 -17.73 -24.95 42.92
C GLY A 796 -16.22 -25.18 42.87
N VAL A 797 -15.58 -24.97 41.71
CA VAL A 797 -14.12 -24.99 41.55
C VAL A 797 -13.56 -23.64 41.95
N GLU A 798 -12.64 -23.63 42.91
CA GLU A 798 -11.97 -22.43 43.36
C GLU A 798 -11.09 -21.84 42.25
N VAL A 799 -11.37 -20.59 41.86
CA VAL A 799 -10.58 -19.84 40.87
C VAL A 799 -9.37 -19.23 41.59
N LYS A 800 -8.19 -19.79 41.32
CA LYS A 800 -6.93 -19.27 41.86
C LYS A 800 -6.65 -17.87 41.32
N LYS A 801 -6.32 -16.93 42.21
CA LYS A 801 -5.90 -15.56 41.86
C LYS A 801 -4.40 -15.43 41.61
N ASP A 802 -3.70 -16.57 41.57
CA ASP A 802 -2.26 -16.69 41.36
C ASP A 802 -1.82 -15.96 40.08
N ILE A 803 -0.76 -15.16 40.17
CA ILE A 803 -0.16 -14.51 39.00
C ILE A 803 0.48 -15.52 38.05
N CYS A 804 1.22 -16.49 38.60
CA CYS A 804 1.89 -17.56 37.86
C CYS A 804 2.38 -18.63 38.85
N GLU A 805 3.04 -19.69 38.37
CA GLU A 805 3.56 -20.77 39.22
C GLU A 805 4.56 -20.31 40.30
N HIS A 806 5.19 -19.15 40.11
CA HIS A 806 6.15 -18.55 41.04
C HIS A 806 5.49 -17.77 42.19
N PHE A 807 4.26 -17.27 42.01
CA PHE A 807 3.54 -16.46 43.00
C PHE A 807 2.05 -16.84 43.07
N ALA A 808 1.67 -17.48 44.18
CA ALA A 808 0.28 -17.80 44.51
C ALA A 808 -0.45 -16.60 45.15
N TYR A 809 -0.30 -15.43 44.54
CA TYR A 809 -0.88 -14.16 44.97
C TYR A 809 -1.38 -13.41 43.75
N SER A 810 -2.41 -12.59 43.93
CA SER A 810 -2.84 -11.59 42.96
C SER A 810 -1.88 -10.41 42.87
N ARG A 811 -2.01 -9.58 41.81
CA ARG A 811 -1.22 -8.34 41.70
C ARG A 811 -1.43 -7.42 42.91
N GLN A 812 -2.67 -7.27 43.37
CA GLN A 812 -3.01 -6.38 44.49
C GLN A 812 -2.35 -6.86 45.79
N GLU A 813 -2.36 -8.17 46.05
CA GLU A 813 -1.68 -8.74 47.21
C GLU A 813 -0.16 -8.54 47.11
N ILE A 814 0.44 -8.75 45.93
CA ILE A 814 1.87 -8.44 45.71
C ILE A 814 2.17 -6.97 46.00
N TYR A 815 1.33 -6.04 45.52
CA TYR A 815 1.48 -4.61 45.80
C TYR A 815 1.44 -4.35 47.31
N HIS A 816 0.47 -4.92 48.03
CA HIS A 816 0.38 -4.79 49.49
C HIS A 816 1.60 -5.38 50.20
N GLN A 817 2.07 -6.57 49.81
CA GLN A 817 3.27 -7.18 50.40
C GLN A 817 4.51 -6.30 50.19
N VAL A 818 4.65 -5.71 49.00
CA VAL A 818 5.76 -4.80 48.71
C VAL A 818 5.70 -3.55 49.59
N ARG A 819 4.54 -2.91 49.69
CA ARG A 819 4.36 -1.67 50.46
C ARG A 819 4.51 -1.89 51.96
N VAL A 820 3.76 -2.84 52.54
CA VAL A 820 3.69 -3.07 53.99
C VAL A 820 5.03 -3.54 54.53
N ASN A 821 5.69 -4.46 53.83
CA ASN A 821 6.97 -5.03 54.28
C ASN A 821 8.20 -4.28 53.75
N ARG A 822 8.00 -3.15 53.06
CA ARG A 822 9.06 -2.31 52.47
C ARG A 822 10.05 -3.14 51.63
N ILE A 823 9.53 -3.91 50.68
CA ILE A 823 10.34 -4.75 49.80
C ILE A 823 10.86 -3.92 48.63
N HIS A 824 12.18 -3.90 48.44
CA HIS A 824 12.83 -3.08 47.41
C HIS A 824 13.37 -3.90 46.23
N THR A 825 13.43 -5.23 46.31
CA THR A 825 14.04 -6.06 45.26
C THR A 825 13.20 -7.30 44.98
N PHE A 826 13.32 -7.84 43.75
CA PHE A 826 12.65 -9.10 43.39
C PHE A 826 13.12 -10.27 44.24
N GLU A 827 14.41 -10.33 44.58
CA GLU A 827 14.98 -11.38 45.42
C GLU A 827 14.34 -11.40 46.82
N GLN A 828 14.15 -10.24 47.44
CA GLN A 828 13.44 -10.14 48.71
C GLN A 828 11.97 -10.58 48.62
N LEU A 829 11.30 -10.32 47.49
CA LEU A 829 9.91 -10.70 47.29
C LEU A 829 9.77 -12.20 47.05
N ILE A 830 10.53 -12.75 46.10
CA ILE A 830 10.42 -14.15 45.67
C ILE A 830 10.90 -15.10 46.76
N SER A 831 11.94 -14.75 47.52
CA SER A 831 12.42 -15.58 48.64
C SER A 831 11.43 -15.69 49.81
N ARG A 832 10.57 -14.66 50.01
CA ARG A 832 9.60 -14.63 51.11
C ARG A 832 8.20 -15.11 50.70
N TYR A 833 7.77 -14.80 49.48
CA TYR A 833 6.38 -14.96 49.03
C TYR A 833 6.26 -15.73 47.70
N GLY A 834 7.36 -16.27 47.17
CA GLY A 834 7.35 -17.01 45.92
C GLY A 834 8.31 -18.19 45.91
N ARG A 835 8.62 -18.68 44.72
CA ARG A 835 9.58 -19.77 44.47
C ARG A 835 10.15 -19.68 43.06
N GLY A 836 11.28 -20.34 42.83
CA GLY A 836 11.96 -20.36 41.53
C GLY A 836 12.70 -19.05 41.22
N HIS A 837 12.89 -18.77 39.94
CA HIS A 837 13.59 -17.59 39.42
C HIS A 837 12.67 -16.62 38.67
N GLY A 838 11.39 -16.93 38.55
CA GLY A 838 10.37 -16.08 37.91
C GLY A 838 10.27 -16.30 36.40
N CYS A 839 9.28 -15.65 35.78
CA CYS A 839 8.96 -15.78 34.36
C CYS A 839 8.59 -14.43 33.71
N GLU A 840 8.22 -14.45 32.44
CA GLU A 840 7.77 -13.28 31.67
C GLU A 840 6.48 -12.62 32.19
N ILE A 841 5.78 -13.27 33.12
CA ILE A 841 4.58 -12.73 33.75
C ILE A 841 4.93 -11.97 35.02
N CYS A 842 5.58 -12.63 35.98
CA CYS A 842 5.81 -12.05 37.30
C CYS A 842 6.96 -11.05 37.33
N LYS A 843 8.02 -11.22 36.54
CA LYS A 843 9.17 -10.31 36.55
C LYS A 843 8.78 -8.89 36.12
N PRO A 844 8.17 -8.65 34.95
CA PRO A 844 7.71 -7.31 34.58
C PRO A 844 6.63 -6.75 35.52
N LEU A 845 5.75 -7.62 36.06
CA LEU A 845 4.75 -7.19 37.03
C LEU A 845 5.41 -6.64 38.29
N VAL A 846 6.34 -7.39 38.88
CA VAL A 846 7.03 -6.96 40.10
C VAL A 846 7.92 -5.75 39.81
N GLY A 847 8.59 -5.69 38.66
CA GLY A 847 9.32 -4.51 38.22
C GLY A 847 8.42 -3.27 38.18
N SER A 848 7.22 -3.39 37.61
CA SER A 848 6.22 -2.31 37.62
C SER A 848 5.76 -1.95 39.03
N VAL A 849 5.48 -2.92 39.90
CA VAL A 849 5.06 -2.66 41.29
C VAL A 849 6.16 -1.94 42.07
N LEU A 850 7.41 -2.41 41.98
CA LEU A 850 8.55 -1.78 42.64
C LEU A 850 8.77 -0.34 42.14
N ALA A 851 8.62 -0.11 40.83
CA ALA A 851 8.73 1.24 40.27
C ALA A 851 7.58 2.15 40.71
N SER A 852 6.33 1.67 40.70
CA SER A 852 5.17 2.43 41.19
C SER A 852 5.23 2.71 42.69
N CYS A 853 5.87 1.82 43.46
CA CYS A 853 6.10 2.07 44.88
C CYS A 853 7.25 3.05 45.04
N TRP A 854 8.46 2.68 44.67
CA TRP A 854 9.71 3.30 45.13
C TRP A 854 10.37 4.22 44.10
N ASN A 855 9.93 4.20 42.84
CA ASN A 855 10.42 5.02 41.73
C ASN A 855 11.96 4.95 41.53
N GLU A 856 12.54 3.77 41.79
CA GLU A 856 13.96 3.55 41.60
C GLU A 856 14.32 3.36 40.12
N TYR A 857 15.54 3.77 39.75
CA TYR A 857 16.05 3.62 38.39
C TYR A 857 16.09 2.15 37.92
N LEU A 858 15.51 1.90 36.74
CA LEU A 858 15.19 0.54 36.24
C LEU A 858 16.41 -0.31 35.88
N LEU A 859 17.56 0.30 35.53
CA LEU A 859 18.78 -0.45 35.18
C LEU A 859 19.75 -0.61 36.36
N LYS A 860 19.31 -0.39 37.61
CA LYS A 860 20.08 -0.89 38.76
C LYS A 860 20.20 -2.42 38.64
N PRO A 861 21.31 -3.04 39.07
CA PRO A 861 21.50 -4.49 38.96
C PRO A 861 20.34 -5.33 39.52
N ALA A 862 19.72 -4.89 40.62
CA ALA A 862 18.58 -5.58 41.23
C ALA A 862 17.25 -5.48 40.43
N HIS A 863 17.13 -4.50 39.53
CA HIS A 863 15.90 -4.21 38.76
C HIS A 863 16.03 -4.59 37.29
N LEU A 864 17.24 -4.59 36.73
CA LEU A 864 17.53 -4.91 35.34
C LEU A 864 16.92 -6.26 34.88
N PRO A 865 17.02 -7.37 35.64
CA PRO A 865 16.47 -8.66 35.23
C PRO A 865 14.94 -8.69 35.13
N LEU A 866 14.26 -7.67 35.67
CA LEU A 866 12.80 -7.58 35.70
C LEU A 866 12.24 -6.87 34.46
N GLN A 867 13.09 -6.13 33.76
CA GLN A 867 12.65 -5.27 32.67
C GLN A 867 12.44 -6.08 31.40
N ASP A 868 11.32 -5.81 30.73
CA ASP A 868 11.16 -6.27 29.36
C ASP A 868 12.11 -5.52 28.43
N THR A 869 12.22 -5.98 27.18
CA THR A 869 13.14 -5.37 26.20
C THR A 869 12.91 -3.87 26.00
N ASN A 870 11.68 -3.38 26.13
CA ASN A 870 11.38 -1.97 25.92
C ASN A 870 11.82 -1.10 27.09
N ASP A 871 11.53 -1.54 28.32
CA ASP A 871 11.96 -0.85 29.53
C ASP A 871 13.46 -1.02 29.80
N ARG A 872 14.08 -2.12 29.34
CA ARG A 872 15.52 -2.36 29.45
C ARG A 872 16.37 -1.39 28.62
N TYR A 873 15.88 -1.00 27.44
CA TYR A 873 16.60 -0.12 26.52
C TYR A 873 15.97 1.26 26.38
N PHE A 874 14.96 1.57 27.21
CA PHE A 874 14.26 2.85 27.21
C PHE A 874 13.84 3.31 25.79
N ALA A 875 13.38 2.35 24.98
CA ALA A 875 13.00 2.56 23.59
C ALA A 875 12.05 1.44 23.12
N ASN A 876 11.20 1.71 22.11
CA ASN A 876 10.27 0.70 21.60
C ASN A 876 10.94 -0.17 20.54
N ILE A 877 11.08 -1.48 20.78
CA ILE A 877 11.60 -2.41 19.78
C ILE A 877 10.66 -2.53 18.57
N GLN A 878 11.24 -2.64 17.37
CA GLN A 878 10.57 -2.78 16.07
C GLN A 878 10.76 -4.20 15.52
N LYS A 879 10.06 -4.53 14.43
CA LYS A 879 10.04 -5.89 13.83
C LYS A 879 11.40 -6.39 13.36
N ASP A 880 12.28 -5.49 12.96
CA ASP A 880 13.64 -5.78 12.50
C ASP A 880 14.67 -5.77 13.65
N GLY A 881 14.22 -5.59 14.89
CA GLY A 881 15.10 -5.46 16.07
C GLY A 881 15.68 -4.06 16.28
N SER A 882 15.36 -3.08 15.42
CA SER A 882 15.67 -1.66 15.66
C SER A 882 14.72 -1.05 16.70
N TYR A 883 14.90 0.22 17.03
CA TYR A 883 14.16 0.93 18.07
C TYR A 883 13.52 2.23 17.56
N SER A 884 12.43 2.63 18.21
CA SER A 884 11.87 3.97 18.09
C SER A 884 12.17 4.84 19.31
N VAL A 885 12.52 6.10 19.03
CA VAL A 885 12.89 7.14 20.00
C VAL A 885 11.85 8.26 19.92
N VAL A 886 11.25 8.59 21.08
CA VAL A 886 10.23 9.63 21.18
C VAL A 886 10.63 10.59 22.29
N PRO A 887 11.24 11.75 21.98
CA PRO A 887 11.50 12.78 22.98
C PRO A 887 10.19 13.31 23.56
N ARG A 888 10.25 13.77 24.81
CA ARG A 888 9.11 14.43 25.47
C ARG A 888 8.89 15.81 24.86
N MET A 889 7.65 16.10 24.48
CA MET A 889 7.19 17.40 24.00
C MET A 889 5.92 17.72 24.80
N ALA A 890 6.09 18.41 25.94
CA ALA A 890 5.00 18.63 26.88
C ALA A 890 3.86 19.41 26.20
N ALA A 891 2.62 18.93 26.34
CA ALA A 891 1.45 19.52 25.68
C ALA A 891 1.53 19.62 24.14
N GLY A 892 2.52 18.97 23.51
CA GLY A 892 2.82 19.08 22.08
C GLY A 892 3.67 20.30 21.69
N GLU A 893 4.24 21.03 22.66
CA GLU A 893 5.08 22.20 22.40
C GLU A 893 6.53 21.81 22.06
N VAL A 894 7.12 22.56 21.12
CA VAL A 894 8.53 22.45 20.74
C VAL A 894 9.06 23.80 20.28
N THR A 895 10.27 24.14 20.70
CA THR A 895 10.94 25.38 20.26
C THR A 895 11.42 25.22 18.81
N PRO A 896 11.62 26.31 18.05
CA PRO A 896 12.22 26.24 16.71
C PRO A 896 13.57 25.50 16.70
N ASP A 897 14.46 25.82 17.66
CA ASP A 897 15.77 25.15 17.79
C ASP A 897 15.63 23.66 18.14
N GLY A 898 14.70 23.30 19.03
CA GLY A 898 14.41 21.90 19.34
C GLY A 898 13.87 21.13 18.14
N LEU A 899 13.04 21.77 17.31
CA LEU A 899 12.52 21.17 16.08
C LEU A 899 13.63 20.97 15.04
N ILE A 900 14.54 21.94 14.90
CA ILE A 900 15.74 21.82 14.05
C ILE A 900 16.62 20.66 14.55
N ALA A 901 16.90 20.60 15.86
CA ALA A 901 17.71 19.54 16.45
C ALA A 901 17.13 18.15 16.19
N ILE A 902 15.82 17.96 16.35
CA ILE A 902 15.15 16.69 16.00
C ILE A 902 15.35 16.36 14.52
N GLY A 903 15.20 17.34 13.62
CA GLY A 903 15.40 17.16 12.18
C GLY A 903 16.84 16.77 11.82
N GLU A 904 17.83 17.39 12.45
CA GLU A 904 19.25 17.10 12.25
C GLU A 904 19.61 15.70 12.78
N ILE A 905 19.12 15.32 13.95
CA ILE A 905 19.30 13.99 14.53
C ILE A 905 18.68 12.93 13.63
N ALA A 906 17.42 13.14 13.20
CA ALA A 906 16.74 12.23 12.29
C ALA A 906 17.52 12.03 10.97
N LYS A 907 18.07 13.12 10.42
CA LYS A 907 18.89 13.06 9.20
C LYS A 907 20.22 12.33 9.44
N ARG A 908 20.93 12.64 10.53
CA ARG A 908 22.24 12.06 10.88
C ARG A 908 22.17 10.54 11.05
N TYR A 909 21.17 10.06 11.79
CA TYR A 909 21.02 8.63 12.06
C TYR A 909 20.09 7.93 11.06
N GLN A 910 19.62 8.64 10.02
CA GLN A 910 18.68 8.17 9.00
C GLN A 910 17.44 7.49 9.60
N LEU A 911 16.75 8.22 10.47
CA LEU A 911 15.55 7.76 11.16
C LEU A 911 14.30 8.16 10.37
N TYR A 912 13.33 7.24 10.30
CA TYR A 912 12.00 7.55 9.79
C TYR A 912 11.26 8.42 10.80
N SER A 913 10.68 9.54 10.38
CA SER A 913 10.06 10.51 11.28
C SER A 913 8.56 10.58 11.06
N LYS A 914 7.77 10.45 12.13
CA LYS A 914 6.30 10.52 12.07
C LYS A 914 5.71 11.32 13.23
N ILE A 915 4.79 12.23 12.90
CA ILE A 915 3.97 12.92 13.91
C ILE A 915 2.90 11.95 14.41
N THR A 916 2.78 11.85 15.73
CA THR A 916 1.84 10.94 16.41
C THR A 916 0.56 11.66 16.81
N GLY A 917 -0.54 10.91 16.99
CA GLY A 917 -1.79 11.44 17.52
C GLY A 917 -1.71 11.97 18.96
N GLY A 918 -0.57 11.81 19.64
CA GLY A 918 -0.26 12.43 20.94
C GLY A 918 0.44 13.78 20.83
N GLN A 919 0.55 14.37 19.63
CA GLN A 919 1.29 15.62 19.36
C GLN A 919 2.79 15.51 19.66
N ARG A 920 3.41 14.38 19.29
CA ARG A 920 4.85 14.15 19.41
C ARG A 920 5.47 13.66 18.11
N ILE A 921 6.79 13.77 17.99
CA ILE A 921 7.57 13.24 16.86
C ILE A 921 8.20 11.91 17.27
N ASP A 922 7.93 10.85 16.51
CA ASP A 922 8.49 9.51 16.70
C ASP A 922 9.55 9.24 15.63
N LEU A 923 10.74 8.82 16.08
CA LEU A 923 11.92 8.57 15.26
C LEU A 923 12.22 7.07 15.25
N PHE A 924 11.99 6.40 14.12
CA PHE A 924 12.11 4.94 13.99
C PHE A 924 13.40 4.51 13.30
N GLY A 925 13.86 3.31 13.63
CA GLY A 925 14.97 2.64 12.97
C GLY A 925 16.30 2.76 13.69
N ALA A 926 16.35 3.35 14.90
CA ALA A 926 17.58 3.48 15.66
C ALA A 926 18.13 2.10 16.04
N ARG A 927 19.40 1.82 15.75
CA ARG A 927 20.04 0.59 16.24
C ARG A 927 20.38 0.71 17.72
N LEU A 928 20.59 -0.43 18.38
CA LEU A 928 20.81 -0.47 19.83
C LEU A 928 21.97 0.44 20.26
N GLU A 929 23.10 0.36 19.55
CA GLU A 929 24.32 1.12 19.82
C GLU A 929 24.22 2.60 19.50
N GLN A 930 23.21 3.01 18.73
CA GLN A 930 22.98 4.42 18.41
C GLN A 930 22.17 5.13 19.49
N LEU A 931 21.43 4.40 20.33
CA LEU A 931 20.52 5.01 21.30
C LEU A 931 21.23 5.99 22.25
N PRO A 932 22.40 5.68 22.85
CA PRO A 932 23.09 6.64 23.71
C PRO A 932 23.50 7.94 23.01
N ASP A 933 23.99 7.86 21.77
CA ASP A 933 24.43 9.05 21.04
C ASP A 933 23.24 9.91 20.60
N ILE A 934 22.16 9.28 20.13
CA ILE A 934 20.88 9.95 19.84
C ILE A 934 20.37 10.68 21.07
N TRP A 935 20.35 10.03 22.24
CA TRP A 935 19.86 10.64 23.47
C TRP A 935 20.80 11.71 24.03
N ARG A 936 22.11 11.59 23.82
CA ARG A 936 23.06 12.65 24.17
C ARG A 936 22.76 13.92 23.38
N ASP A 937 22.52 13.79 22.07
CA ASP A 937 22.15 14.91 21.20
C ASP A 937 20.78 15.51 21.62
N LEU A 938 19.78 14.67 21.91
CA LEU A 938 18.45 15.13 22.36
C LEU A 938 18.50 15.86 23.71
N VAL A 939 19.24 15.33 24.69
CA VAL A 939 19.40 15.97 26.01
C VAL A 939 20.14 17.29 25.89
N ALA A 940 21.17 17.37 25.05
CA ALA A 940 21.86 18.63 24.76
C ALA A 940 20.94 19.69 24.14
N ALA A 941 19.94 19.27 23.36
CA ALA A 941 18.89 20.13 22.82
C ALA A 941 17.73 20.42 23.80
N GLY A 942 17.82 19.95 25.07
CA GLY A 942 16.85 20.22 26.12
C GLY A 942 15.68 19.23 26.21
N PHE A 943 15.73 18.10 25.50
CA PHE A 943 14.68 17.07 25.57
C PHE A 943 14.90 16.08 26.72
N GLU A 944 13.79 15.56 27.24
CA GLU A 944 13.76 14.44 28.19
C GLU A 944 13.13 13.19 27.56
N THR A 945 13.22 12.04 28.25
CA THR A 945 12.51 10.84 27.83
C THR A 945 10.98 11.01 27.83
N GLY A 946 10.38 10.72 26.67
CA GLY A 946 8.93 10.69 26.51
C GLY A 946 8.25 9.46 27.14
N HIS A 947 9.03 8.48 27.63
CA HIS A 947 8.56 7.19 28.17
C HIS A 947 7.57 6.46 27.25
N ALA A 948 7.69 6.66 25.94
CA ALA A 948 6.78 6.07 24.96
C ALA A 948 6.90 4.53 24.88
N TYR A 949 7.94 3.95 25.50
CA TYR A 949 8.20 2.52 25.57
C TYR A 949 7.44 1.81 26.69
N GLY A 950 7.45 2.40 27.88
CA GLY A 950 6.93 1.73 29.07
C GLY A 950 5.42 1.77 29.26
N LYS A 951 5.00 1.14 30.35
CA LYS A 951 3.66 1.24 30.95
C LYS A 951 3.62 2.41 31.93
N SER A 952 3.63 3.61 31.38
CA SER A 952 3.64 4.88 32.12
C SER A 952 2.74 5.93 31.46
N LEU A 953 2.71 7.15 32.02
CA LEU A 953 2.18 8.30 31.29
C LEU A 953 2.93 8.46 29.97
N ARG A 954 2.19 8.35 28.86
CA ARG A 954 2.74 8.46 27.51
C ARG A 954 2.57 9.82 26.87
N THR A 955 1.54 10.59 27.21
CA THR A 955 1.31 11.91 26.61
C THR A 955 0.20 12.65 27.35
N VAL A 956 0.27 13.98 27.35
CA VAL A 956 -0.87 14.86 27.63
C VAL A 956 -1.14 15.70 26.37
N LYS A 957 -2.18 15.36 25.62
CA LYS A 957 -2.55 16.08 24.39
C LYS A 957 -3.30 17.37 24.75
N SER A 958 -3.00 18.47 24.08
CA SER A 958 -3.66 19.77 24.35
C SER A 958 -4.17 20.42 23.07
N CYS A 959 -5.18 21.28 23.17
CA CYS A 959 -5.39 22.31 22.16
C CYS A 959 -4.68 23.60 22.58
N VAL A 960 -4.57 24.55 21.66
CA VAL A 960 -3.86 25.84 21.87
C VAL A 960 -4.52 26.80 22.88
N GLY A 961 -5.59 26.37 23.55
CA GLY A 961 -6.22 27.09 24.67
C GLY A 961 -6.78 28.49 24.34
N SER A 962 -7.11 29.24 25.38
CA SER A 962 -7.49 30.66 25.30
C SER A 962 -6.35 31.57 24.81
N THR A 963 -5.11 31.09 24.83
CA THR A 963 -3.93 31.81 24.34
C THR A 963 -4.02 32.11 22.84
N TRP A 964 -4.53 31.17 22.03
CA TRP A 964 -4.58 31.33 20.57
C TRP A 964 -5.95 31.04 19.94
N CYS A 965 -6.75 30.15 20.54
CA CYS A 965 -8.04 29.76 19.96
C CYS A 965 -9.11 30.78 20.32
N ARG A 966 -9.82 31.30 19.32
CA ARG A 966 -10.98 32.20 19.52
C ARG A 966 -12.12 31.62 20.36
N TYR A 967 -12.15 30.30 20.55
CA TYR A 967 -13.13 29.58 21.37
C TYR A 967 -12.56 29.10 22.71
N GLY A 968 -11.26 29.31 22.96
CA GLY A 968 -10.63 28.87 24.19
C GLY A 968 -11.16 29.66 25.38
N VAL A 969 -11.65 28.92 26.38
CA VAL A 969 -12.18 29.45 27.64
C VAL A 969 -11.06 29.59 28.68
N GLN A 970 -10.17 28.58 28.76
CA GLN A 970 -9.04 28.55 29.68
C GLN A 970 -7.74 28.11 29.00
N ASP A 971 -6.61 28.30 29.69
CA ASP A 971 -5.28 27.91 29.22
C ASP A 971 -5.08 26.40 29.34
N SER A 972 -5.60 25.66 28.35
CA SER A 972 -5.42 24.22 28.27
C SER A 972 -3.98 23.80 28.04
N THR A 973 -3.16 24.63 27.42
CA THR A 973 -1.76 24.32 27.14
C THR A 973 -0.94 24.36 28.42
N GLY A 974 -1.05 25.43 29.22
CA GLY A 974 -0.38 25.55 30.51
C GLY A 974 -0.76 24.45 31.50
N LEU A 975 -2.06 24.11 31.59
CA LEU A 975 -2.50 22.99 32.42
C LEU A 975 -1.97 21.64 31.91
N ALA A 976 -1.99 21.40 30.59
CA ALA A 976 -1.43 20.18 30.02
C ALA A 976 0.07 20.01 30.32
N VAL A 977 0.85 21.09 30.24
CA VAL A 977 2.27 21.10 30.63
C VAL A 977 2.44 20.75 32.10
N THR A 978 1.60 21.32 32.97
CA THR A 978 1.61 21.05 34.41
C THR A 978 1.35 19.57 34.71
N LEU A 979 0.29 18.99 34.13
CA LEU A 979 -0.04 17.58 34.30
C LEU A 979 1.06 16.67 33.73
N GLU A 980 1.59 16.99 32.54
CA GLU A 980 2.63 16.17 31.91
C GLU A 980 3.93 16.14 32.71
N ASN A 981 4.32 17.28 33.29
CA ASN A 981 5.51 17.40 34.13
C ASN A 981 5.32 16.82 35.52
N ARG A 982 4.11 16.87 36.09
CA ARG A 982 3.81 16.23 37.36
C ARG A 982 3.88 14.71 37.25
N TYR A 983 3.21 14.12 36.27
CA TYR A 983 3.06 12.66 36.18
C TYR A 983 4.11 11.97 35.28
N LYS A 984 5.19 12.67 34.91
CA LYS A 984 6.30 12.05 34.17
C LYS A 984 6.99 10.98 35.02
N GLY A 985 7.39 9.87 34.37
CA GLY A 985 7.99 8.73 35.05
C GLY A 985 7.02 7.82 35.81
N LEU A 986 5.76 8.21 36.05
CA LEU A 986 4.78 7.38 36.75
C LEU A 986 4.58 6.04 36.05
N ARG A 987 5.06 4.94 36.66
CA ARG A 987 4.79 3.57 36.21
C ARG A 987 3.43 3.10 36.73
N ALA A 988 2.71 2.35 35.90
CA ALA A 988 1.35 1.93 36.17
C ALA A 988 1.07 0.53 35.59
N PRO A 989 -0.01 -0.17 36.03
CA PRO A 989 -0.39 -1.47 35.49
C PRO A 989 -0.45 -1.50 33.97
N HIS A 990 -0.83 -0.38 33.35
CA HIS A 990 -0.78 -0.18 31.91
C HIS A 990 -0.40 1.28 31.55
N LYS A 991 -0.14 1.55 30.25
CA LYS A 991 0.10 2.90 29.73
C LYS A 991 -1.10 3.82 29.96
N ILE A 992 -0.82 5.07 30.36
CA ILE A 992 -1.81 6.13 30.63
C ILE A 992 -1.66 7.23 29.57
N LYS A 993 -2.78 7.78 29.11
CA LYS A 993 -2.85 8.97 28.27
C LYS A 993 -3.77 9.99 28.93
N MET A 994 -3.42 11.26 28.79
CA MET A 994 -4.28 12.35 29.24
C MET A 994 -4.50 13.36 28.11
N ALA A 995 -5.51 14.21 28.27
CA ALA A 995 -5.66 15.37 27.41
C ALA A 995 -6.44 16.51 28.08
N VAL A 996 -6.13 17.74 27.67
CA VAL A 996 -6.74 18.97 28.18
C VAL A 996 -7.28 19.78 27.01
N SER A 997 -8.58 20.05 27.02
CA SER A 997 -9.25 20.89 26.03
C SER A 997 -9.68 22.22 26.65
N GLY A 998 -9.34 23.32 26.00
CA GLY A 998 -9.67 24.67 26.45
C GLY A 998 -11.13 25.06 26.24
N CYS A 999 -11.95 24.19 25.64
CA CYS A 999 -13.40 24.40 25.51
C CYS A 999 -14.12 23.07 25.18
N THR A 1000 -15.45 23.12 25.15
CA THR A 1000 -16.34 21.97 24.86
C THR A 1000 -16.25 21.42 23.44
N ARG A 1001 -15.57 22.12 22.52
CA ARG A 1001 -15.26 21.58 21.17
C ARG A 1001 -14.23 20.46 21.19
N GLU A 1002 -13.52 20.33 22.30
CA GLU A 1002 -12.78 19.12 22.64
C GLU A 1002 -11.67 18.73 21.62
N CYS A 1003 -11.02 19.70 20.97
CA CYS A 1003 -10.00 19.42 19.95
C CYS A 1003 -8.84 18.51 20.42
N ALA A 1004 -8.63 18.37 21.73
CA ALA A 1004 -7.62 17.48 22.31
C ALA A 1004 -8.07 16.01 22.44
N GLU A 1005 -9.32 15.67 22.13
CA GLU A 1005 -9.91 14.32 22.35
C GLU A 1005 -9.79 13.87 23.82
N ALA A 1006 -9.99 14.80 24.76
CA ALA A 1006 -10.02 14.60 26.21
C ALA A 1006 -10.83 13.39 26.66
N GLN A 1007 -12.05 13.21 26.17
CA GLN A 1007 -12.91 12.09 26.58
C GLN A 1007 -12.40 10.74 26.05
N GLY A 1008 -11.55 10.72 25.03
CA GLY A 1008 -10.92 9.49 24.54
C GLY A 1008 -9.73 9.00 25.37
N LYS A 1009 -9.34 9.71 26.44
CA LYS A 1009 -8.13 9.43 27.23
C LYS A 1009 -8.46 8.85 28.61
N ASP A 1010 -7.46 8.24 29.24
CA ASP A 1010 -7.62 7.65 30.58
C ASP A 1010 -7.96 8.74 31.62
N VAL A 1011 -7.44 9.97 31.43
CA VAL A 1011 -7.85 11.21 32.13
C VAL A 1011 -8.08 12.34 31.11
N GLY A 1012 -9.29 12.87 31.06
CA GLY A 1012 -9.68 13.99 30.20
C GLY A 1012 -10.03 15.21 31.01
N VAL A 1013 -9.60 16.40 30.58
CA VAL A 1013 -9.94 17.66 31.23
C VAL A 1013 -10.52 18.62 30.20
N ILE A 1014 -11.67 19.22 30.49
CA ILE A 1014 -12.36 20.15 29.58
C ILE A 1014 -12.70 21.42 30.34
N ALA A 1015 -12.28 22.57 29.81
CA ALA A 1015 -12.55 23.87 30.42
C ALA A 1015 -14.05 24.21 30.43
N THR A 1016 -14.48 24.81 31.54
CA THR A 1016 -15.75 25.54 31.69
C THR A 1016 -15.47 27.01 32.02
N ASP A 1017 -16.53 27.82 32.10
CA ASP A 1017 -16.45 29.20 32.55
C ASP A 1017 -16.16 29.34 34.06
N LYS A 1018 -16.32 28.25 34.83
CA LYS A 1018 -16.12 28.22 36.29
C LYS A 1018 -14.89 27.45 36.75
N GLY A 1019 -14.28 26.64 35.89
CA GLY A 1019 -13.16 25.78 36.25
C GLY A 1019 -12.96 24.66 35.23
N TRP A 1020 -12.68 23.45 35.71
CA TRP A 1020 -12.41 22.29 34.87
C TRP A 1020 -13.39 21.14 35.14
N ASN A 1021 -13.92 20.57 34.06
CA ASN A 1021 -14.58 19.27 34.11
C ASN A 1021 -13.53 18.17 33.96
N LEU A 1022 -13.45 17.28 34.95
CA LEU A 1022 -12.60 16.11 34.96
C LEU A 1022 -13.39 14.91 34.47
N TYR A 1023 -12.86 14.19 33.49
CA TYR A 1023 -13.37 12.94 32.95
C TYR A 1023 -12.34 11.83 33.18
N VAL A 1024 -12.78 10.62 33.52
CA VAL A 1024 -11.86 9.49 33.78
C VAL A 1024 -12.30 8.21 33.06
N CYS A 1025 -11.36 7.29 32.88
CA CYS A 1025 -11.60 5.92 32.38
C CYS A 1025 -12.00 5.83 30.89
N GLY A 1026 -11.55 6.77 30.04
CA GLY A 1026 -11.67 6.67 28.58
C GLY A 1026 -10.61 5.76 27.93
N ASN A 1027 -10.83 5.37 26.67
CA ASN A 1027 -9.92 4.49 25.94
C ASN A 1027 -10.00 4.69 24.41
N GLY A 1028 -8.88 5.03 23.77
CA GLY A 1028 -8.75 5.05 22.29
C GLY A 1028 -8.15 3.76 21.70
N GLY A 1029 -8.50 2.58 22.22
CA GLY A 1029 -7.95 1.27 21.83
C GLY A 1029 -8.86 0.46 20.89
N MET A 1030 -8.70 -0.87 20.88
CA MET A 1030 -9.51 -1.81 20.06
C MET A 1030 -11.02 -1.65 20.27
N LYS A 1031 -11.43 -1.28 21.49
CA LYS A 1031 -12.79 -0.85 21.83
C LYS A 1031 -12.74 0.60 22.31
N PRO A 1032 -12.99 1.58 21.43
CA PRO A 1032 -13.06 2.97 21.82
C PRO A 1032 -14.15 3.18 22.88
N ARG A 1033 -13.85 3.93 23.94
CA ARG A 1033 -14.76 4.26 25.03
C ARG A 1033 -14.52 5.71 25.44
N HIS A 1034 -15.58 6.51 25.55
CA HIS A 1034 -15.48 7.84 26.15
C HIS A 1034 -15.38 7.73 27.67
N ALA A 1035 -14.58 8.60 28.27
CA ALA A 1035 -14.43 8.79 29.69
C ALA A 1035 -15.73 9.35 30.29
N ASP A 1036 -16.03 8.97 31.53
CA ASP A 1036 -17.21 9.47 32.24
C ASP A 1036 -16.87 10.76 32.97
N LEU A 1037 -17.83 11.69 33.01
CA LEU A 1037 -17.70 12.92 33.79
C LEU A 1037 -17.54 12.55 35.27
N PHE A 1038 -16.41 12.89 35.85
CA PHE A 1038 -16.06 12.53 37.22
C PHE A 1038 -16.45 13.62 38.21
N ALA A 1039 -16.07 14.86 37.91
CA ALA A 1039 -16.40 16.05 38.68
C ALA A 1039 -16.35 17.29 37.77
N SER A 1040 -17.07 18.35 38.14
CA SER A 1040 -17.25 19.56 37.33
C SER A 1040 -16.77 20.81 38.04
N ASP A 1041 -16.45 21.84 37.27
CA ASP A 1041 -16.12 23.20 37.74
C ASP A 1041 -15.03 23.24 38.82
N LEU A 1042 -14.00 22.39 38.68
CA LEU A 1042 -12.88 22.29 39.61
C LEU A 1042 -11.86 23.42 39.41
N ASP A 1043 -11.28 23.91 40.51
CA ASP A 1043 -10.01 24.65 40.46
C ASP A 1043 -8.81 23.72 40.22
N ASP A 1044 -7.67 24.28 39.85
CA ASP A 1044 -6.44 23.53 39.50
C ASP A 1044 -5.95 22.65 40.66
N ALA A 1045 -6.01 23.14 41.90
CA ALA A 1045 -5.51 22.41 43.06
C ALA A 1045 -6.37 21.18 43.36
N THR A 1046 -7.69 21.35 43.31
CA THR A 1046 -8.66 20.27 43.51
C THR A 1046 -8.62 19.26 42.36
N LEU A 1047 -8.47 19.73 41.12
CA LEU A 1047 -8.27 18.88 39.96
C LEU A 1047 -7.04 17.96 40.12
N ILE A 1048 -5.88 18.53 40.44
CA ILE A 1048 -4.64 17.78 40.64
C ILE A 1048 -4.81 16.77 41.78
N LYS A 1049 -5.40 17.18 42.90
CA LYS A 1049 -5.70 16.30 44.04
C LYS A 1049 -6.53 15.08 43.64
N PHE A 1050 -7.59 15.27 42.85
CA PHE A 1050 -8.42 14.16 42.39
C PHE A 1050 -7.70 13.25 41.39
N VAL A 1051 -6.87 13.81 40.51
CA VAL A 1051 -6.05 13.01 39.58
C VAL A 1051 -5.00 12.19 40.33
N ASP A 1052 -4.31 12.76 41.32
CA ASP A 1052 -3.34 12.05 42.17
C ASP A 1052 -3.97 10.82 42.82
N ARG A 1053 -5.09 11.03 43.53
CA ARG A 1053 -5.85 9.98 44.21
C ARG A 1053 -6.34 8.91 43.24
N PHE A 1054 -6.93 9.32 42.12
CA PHE A 1054 -7.42 8.40 41.08
C PHE A 1054 -6.30 7.49 40.56
N LEU A 1055 -5.16 8.08 40.17
CA LEU A 1055 -4.05 7.33 39.59
C LEU A 1055 -3.44 6.36 40.61
N MET A 1056 -3.22 6.80 41.85
CA MET A 1056 -2.65 5.93 42.89
C MET A 1056 -3.62 4.82 43.30
N PHE A 1057 -4.92 5.11 43.38
CA PHE A 1057 -5.92 4.09 43.67
C PHE A 1057 -6.01 3.05 42.54
N TYR A 1058 -5.98 3.48 41.28
CA TYR A 1058 -5.88 2.59 40.12
C TYR A 1058 -4.61 1.73 40.17
N ILE A 1059 -3.44 2.33 40.43
CA ILE A 1059 -2.16 1.62 40.53
C ILE A 1059 -2.19 0.55 41.63
N ARG A 1060 -2.84 0.85 42.76
CA ARG A 1060 -2.97 -0.03 43.92
C ARG A 1060 -3.91 -1.22 43.65
N THR A 1061 -5.01 -1.00 42.94
CA THR A 1061 -6.12 -1.97 42.87
C THR A 1061 -6.27 -2.70 41.54
N ALA A 1062 -5.78 -2.15 40.43
CA ALA A 1062 -5.96 -2.76 39.12
C ALA A 1062 -5.12 -4.03 38.95
N ASP A 1063 -5.61 -4.94 38.10
CA ASP A 1063 -4.91 -6.17 37.75
C ASP A 1063 -3.81 -5.93 36.68
N ARG A 1064 -2.99 -6.95 36.44
CA ARG A 1064 -1.87 -6.93 35.49
C ARG A 1064 -2.32 -6.52 34.09
N LEU A 1065 -1.68 -5.49 33.53
CA LEU A 1065 -1.95 -4.98 32.17
C LEU A 1065 -3.40 -4.52 31.94
N GLN A 1066 -4.16 -4.25 33.01
CA GLN A 1066 -5.54 -3.78 32.92
C GLN A 1066 -5.58 -2.27 32.61
N ARG A 1067 -6.39 -1.85 31.63
CA ARG A 1067 -6.66 -0.42 31.35
C ARG A 1067 -7.59 0.18 32.40
N THR A 1068 -7.52 1.49 32.63
CA THR A 1068 -8.41 2.22 33.56
C THR A 1068 -9.89 2.01 33.23
N SER A 1069 -10.25 2.01 31.94
CA SER A 1069 -11.62 1.74 31.49
C SER A 1069 -12.12 0.36 31.96
N THR A 1070 -11.37 -0.69 31.66
CA THR A 1070 -11.73 -2.06 32.04
C THR A 1070 -11.64 -2.29 33.54
N TRP A 1071 -10.74 -1.59 34.22
CA TRP A 1071 -10.66 -1.62 35.68
C TRP A 1071 -11.93 -1.04 36.31
N MET A 1072 -12.37 0.14 35.85
CA MET A 1072 -13.60 0.77 36.32
C MET A 1072 -14.85 -0.08 36.01
N ASP A 1073 -14.93 -0.68 34.81
CA ASP A 1073 -16.04 -1.58 34.44
C ASP A 1073 -16.15 -2.82 35.37
N ASN A 1074 -15.03 -3.26 35.97
CA ASN A 1074 -15.00 -4.39 36.90
C ASN A 1074 -15.06 -3.97 38.37
N LEU A 1075 -15.08 -2.67 38.66
CA LEU A 1075 -15.15 -2.16 40.02
C LEU A 1075 -16.59 -2.23 40.51
N GLU A 1076 -16.84 -2.89 41.64
CA GLU A 1076 -18.17 -2.96 42.24
C GLU A 1076 -18.65 -1.55 42.62
N GLY A 1077 -19.83 -1.15 42.13
CA GLY A 1077 -20.33 0.23 42.24
C GLY A 1077 -19.74 1.21 41.22
N GLY A 1078 -18.83 0.77 40.34
CA GLY A 1078 -18.35 1.51 39.16
C GLY A 1078 -17.84 2.91 39.47
N ILE A 1079 -18.26 3.89 38.65
CA ILE A 1079 -17.84 5.29 38.76
C ILE A 1079 -18.30 5.95 40.07
N ASP A 1080 -19.44 5.54 40.63
CA ASP A 1080 -19.99 6.13 41.86
C ASP A 1080 -19.17 5.72 43.08
N TYR A 1081 -18.82 4.43 43.18
CA TYR A 1081 -17.89 3.98 44.21
C TYR A 1081 -16.52 4.68 44.07
N LEU A 1082 -16.04 4.88 42.84
CA LEU A 1082 -14.79 5.61 42.61
C LEU A 1082 -14.87 7.07 43.11
N ARG A 1083 -16.02 7.75 42.96
CA ARG A 1083 -16.25 9.08 43.54
C ARG A 1083 -16.23 9.05 45.06
N GLU A 1084 -16.89 8.07 45.68
CA GLU A 1084 -16.87 7.91 47.14
C GLU A 1084 -15.45 7.78 47.68
N VAL A 1085 -14.59 6.99 47.03
CA VAL A 1085 -13.21 6.80 47.47
C VAL A 1085 -12.33 8.02 47.18
N VAL A 1086 -12.40 8.59 45.98
CA VAL A 1086 -11.46 9.64 45.55
C VAL A 1086 -11.88 11.03 46.03
N ILE A 1087 -13.17 11.37 45.93
CA ILE A 1087 -13.72 12.69 46.25
C ILE A 1087 -14.12 12.75 47.73
N HIS A 1088 -14.91 11.78 48.18
CA HIS A 1088 -15.45 11.77 49.56
C HIS A 1088 -14.55 11.08 50.58
N ASP A 1089 -13.44 10.49 50.13
CA ASP A 1089 -12.45 9.79 50.97
C ASP A 1089 -13.09 8.76 51.92
N SER A 1090 -14.06 7.99 51.41
CA SER A 1090 -14.85 7.04 52.21
C SER A 1090 -14.02 5.95 52.88
N LEU A 1091 -12.79 5.71 52.39
CA LEU A 1091 -11.83 4.76 52.95
C LEU A 1091 -10.79 5.41 53.88
N GLY A 1092 -10.73 6.74 53.97
CA GLY A 1092 -9.76 7.47 54.78
C GLY A 1092 -8.30 7.32 54.32
N ILE A 1093 -8.08 7.09 53.02
CA ILE A 1093 -6.74 6.87 52.42
C ILE A 1093 -6.31 8.01 51.49
N GLY A 1094 -7.12 9.05 51.32
CA GLY A 1094 -6.85 10.14 50.39
C GLY A 1094 -5.49 10.82 50.60
N GLU A 1095 -5.15 11.13 51.85
CA GLU A 1095 -3.85 11.73 52.20
C GLU A 1095 -2.69 10.77 51.91
N GLU A 1096 -2.86 9.48 52.19
CA GLU A 1096 -1.85 8.44 51.89
C GLU A 1096 -1.57 8.38 50.38
N LEU A 1097 -2.62 8.37 49.55
CA LEU A 1097 -2.50 8.36 48.09
C LEU A 1097 -1.81 9.62 47.55
N GLU A 1098 -2.10 10.79 48.13
CA GLU A 1098 -1.44 12.05 47.78
C GLU A 1098 0.06 12.04 48.14
N GLN A 1099 0.42 11.56 49.34
CA GLN A 1099 1.82 11.41 49.76
C GLN A 1099 2.58 10.42 48.88
N GLU A 1100 1.93 9.33 48.47
CA GLU A 1100 2.51 8.37 47.53
C GLU A 1100 2.83 9.00 46.17
N MET A 1101 1.89 9.77 45.62
CA MET A 1101 2.13 10.49 44.36
C MET A 1101 3.23 11.54 44.53
N ALA A 1102 3.18 12.33 45.60
CA ALA A 1102 4.18 13.37 45.90
C ALA A 1102 5.60 12.77 45.91
N ARG A 1103 5.79 11.60 46.53
CA ARG A 1103 7.09 10.92 46.49
C ARG A 1103 7.54 10.57 45.07
N ILE A 1104 6.66 10.08 44.22
CA ILE A 1104 7.01 9.74 42.82
C ILE A 1104 7.43 11.00 42.07
N VAL A 1105 6.70 12.10 42.26
CA VAL A 1105 7.03 13.41 41.67
C VAL A 1105 8.41 13.90 42.14
N GLU A 1106 8.66 13.86 43.44
CA GLU A 1106 9.90 14.36 44.07
C GLU A 1106 11.14 13.53 43.72
N THR A 1107 10.96 12.23 43.45
CA THR A 1107 12.05 11.28 43.17
C THR A 1107 12.29 11.06 41.68
N TYR A 1108 11.55 11.75 40.80
CA TYR A 1108 11.71 11.60 39.36
C TYR A 1108 13.14 11.91 38.91
N GLN A 1109 13.66 11.02 38.06
CA GLN A 1109 14.90 11.22 37.33
C GLN A 1109 14.69 10.81 35.87
N CYS A 1110 15.28 11.57 34.94
CA CYS A 1110 15.26 11.20 33.53
C CYS A 1110 16.12 9.95 33.31
N GLU A 1111 15.49 8.83 32.94
CA GLU A 1111 16.16 7.53 32.76
C GLU A 1111 17.36 7.61 31.81
N TRP A 1112 17.22 8.34 30.70
CA TRP A 1112 18.31 8.53 29.74
C TRP A 1112 19.45 9.39 30.29
N GLN A 1113 19.16 10.48 31.00
CA GLN A 1113 20.21 11.29 31.61
C GLN A 1113 20.97 10.50 32.68
N THR A 1114 20.25 9.74 33.49
CA THR A 1114 20.82 8.80 34.48
C THR A 1114 21.66 7.70 33.80
N THR A 1115 21.29 7.25 32.60
CA THR A 1115 22.07 6.28 31.79
C THR A 1115 23.36 6.91 31.26
N LEU A 1116 23.25 8.09 30.64
CA LEU A 1116 24.37 8.77 29.97
C LEU A 1116 25.49 9.18 30.93
N ASN A 1117 25.15 9.42 32.20
CA ASN A 1117 26.11 9.81 33.24
C ASN A 1117 26.90 8.64 33.85
N ASP A 1118 26.65 7.38 33.45
CA ASP A 1118 27.29 6.19 34.01
C ASP A 1118 27.85 5.27 32.90
N PRO A 1119 29.18 5.22 32.71
CA PRO A 1119 29.81 4.39 31.68
C PRO A 1119 29.49 2.89 31.78
N GLN A 1120 29.24 2.36 32.98
CA GLN A 1120 28.90 0.94 33.15
C GLN A 1120 27.52 0.62 32.57
N ARG A 1121 26.60 1.60 32.55
CA ARG A 1121 25.26 1.43 31.98
C ARG A 1121 25.29 1.51 30.46
N LEU A 1122 26.17 2.34 29.90
CA LEU A 1122 26.36 2.45 28.46
C LEU A 1122 26.84 1.13 27.83
N ALA A 1123 27.56 0.30 28.59
CA ALA A 1123 27.99 -1.03 28.13
C ALA A 1123 26.82 -1.97 27.78
N LEU A 1124 25.62 -1.73 28.32
CA LEU A 1124 24.40 -2.50 27.99
C LEU A 1124 23.88 -2.21 26.58
N PHE A 1125 24.23 -1.07 25.98
CA PHE A 1125 23.71 -0.60 24.70
C PHE A 1125 24.64 -0.97 23.54
N ARG A 1126 25.32 -2.13 23.61
CA ARG A 1126 26.17 -2.62 22.51
C ARG A 1126 25.50 -3.79 21.80
N THR A 1127 25.71 -3.89 20.49
CA THR A 1127 25.26 -5.04 19.69
C THR A 1127 26.02 -6.30 20.07
N SER A 1128 27.34 -6.19 20.25
CA SER A 1128 28.19 -7.26 20.74
C SER A 1128 29.17 -6.77 21.80
N VAL A 1129 29.41 -7.59 22.82
CA VAL A 1129 30.40 -7.31 23.88
C VAL A 1129 31.84 -7.28 23.35
N ASN A 1130 32.11 -8.02 22.27
CA ASN A 1130 33.46 -8.25 21.71
C ASN A 1130 33.65 -7.76 20.27
N GLY A 1131 32.83 -6.80 19.84
CA GLY A 1131 32.89 -6.19 18.51
C GLY A 1131 32.05 -4.92 18.43
N ASP A 1132 32.46 -3.99 17.58
CA ASP A 1132 31.82 -2.68 17.37
C ASP A 1132 31.00 -2.63 16.06
N GLU A 1133 30.87 -3.76 15.37
CA GLU A 1133 30.16 -3.81 14.11
C GLU A 1133 28.64 -3.56 14.30
N PRO A 1134 28.01 -2.79 13.41
CA PRO A 1134 26.56 -2.60 13.41
C PRO A 1134 25.80 -3.92 13.26
N ASP A 1135 24.54 -3.93 13.72
CA ASP A 1135 23.64 -5.06 13.48
C ASP A 1135 23.30 -5.17 11.98
N GLU A 1136 23.83 -6.21 11.34
CA GLU A 1136 23.70 -6.49 9.90
C GLU A 1136 22.25 -6.84 9.49
N ALA A 1137 21.38 -7.19 10.44
CA ALA A 1137 19.97 -7.46 10.19
C ALA A 1137 19.14 -6.19 9.88
N VAL A 1138 19.64 -5.00 10.26
CA VAL A 1138 18.90 -3.74 10.09
C VAL A 1138 19.22 -3.12 8.72
N ALA A 1139 18.36 -3.38 7.73
CA ALA A 1139 18.47 -2.82 6.38
C ALA A 1139 17.44 -1.71 6.11
N ARG A 1140 17.82 -0.73 5.28
CA ARG A 1140 16.99 0.44 4.96
C ARG A 1140 16.92 0.71 3.47
N GLN A 1141 15.79 1.24 3.02
CA GLN A 1141 15.55 1.73 1.66
C GLN A 1141 14.87 3.10 1.70
N MET A 1142 15.05 3.91 0.66
CA MET A 1142 14.36 5.19 0.56
C MET A 1142 12.98 5.01 -0.08
N LEU A 1143 11.92 5.35 0.68
CA LEU A 1143 10.56 5.33 0.19
C LEU A 1143 9.81 6.59 0.64
N ARG A 1144 9.20 7.31 -0.30
CA ARG A 1144 8.56 8.62 -0.07
C ARG A 1144 9.50 9.67 0.53
N GLY A 1145 10.77 9.66 0.11
CA GLY A 1145 11.78 10.60 0.60
C GLY A 1145 12.22 10.39 2.05
N GLN A 1146 11.89 9.26 2.67
CA GLN A 1146 12.36 8.88 4.01
C GLN A 1146 12.97 7.47 4.03
N PRO A 1147 13.94 7.20 4.93
CA PRO A 1147 14.45 5.85 5.14
C PRO A 1147 13.35 4.98 5.74
N GLN A 1148 13.11 3.79 5.19
CA GLN A 1148 12.16 2.80 5.68
C GLN A 1148 12.82 1.43 5.74
N LEU A 1149 12.20 0.49 6.45
CA LEU A 1149 12.68 -0.89 6.53
C LEU A 1149 12.80 -1.50 5.13
N ALA A 1150 13.95 -2.12 4.87
CA ALA A 1150 14.18 -2.96 3.70
C ALA A 1150 14.35 -4.41 4.16
N LYS A 1151 14.13 -5.35 3.25
CA LYS A 1151 14.54 -6.73 3.48
C LYS A 1151 16.08 -6.75 3.50
N PRO A 1152 16.73 -7.31 4.55
CA PRO A 1152 18.17 -7.43 4.56
C PRO A 1152 18.65 -8.27 3.37
N ALA A 1153 19.85 -7.95 2.87
CA ALA A 1153 20.51 -8.80 1.87
C ALA A 1153 20.68 -10.22 2.46
N ALA A 1154 20.75 -11.24 1.59
CA ALA A 1154 20.96 -12.62 2.04
C ALA A 1154 22.14 -12.66 3.05
N PRO A 1155 21.96 -13.27 4.22
CA PRO A 1155 22.96 -13.18 5.29
C PRO A 1155 24.30 -13.71 4.79
N ALA A 1156 25.37 -12.97 5.07
CA ALA A 1156 26.72 -13.43 4.80
C ALA A 1156 26.91 -14.80 5.48
N ARG A 1157 27.56 -15.74 4.79
CA ARG A 1157 27.78 -17.09 5.32
C ARG A 1157 28.48 -16.98 6.68
N ALA A 1158 27.95 -17.65 7.70
CA ALA A 1158 28.55 -17.69 9.03
C ALA A 1158 29.94 -18.33 8.97
N ILE A 1159 30.96 -17.56 9.31
CA ILE A 1159 32.37 -17.92 9.45
C ILE A 1159 32.65 -18.03 10.95
N LEU A 1160 32.75 -19.28 11.41
CA LEU A 1160 33.16 -19.61 12.77
C LEU A 1160 34.69 -19.50 12.91
N PRO A 1161 35.19 -19.30 14.14
CA PRO A 1161 36.63 -19.25 14.36
C PRO A 1161 37.29 -20.60 14.02
N THR A 1162 38.50 -20.55 13.49
CA THR A 1162 39.29 -21.74 13.14
C THR A 1162 39.74 -22.53 14.38
N LYS A 1163 39.94 -21.83 15.50
CA LYS A 1163 40.22 -22.46 16.79
C LYS A 1163 38.94 -23.05 17.39
N PRO A 1164 39.02 -24.22 18.07
CA PRO A 1164 37.85 -24.88 18.64
C PRO A 1164 37.17 -24.06 19.73
N TRP A 1165 37.91 -23.17 20.40
CA TRP A 1165 37.43 -22.26 21.43
C TRP A 1165 37.90 -20.84 21.13
N GLN A 1166 37.00 -19.87 21.33
CA GLN A 1166 37.28 -18.44 21.24
C GLN A 1166 37.00 -17.79 22.60
N GLU A 1167 37.92 -16.96 23.08
CA GLU A 1167 37.68 -16.04 24.20
C GLU A 1167 36.72 -14.96 23.71
N VAL A 1168 35.58 -14.80 24.39
CA VAL A 1168 34.54 -13.85 23.99
C VAL A 1168 34.57 -12.59 24.86
N CYS A 1169 34.47 -12.72 26.18
CA CYS A 1169 34.46 -11.57 27.10
C CYS A 1169 34.85 -11.98 28.53
N GLN A 1170 34.96 -11.02 29.44
CA GLN A 1170 35.02 -11.26 30.88
C GLN A 1170 33.63 -11.64 31.42
N LEU A 1171 33.59 -12.42 32.50
CA LEU A 1171 32.34 -12.86 33.12
C LEU A 1171 31.48 -11.69 33.63
N GLU A 1172 32.13 -10.65 34.14
CA GLU A 1172 31.47 -9.47 34.71
C GLU A 1172 30.79 -8.60 33.65
N GLU A 1173 31.15 -8.78 32.37
CA GLU A 1173 30.52 -8.07 31.24
C GLU A 1173 29.16 -8.68 30.85
N ILE A 1174 28.84 -9.90 31.33
CA ILE A 1174 27.53 -10.52 31.17
C ILE A 1174 26.69 -10.17 32.41
N PRO A 1175 25.62 -9.36 32.28
CA PRO A 1175 24.83 -8.96 33.43
C PRO A 1175 24.16 -10.18 34.10
N GLU A 1176 24.14 -10.20 35.43
CA GLU A 1176 23.51 -11.27 36.18
C GLU A 1176 22.02 -11.38 35.87
N GLN A 1177 21.53 -12.61 35.70
CA GLN A 1177 20.13 -12.92 35.39
C GLN A 1177 19.62 -12.25 34.10
N ALA A 1178 20.51 -11.95 33.16
CA ALA A 1178 20.18 -11.37 31.86
C ALA A 1178 21.12 -11.88 30.75
N GLY A 1179 20.87 -11.43 29.52
CA GLY A 1179 21.70 -11.73 28.36
C GLY A 1179 22.42 -10.52 27.77
N ILE A 1180 23.46 -10.78 26.97
CA ILE A 1180 24.19 -9.80 26.17
C ILE A 1180 24.57 -10.40 24.81
N GLY A 1181 24.58 -9.59 23.75
CA GLY A 1181 25.01 -10.02 22.42
C GLY A 1181 26.53 -10.20 22.35
N ALA A 1182 26.99 -11.12 21.53
CA ALA A 1182 28.41 -11.37 21.29
C ALA A 1182 28.64 -11.97 19.88
N ARG A 1183 29.91 -12.07 19.47
CA ARG A 1183 30.32 -12.64 18.18
C ARG A 1183 31.23 -13.86 18.36
N LEU A 1184 30.92 -14.93 17.64
CA LEU A 1184 31.74 -16.13 17.49
C LEU A 1184 32.23 -16.20 16.03
N GLY A 1185 33.44 -15.73 15.76
CA GLY A 1185 33.84 -15.34 14.40
C GLY A 1185 32.99 -14.15 13.93
N ASN A 1186 32.30 -14.26 12.79
CA ASN A 1186 31.30 -13.26 12.36
C ASN A 1186 29.85 -13.63 12.74
N LEU A 1187 29.63 -14.79 13.40
CA LEU A 1187 28.30 -15.22 13.79
C LEU A 1187 27.86 -14.49 15.06
N GLN A 1188 26.66 -13.90 15.05
CA GLN A 1188 26.06 -13.34 16.26
C GLN A 1188 25.49 -14.44 17.17
N ILE A 1189 25.93 -14.43 18.42
CA ILE A 1189 25.46 -15.29 19.50
C ILE A 1189 24.93 -14.44 20.66
N ALA A 1190 24.08 -15.03 21.48
CA ALA A 1190 23.58 -14.46 22.72
C ALA A 1190 24.19 -15.21 23.90
N LEU A 1191 24.87 -14.48 24.79
CA LEU A 1191 25.36 -15.01 26.06
C LEU A 1191 24.35 -14.71 27.16
N PHE A 1192 24.05 -15.68 28.01
CA PHE A 1192 23.12 -15.55 29.13
C PHE A 1192 23.78 -16.00 30.42
N ARG A 1193 23.65 -15.20 31.49
CA ARG A 1193 24.09 -15.57 32.84
C ARG A 1193 22.88 -15.86 33.71
N PHE A 1194 22.66 -17.13 34.04
CA PHE A 1194 21.55 -17.58 34.89
C PHE A 1194 22.12 -18.24 36.14
N GLY A 1195 22.04 -17.53 37.28
CA GLY A 1195 22.79 -17.89 38.48
C GLY A 1195 24.30 -17.86 38.23
N GLN A 1196 24.99 -18.97 38.49
CA GLN A 1196 26.43 -19.13 38.26
C GLN A 1196 26.75 -19.75 36.89
N THR A 1197 25.73 -20.13 36.10
CA THR A 1197 25.91 -20.82 34.83
C THR A 1197 25.82 -19.85 33.66
N ILE A 1198 26.69 -20.03 32.66
CA ILE A 1198 26.66 -19.29 31.39
C ILE A 1198 26.14 -20.20 30.27
N TYR A 1199 25.22 -19.65 29.48
CA TYR A 1199 24.68 -20.30 28.29
C TYR A 1199 24.98 -19.45 27.06
N ALA A 1200 25.13 -20.08 25.90
CA ALA A 1200 25.28 -19.41 24.63
C ALA A 1200 24.31 -20.00 23.60
N LEU A 1201 23.50 -19.15 22.98
CA LEU A 1201 22.59 -19.51 21.89
C LEU A 1201 22.88 -18.64 20.66
N ASP A 1202 22.31 -18.96 19.50
CA ASP A 1202 22.25 -17.97 18.41
C ASP A 1202 21.51 -16.71 18.90
N ASN A 1203 21.94 -15.52 18.47
CA ASN A 1203 21.26 -14.27 18.85
C ASN A 1203 19.94 -14.04 18.08
N HIS A 1204 19.46 -15.02 17.33
CA HIS A 1204 18.38 -14.90 16.36
C HIS A 1204 16.99 -15.06 17.02
N GLU A 1205 16.04 -14.18 16.67
CA GLU A 1205 14.65 -14.30 17.10
C GLU A 1205 13.87 -15.28 16.20
N PRO A 1206 13.33 -16.39 16.74
CA PRO A 1206 12.57 -17.34 15.94
C PRO A 1206 11.35 -16.69 15.27
N GLY A 1207 11.23 -16.85 13.95
CA GLY A 1207 10.14 -16.29 13.15
C GLY A 1207 10.38 -14.88 12.60
N SER A 1208 11.59 -14.32 12.75
CA SER A 1208 12.02 -13.06 12.10
C SER A 1208 13.51 -13.09 11.76
N ASP A 1209 14.00 -12.15 10.96
CA ASP A 1209 15.43 -12.01 10.65
C ASP A 1209 16.23 -11.23 11.71
N ALA A 1210 15.62 -10.90 12.86
CA ALA A 1210 16.20 -10.00 13.85
C ALA A 1210 17.17 -10.70 14.82
N ASN A 1211 18.33 -10.08 15.10
CA ASN A 1211 19.34 -10.57 16.04
C ASN A 1211 19.15 -10.00 17.45
N VAL A 1212 18.08 -10.40 18.13
CA VAL A 1212 17.69 -9.80 19.40
C VAL A 1212 17.57 -10.76 20.58
N LEU A 1213 17.84 -12.06 20.44
CA LEU A 1213 17.53 -13.03 21.50
C LEU A 1213 18.23 -12.72 22.85
N SER A 1214 19.45 -12.19 22.82
CA SER A 1214 20.20 -11.68 23.99
C SER A 1214 19.44 -10.63 24.83
N ARG A 1215 18.46 -9.97 24.23
CA ARG A 1215 17.63 -8.91 24.80
C ARG A 1215 16.38 -9.46 25.51
N GLY A 1216 16.21 -10.78 25.52
CA GLY A 1216 15.10 -11.49 26.14
C GLY A 1216 15.14 -11.47 27.67
N ILE A 1217 14.01 -11.82 28.29
CA ILE A 1217 13.89 -11.97 29.74
C ILE A 1217 14.29 -13.39 30.11
N LEU A 1218 15.18 -13.57 31.08
CA LEU A 1218 15.48 -14.88 31.63
C LEU A 1218 14.45 -15.29 32.68
N GLY A 1219 14.22 -16.58 32.84
CA GLY A 1219 13.35 -17.13 33.86
C GLY A 1219 13.47 -18.65 33.93
N ASP A 1220 12.53 -19.27 34.63
CA ASP A 1220 12.35 -20.71 34.61
C ASP A 1220 10.89 -21.09 34.30
N ALA A 1221 10.71 -22.25 33.69
CA ALA A 1221 9.42 -22.88 33.48
C ALA A 1221 9.47 -24.32 34.00
N GLY A 1222 8.76 -24.61 35.09
CA GLY A 1222 8.88 -25.89 35.79
C GLY A 1222 10.31 -26.21 36.25
N GLY A 1223 11.09 -25.18 36.61
CA GLY A 1223 12.51 -25.30 36.99
C GLY A 1223 13.50 -25.37 35.83
N GLU A 1224 13.04 -25.45 34.58
CA GLU A 1224 13.92 -25.41 33.39
C GLU A 1224 14.32 -23.96 33.07
N PRO A 1225 15.63 -23.63 32.99
CA PRO A 1225 16.08 -22.29 32.62
C PRO A 1225 15.71 -21.93 31.17
N VAL A 1226 15.02 -20.81 31.00
CA VAL A 1226 14.53 -20.33 29.70
C VAL A 1226 14.86 -18.86 29.47
N VAL A 1227 15.02 -18.49 28.20
CA VAL A 1227 14.92 -17.12 27.72
C VAL A 1227 13.58 -16.94 27.01
N ILE A 1228 12.91 -15.83 27.30
CA ILE A 1228 11.70 -15.41 26.60
C ILE A 1228 12.09 -14.44 25.49
N SER A 1229 11.80 -14.82 24.25
CA SER A 1229 12.20 -14.09 23.06
C SER A 1229 11.59 -12.67 23.04
N PRO A 1230 12.34 -11.62 22.67
CA PRO A 1230 11.85 -10.24 22.69
C PRO A 1230 10.60 -9.96 21.87
N LEU A 1231 10.51 -10.44 20.62
CA LEU A 1231 9.45 -10.04 19.69
C LEU A 1231 8.19 -10.88 19.86
N TYR A 1232 8.33 -12.20 19.90
CA TYR A 1232 7.20 -13.12 19.88
C TYR A 1232 6.91 -13.81 21.22
N LYS A 1233 7.69 -13.51 22.26
CA LYS A 1233 7.52 -14.03 23.63
C LYS A 1233 7.53 -15.57 23.69
N GLN A 1234 8.34 -16.20 22.85
CA GLN A 1234 8.53 -17.66 22.87
C GLN A 1234 9.46 -18.05 24.01
N ARG A 1235 9.13 -19.12 24.75
CA ARG A 1235 9.98 -19.67 25.82
C ARG A 1235 10.99 -20.65 25.22
N ILE A 1236 12.27 -20.33 25.28
CA ILE A 1236 13.36 -21.11 24.67
C ILE A 1236 14.28 -21.60 25.77
N ARG A 1237 14.55 -22.90 25.83
CA ARG A 1237 15.44 -23.50 26.83
C ARG A 1237 16.87 -23.05 26.60
N LEU A 1238 17.52 -22.54 27.65
CA LEU A 1238 18.89 -22.05 27.58
C LEU A 1238 19.90 -23.16 27.28
N ARG A 1239 19.61 -24.40 27.70
CA ARG A 1239 20.53 -25.53 27.56
C ARG A 1239 20.73 -26.00 26.12
N ASP A 1240 19.72 -25.89 25.27
CA ASP A 1240 19.68 -26.55 23.97
C ASP A 1240 19.00 -25.76 22.84
N GLY A 1241 18.46 -24.57 23.13
CA GLY A 1241 17.86 -23.72 22.11
C GLY A 1241 16.53 -24.24 21.55
N ARG A 1242 15.87 -25.20 22.24
CA ARG A 1242 14.55 -25.71 21.86
C ARG A 1242 13.43 -24.92 22.53
N GLN A 1243 12.29 -24.82 21.85
CA GLN A 1243 11.08 -24.26 22.43
C GLN A 1243 10.59 -25.15 23.58
N TYR A 1244 10.28 -24.55 24.74
CA TYR A 1244 9.87 -25.28 25.94
C TYR A 1244 8.59 -26.08 25.73
N ASP A 1245 7.57 -25.46 25.10
CA ASP A 1245 6.23 -26.06 25.00
C ASP A 1245 6.14 -27.18 23.94
N SER A 1246 6.85 -27.05 22.80
CA SER A 1246 6.80 -28.01 21.68
C SER A 1246 8.00 -28.96 21.63
N GLY A 1247 9.13 -28.60 22.24
CA GLY A 1247 10.40 -29.31 22.12
C GLY A 1247 11.11 -29.13 20.77
N GLU A 1248 10.56 -28.31 19.87
CA GLU A 1248 11.12 -28.07 18.54
C GLU A 1248 12.44 -27.27 18.62
N PRO A 1249 13.45 -27.60 17.80
CA PRO A 1249 14.67 -26.80 17.71
C PRO A 1249 14.37 -25.47 17.02
N VAL A 1250 14.64 -24.34 17.71
CA VAL A 1250 14.38 -23.00 17.17
C VAL A 1250 15.66 -22.17 17.00
N VAL A 1251 16.67 -22.40 17.84
CA VAL A 1251 18.02 -21.80 17.71
C VAL A 1251 19.09 -22.81 18.10
N ARG A 1252 20.34 -22.64 17.63
CA ARG A 1252 21.45 -23.49 18.07
C ARG A 1252 21.94 -23.07 19.45
N ALA A 1253 22.39 -24.06 20.23
CA ALA A 1253 23.12 -23.84 21.46
C ALA A 1253 24.62 -24.11 21.26
N TRP A 1254 25.45 -23.36 21.95
CA TRP A 1254 26.91 -23.39 21.82
C TRP A 1254 27.55 -23.79 23.16
N PRO A 1255 28.61 -24.62 23.15
CA PRO A 1255 29.31 -24.99 24.37
C PRO A 1255 30.06 -23.78 24.95
N VAL A 1256 29.95 -23.60 26.27
CA VAL A 1256 30.59 -22.50 27.00
C VAL A 1256 31.45 -23.06 28.14
N LYS A 1257 32.59 -22.43 28.41
CA LYS A 1257 33.38 -22.64 29.63
C LYS A 1257 33.88 -21.31 30.20
N VAL A 1258 34.10 -21.26 31.51
CA VAL A 1258 34.68 -20.10 32.19
C VAL A 1258 36.04 -20.49 32.77
N GLU A 1259 37.10 -19.81 32.34
CA GLU A 1259 38.48 -20.07 32.77
C GLU A 1259 39.14 -18.74 33.19
N ALA A 1260 39.62 -18.66 34.44
CA ALA A 1260 40.26 -17.46 34.99
C ALA A 1260 39.41 -16.17 34.82
N GLY A 1261 38.10 -16.25 35.03
CA GLY A 1261 37.17 -15.12 34.89
C GLY A 1261 36.74 -14.81 33.46
N LYS A 1262 37.29 -15.51 32.46
CA LYS A 1262 36.99 -15.29 31.04
C LYS A 1262 36.01 -16.31 30.49
N VAL A 1263 35.08 -15.87 29.65
CA VAL A 1263 34.08 -16.69 28.99
C VAL A 1263 34.59 -17.13 27.62
N TRP A 1264 34.63 -18.44 27.40
CA TRP A 1264 35.05 -19.05 26.15
C TRP A 1264 33.86 -19.79 25.52
N VAL A 1265 33.67 -19.63 24.20
CA VAL A 1265 32.61 -20.31 23.44
C VAL A 1265 33.25 -21.20 22.37
N GLY A 1266 32.75 -22.43 22.25
CA GLY A 1266 33.26 -23.40 21.29
C GLY A 1266 32.60 -23.27 19.91
N ASN A 1267 33.32 -23.67 18.86
CA ASN A 1267 32.89 -23.51 17.46
C ASN A 1267 32.05 -24.67 16.91
N GLN A 1268 31.63 -25.62 17.74
CA GLN A 1268 30.74 -26.72 17.37
C GLN A 1268 29.45 -26.62 18.18
N ALA A 1269 28.32 -26.49 17.49
CA ALA A 1269 27.01 -26.43 18.16
C ALA A 1269 26.75 -27.73 18.95
N LEU A 1270 26.04 -27.60 20.07
CA LEU A 1270 25.63 -28.73 20.89
C LEU A 1270 24.62 -29.59 20.13
N LEU A 1271 25.04 -30.79 19.72
CA LEU A 1271 24.17 -31.83 19.17
C LEU A 1271 23.71 -32.73 20.32
N LEU A 1272 22.49 -32.53 20.81
CA LEU A 1272 21.88 -33.52 21.70
C LEU A 1272 21.45 -34.73 20.86
N ARG A 1273 22.07 -35.88 21.14
CA ARG A 1273 21.51 -37.18 20.78
C ARG A 1273 20.11 -37.25 21.38
N ALA A 1274 19.14 -37.71 20.59
CA ALA A 1274 17.81 -38.01 21.10
C ALA A 1274 17.96 -38.93 22.33
N GLU A 1275 17.71 -38.41 23.52
CA GLU A 1275 17.57 -39.25 24.70
C GLU A 1275 16.29 -40.07 24.49
N ALA A 1276 16.50 -41.35 24.20
CA ALA A 1276 15.48 -42.36 24.35
C ALA A 1276 15.19 -42.50 25.85
N SER A 1277 14.02 -42.03 26.27
CA SER A 1277 13.34 -42.35 27.53
C SER A 1277 11.87 -41.98 27.40
#